data_AF-A0A948E2J8-F1
#
_entry.id   AF-A0A948E2J8-F1
#
_cell.length_a   1.000
_cell.length_b   1.000
_cell.length_c   1.000
_cell.angle_alpha   90.00
_cell.angle_beta   90.00
_cell.angle_gamma   90.00
#
_symmetry.space_group_name_H-M   'P 1'
#
loop_
_entity.id
_entity.type
_entity.pdbx_description
1 polymer ?
#
loop_
_entity_poly.entity_id
_entity_poly.type
_entity_poly.pdbx_seq_one_letter_code
_entity_poly.pdbx_strand_id
1 'polypeptide(L)'
;MKKNLSVIFSTLVILSLPVSASAGSRFYAALDQFVFGTSAYCYSQLDRTTYNTGFSSSDFNSTMSVDVVSGKIVLNTDQRALGDTNRIMIRTRQNLTVKYVYESADQSQTLGWFLWDNRASQFTTQSGYSYTDRPCSSDANCDMGESCQTCSSGCVATKVCAYPRLVLRDNTGYPGTGSSNGVYDWFEALYSKPSGSTNVYTFPSLVRPFPTTKPYPGYSWPWQQQLWNYDYYNLTTTSLRDEGTWPRISNFLEYLVDTGGGWLFMLADDDTDYETTVTCRSWDYAEPGCYYAVQHWQWGSFYLPPYKDNYGSFNGVPDYDVNGDGSVTSADRTVDMGTFDAGSELIFFLNSYYRNVAARYESIGMKKSSSWYFPTVRVGSMPYFSKSILNPDYKTTGTNTRALDIGCSFTFSNGYPGHTCSGIMGWLDQAAINRLNTADYNYLVLPHEIKNYKTIENGIRTHVVLGAPSTDPTRWLLGFEQLYDGGPGGEDNSGNDYNDVVILIERQNGGEAVSDLVATEIPASQLGNTTVTKVKITKNDYIPIPPCTPEPETRIDYYISISEDSGGNPIWILIDFPTGSNTATLDLASLGYTGAKLRWKVEIISPNESCRPEVRDVDIGYEALVGGDYTFSTPLPIANVMFKGTLETASSSWTVTGSDLRNRGHFYMYELYDASNPNATNVTTIWDAGQKLATRDPSTRTIYTNSGLTRKTFTAGTDTWLLSNILSTPERNLKHNGKPVYDVNGDGYANDNDARQMINWTRGKEHPIGTQPASIPNRAWPLGSIHRSTAAVVTPPGVPAWMQGTAIPPALKSAYNTWATTPAQAERDTIVVVGAQDGMLHAFNAGKYRQGDDPATTSIVEQRGYFKKNGSLREYGDGSELWAWIPPSQLSNLKNNYVKTYYPETHPWAQINGSVTLDDILYQNNWSTAIFYTHGPIHPYISALNVTDPGDPQIMWANDWTDNNYHGTYQPPAVAWFNSDRYGGKGKTWAVATTSGMSDDYEDVYLFLIDADDGSTLPYGKTKLNIGSGNAGQKSLGVWGSPVAIDFDGDGYTDRFYVADANGRVWKHYMNGTNNNRCLVADVGPEPIYVTPAFKVAKDLSTGQNVVAFYFGTADHPDLNDAVSSPYSFYAFVDRDADLACSSSEMIYRFTLPADEKVWADAFISGDEVYLGTSTGNKADICDEDPSNPGTIYSLALDANSSGLPVQNTAPVSAGGNVVSGLMVYDEHLFINSLGGKTKIIGGDKWNNTAGSSSAFAGVEDVYWKEQ
;
A
#
# COMPACT_ATOMS: atom_id res chain seq x y z
N MET A 1 33.87 14.00 -60.03
CA MET A 1 34.19 15.29 -60.70
C MET A 1 34.18 16.39 -59.65
N LYS A 2 35.01 17.42 -59.88
CA LYS A 2 35.47 18.48 -58.97
C LYS A 2 34.38 19.42 -58.39
N LYS A 3 34.69 19.96 -57.19
CA LYS A 3 34.40 21.30 -56.62
C LYS A 3 32.97 21.63 -56.13
N ASN A 4 32.80 21.80 -54.82
CA ASN A 4 32.85 23.11 -54.16
C ASN A 4 32.90 22.96 -52.63
N LEU A 5 33.94 23.56 -52.03
CA LEU A 5 34.23 23.67 -50.60
C LEU A 5 34.40 25.17 -50.32
N SER A 6 33.82 25.66 -49.22
CA SER A 6 34.22 26.82 -48.39
C SER A 6 32.98 27.47 -47.77
N VAL A 7 32.77 27.33 -46.46
CA VAL A 7 32.89 28.36 -45.40
C VAL A 7 32.75 27.64 -44.05
N ILE A 8 33.45 28.16 -43.03
CA ILE A 8 33.49 27.74 -41.60
C ILE A 8 34.57 26.71 -41.23
N PHE A 9 35.82 27.14 -41.32
CA PHE A 9 36.91 26.69 -40.44
C PHE A 9 37.86 27.87 -40.25
N SER A 10 37.80 28.56 -39.11
CA SER A 10 38.88 29.40 -38.54
C SER A 10 38.41 30.10 -37.26
N THR A 11 38.48 29.41 -36.12
CA THR A 11 39.06 29.91 -34.85
C THR A 11 38.92 28.84 -33.76
N LEU A 12 39.92 27.97 -33.63
CA LEU A 12 40.35 27.46 -32.33
C LEU A 12 41.82 27.08 -32.44
N VAL A 13 42.69 28.02 -32.09
CA VAL A 13 44.12 27.78 -31.91
C VAL A 13 44.28 27.09 -30.56
N ILE A 14 44.81 25.86 -30.61
CA ILE A 14 45.19 25.06 -29.45
C ILE A 14 46.37 25.75 -28.75
N LEU A 15 46.15 26.21 -27.52
CA LEU A 15 47.21 26.45 -26.54
C LEU A 15 47.15 25.30 -25.52
N SER A 16 48.20 24.49 -25.51
CA SER A 16 48.45 23.43 -24.56
C SER A 16 48.67 23.98 -23.16
N LEU A 17 47.74 23.69 -22.24
CA LEU A 17 47.93 23.77 -20.79
C LEU A 17 47.49 22.45 -20.16
N PRO A 18 48.15 21.96 -19.08
CA PRO A 18 47.77 20.73 -18.42
C PRO A 18 46.49 20.97 -17.61
N VAL A 19 45.40 20.32 -18.01
CA VAL A 19 44.12 20.42 -17.31
C VAL A 19 44.03 19.28 -16.29
N SER A 20 43.78 19.63 -15.03
CA SER A 20 43.54 18.71 -13.92
C SER A 20 42.24 17.92 -14.13
N ALA A 21 42.19 16.71 -13.55
CA ALA A 21 41.13 15.70 -13.69
C ALA A 21 39.68 16.12 -13.35
N SER A 22 39.44 17.36 -12.90
CA SER A 22 38.10 17.86 -12.54
C SER A 22 37.33 18.56 -13.67
N ALA A 23 37.97 18.82 -14.83
CA ALA A 23 37.30 19.47 -15.97
C ALA A 23 36.95 18.50 -17.12
N GLY A 24 37.44 17.26 -17.08
CA GLY A 24 37.12 16.22 -18.06
C GLY A 24 35.67 15.71 -17.97
N SER A 25 35.09 15.66 -16.77
CA SER A 25 33.69 15.23 -16.56
C SER A 25 32.66 16.25 -17.06
N ARG A 26 32.99 17.55 -17.02
CA ARG A 26 32.09 18.62 -17.47
C ARG A 26 31.99 18.74 -18.99
N PHE A 27 32.98 18.24 -19.73
CA PHE A 27 32.98 18.30 -21.19
C PHE A 27 32.21 17.12 -21.82
N TYR A 28 32.19 15.95 -21.17
CA TYR A 28 31.36 14.82 -21.60
C TYR A 28 29.87 15.04 -21.27
N ALA A 29 29.53 15.52 -20.07
CA ALA A 29 28.14 15.82 -19.70
C ALA A 29 27.50 16.93 -20.55
N ALA A 30 28.29 17.91 -21.02
CA ALA A 30 27.80 18.97 -21.89
C ALA A 30 27.68 18.55 -23.37
N LEU A 31 28.37 17.49 -23.80
CA LEU A 31 28.26 16.95 -25.15
C LEU A 31 27.05 16.01 -25.27
N ASP A 32 26.72 15.25 -24.22
CA ASP A 32 25.50 14.42 -24.16
C ASP A 32 24.22 15.27 -24.18
N GLN A 33 24.24 16.45 -23.55
CA GLN A 33 23.09 17.39 -23.56
C GLN A 33 22.78 18.00 -24.93
N PHE A 34 23.66 17.90 -25.93
CA PHE A 34 23.49 18.58 -27.22
C PHE A 34 23.29 17.65 -28.43
N VAL A 35 23.36 16.32 -28.25
CA VAL A 35 23.35 15.37 -29.38
C VAL A 35 22.21 14.34 -29.33
N PHE A 36 21.55 14.10 -28.19
CA PHE A 36 20.34 13.29 -28.16
C PHE A 36 19.11 14.15 -28.47
N GLY A 37 18.77 14.20 -29.75
CA GLY A 37 17.48 14.71 -30.20
C GLY A 37 16.35 13.94 -29.54
N THR A 38 15.27 14.64 -29.18
CA THR A 38 13.99 14.07 -28.77
C THR A 38 13.69 12.81 -29.57
N SER A 39 13.63 11.64 -28.92
CA SER A 39 13.07 10.47 -29.59
C SER A 39 11.62 10.83 -29.98
N ALA A 40 11.11 10.30 -31.09
CA ALA A 40 9.73 10.58 -31.49
C ALA A 40 8.69 10.09 -30.46
N TYR A 41 9.13 9.28 -29.50
CA TYR A 41 8.29 8.58 -28.53
C TYR A 41 8.42 9.12 -27.10
N CYS A 42 9.49 9.85 -26.74
CA CYS A 42 9.79 10.14 -25.33
C CYS A 42 10.62 11.40 -25.07
N TYR A 43 10.44 11.95 -23.87
CA TYR A 43 11.34 12.90 -23.21
C TYR A 43 12.16 12.15 -22.13
N SER A 44 13.49 12.08 -22.27
CA SER A 44 14.36 11.36 -21.31
C SER A 44 15.45 12.26 -20.73
N GLN A 45 15.52 12.32 -19.40
CA GLN A 45 16.57 12.95 -18.59
C GLN A 45 16.75 12.14 -17.29
N LEU A 46 16.89 10.82 -17.39
CA LEU A 46 16.90 9.93 -16.22
C LEU A 46 18.08 10.17 -15.26
N ASP A 47 19.24 10.59 -15.77
CA ASP A 47 20.47 10.83 -14.98
C ASP A 47 20.68 12.33 -14.65
N ARG A 48 19.59 13.11 -14.56
CA ARG A 48 19.65 14.56 -14.32
C ARG A 48 20.07 14.90 -12.89
N THR A 49 21.10 15.72 -12.74
CA THR A 49 21.40 16.38 -11.46
C THR A 49 20.46 17.56 -11.21
N THR A 50 19.80 17.60 -10.04
CA THR A 50 18.71 18.54 -9.73
C THR A 50 19.06 19.48 -8.58
N TYR A 51 19.39 18.96 -7.39
CA TYR A 51 19.68 19.77 -6.19
C TYR A 51 21.14 19.65 -5.70
N ASN A 52 22.07 19.36 -6.62
CA ASN A 52 23.49 19.14 -6.32
C ASN A 52 24.27 20.36 -5.77
N THR A 53 23.64 21.54 -5.65
CA THR A 53 24.23 22.74 -5.03
C THR A 53 23.62 23.06 -3.66
N GLY A 54 22.79 22.17 -3.12
CA GLY A 54 22.02 22.37 -1.90
C GLY A 54 20.66 23.04 -2.16
N PHE A 55 19.78 22.98 -1.17
CA PHE A 55 18.40 23.45 -1.28
C PHE A 55 18.21 24.92 -0.90
N SER A 56 17.25 25.57 -1.54
CA SER A 56 16.70 26.87 -1.17
C SER A 56 15.26 26.72 -0.68
N SER A 57 14.78 27.63 0.18
CA SER A 57 13.36 27.59 0.63
C SER A 57 12.38 27.78 -0.52
N SER A 58 12.78 28.40 -1.64
CA SER A 58 11.96 28.55 -2.85
C SER A 58 11.87 27.28 -3.70
N ASP A 59 12.67 26.25 -3.40
CA ASP A 59 12.60 24.97 -4.11
C ASP A 59 11.38 24.14 -3.69
N PHE A 60 10.73 24.52 -2.59
CA PHE A 60 9.61 23.80 -2.00
C PHE A 60 8.34 24.63 -2.05
N ASN A 61 7.27 24.00 -2.50
CA ASN A 61 5.94 24.61 -2.52
C ASN A 61 5.27 24.51 -1.15
N SER A 62 5.62 23.49 -0.37
CA SER A 62 5.25 23.40 1.04
C SER A 62 6.35 22.75 1.84
N THR A 63 6.60 23.29 3.03
CA THR A 63 7.38 22.63 4.07
C THR A 63 6.54 22.57 5.34
N MET A 64 6.56 21.43 6.02
CA MET A 64 5.92 21.22 7.30
C MET A 64 6.97 20.66 8.25
N SER A 65 7.28 21.39 9.32
CA SER A 65 8.15 20.88 10.39
C SER A 65 9.57 20.50 9.96
N VAL A 66 10.04 21.13 8.89
CA VAL A 66 11.42 21.08 8.43
C VAL A 66 11.91 22.48 8.10
N ASP A 67 13.19 22.72 8.30
CA ASP A 67 13.85 23.98 7.98
C ASP A 67 14.92 23.74 6.90
N VAL A 68 15.05 24.68 5.95
CA VAL A 68 16.16 24.68 4.99
C VAL A 68 17.32 25.50 5.56
N VAL A 69 18.36 24.83 6.06
CA VAL A 69 19.49 25.46 6.76
C VAL A 69 20.79 25.14 6.03
N SER A 70 21.49 26.18 5.57
CA SER A 70 22.78 26.04 4.87
C SER A 70 22.74 25.06 3.68
N GLY A 71 21.64 25.05 2.92
CA GLY A 71 21.47 24.17 1.76
C GLY A 71 20.97 22.77 2.08
N LYS A 72 20.53 22.47 3.31
CA LYS A 72 20.05 21.15 3.74
C LYS A 72 18.64 21.23 4.29
N ILE A 73 17.84 20.18 4.12
CA ILE A 73 16.55 20.03 4.82
C ILE A 73 16.83 19.36 6.16
N VAL A 74 16.35 19.95 7.25
CA VAL A 74 16.58 19.47 8.62
C VAL A 74 15.26 19.36 9.35
N LEU A 75 15.03 18.24 10.03
CA LEU A 75 13.84 18.05 10.88
C LEU A 75 13.82 19.08 12.01
N ASN A 76 12.69 19.76 12.14
CA ASN A 76 12.39 20.56 13.32
C ASN A 76 11.66 19.66 14.32
N THR A 77 12.32 19.36 15.44
CA THR A 77 11.79 18.47 16.49
C THR A 77 11.10 19.21 17.62
N ASP A 78 10.94 20.54 17.52
CA ASP A 78 10.33 21.39 18.54
C ASP A 78 10.71 21.01 19.99
N GLN A 79 11.95 21.27 20.38
CA GLN A 79 12.47 21.01 21.74
C GLN A 79 11.92 21.98 22.80
N ARG A 80 10.71 22.50 22.61
CA ARG A 80 10.07 23.44 23.52
C ARG A 80 9.13 22.69 24.46
N ALA A 81 9.15 23.07 25.72
CA ALA A 81 8.19 22.57 26.71
C ALA A 81 6.75 23.00 26.34
N LEU A 82 5.77 22.16 26.64
CA LEU A 82 4.37 22.55 26.55
C LEU A 82 4.10 23.67 27.58
N GLY A 83 3.70 24.83 27.09
CA GLY A 83 3.58 26.04 27.92
C GLY A 83 2.30 26.13 28.76
N ASP A 84 1.20 25.51 28.34
CA ASP A 84 -0.11 25.60 28.99
C ASP A 84 -1.02 24.44 28.54
N THR A 85 -1.62 23.71 29.49
CA THR A 85 -2.56 22.60 29.22
C THR A 85 -3.89 23.08 28.65
N ASN A 86 -4.22 24.37 28.76
CA ASN A 86 -5.38 24.98 28.10
C ASN A 86 -5.22 25.16 26.59
N ARG A 87 -4.00 24.95 26.07
CA ARG A 87 -3.65 25.18 24.67
C ARG A 87 -2.59 24.17 24.22
N ILE A 88 -3.03 22.95 23.95
CA ILE A 88 -2.17 21.85 23.50
C ILE A 88 -2.06 21.90 21.97
N MET A 89 -1.07 22.64 21.48
CA MET A 89 -0.79 22.79 20.04
C MET A 89 0.22 21.75 19.57
N ILE A 90 -0.10 21.08 18.47
CA ILE A 90 0.85 20.32 17.65
C ILE A 90 1.69 21.33 16.87
N ARG A 91 2.99 21.37 17.13
CA ARG A 91 3.89 22.40 16.57
C ARG A 91 4.69 21.89 15.40
N THR A 92 4.94 20.59 15.41
CA THR A 92 5.54 19.85 14.32
C THR A 92 4.62 18.71 13.96
N ARG A 93 4.63 18.25 12.70
CA ARG A 93 3.87 17.07 12.31
C ARG A 93 4.34 15.93 13.21
N GLN A 94 3.42 15.26 13.89
CA GLN A 94 3.77 14.27 14.89
C GLN A 94 2.76 13.13 14.88
N ASN A 95 3.25 11.89 14.98
CA ASN A 95 2.41 10.77 15.38
C ASN A 95 2.31 10.76 16.91
N LEU A 96 1.09 10.61 17.43
CA LEU A 96 0.85 10.65 18.87
C LEU A 96 0.34 9.31 19.37
N THR A 97 0.96 8.83 20.43
CA THR A 97 0.57 7.60 21.11
C THR A 97 0.34 7.90 22.58
N VAL A 98 -0.82 7.49 23.11
CA VAL A 98 -1.18 7.69 24.52
C VAL A 98 -0.94 6.41 25.29
N LYS A 99 -0.23 6.51 26.40
CA LYS A 99 0.01 5.41 27.35
C LYS A 99 -0.67 5.70 28.67
N TYR A 100 -1.44 4.75 29.17
CA TYR A 100 -2.10 4.82 30.47
C TYR A 100 -1.07 4.67 31.58
N VAL A 101 -0.95 5.64 32.49
CA VAL A 101 0.08 5.61 33.54
C VAL A 101 -0.51 5.19 34.87
N TYR A 102 -1.59 5.82 35.32
CA TYR A 102 -2.09 5.66 36.68
C TYR A 102 -3.55 6.16 36.81
N GLU A 103 -4.25 5.59 37.78
CA GLU A 103 -5.62 5.92 38.20
C GLU A 103 -5.67 5.92 39.75
N SER A 104 -6.43 6.83 40.34
CA SER A 104 -6.71 6.83 41.79
C SER A 104 -8.09 7.39 42.18
N ALA A 105 -9.05 7.43 41.26
CA ALA A 105 -10.33 8.09 41.45
C ALA A 105 -11.36 7.16 42.11
N ASP A 106 -12.24 7.73 42.94
CA ASP A 106 -13.37 6.98 43.53
C ASP A 106 -14.58 6.86 42.55
N GLN A 107 -14.39 7.11 41.24
CA GLN A 107 -15.48 7.23 40.26
C GLN A 107 -15.09 6.66 38.89
N SER A 108 -16.05 6.00 38.25
CA SER A 108 -15.88 5.51 36.89
C SER A 108 -15.88 6.64 35.86
N GLN A 109 -14.97 6.55 34.89
CA GLN A 109 -14.71 7.63 33.93
C GLN A 109 -14.41 7.09 32.53
N THR A 110 -14.62 7.95 31.53
CA THR A 110 -14.25 7.71 30.13
C THR A 110 -13.32 8.83 29.66
N LEU A 111 -12.16 8.48 29.09
CA LEU A 111 -11.18 9.43 28.55
C LEU A 111 -11.25 9.50 27.02
N GLY A 112 -11.29 10.71 26.48
CA GLY A 112 -11.26 10.94 25.04
C GLY A 112 -10.65 12.29 24.65
N TRP A 113 -10.64 12.55 23.36
CA TRP A 113 -10.11 13.79 22.79
C TRP A 113 -10.84 14.22 21.51
N PHE A 114 -10.73 15.50 21.16
CA PHE A 114 -11.16 16.06 19.88
C PHE A 114 -10.31 17.27 19.48
N LEU A 115 -10.36 17.65 18.20
CA LEU A 115 -9.70 18.85 17.68
C LEU A 115 -10.46 20.13 18.01
N TRP A 116 -9.76 21.17 18.44
CA TRP A 116 -10.32 22.51 18.54
C TRP A 116 -10.47 23.14 17.15
N ASP A 117 -11.68 23.09 16.60
CA ASP A 117 -12.02 23.64 15.29
C ASP A 117 -13.37 24.37 15.28
N ASN A 118 -13.98 24.59 14.11
CA ASN A 118 -15.27 25.28 13.99
C ASN A 118 -16.43 24.64 14.79
N ARG A 119 -16.37 23.33 15.09
CA ARG A 119 -17.41 22.61 15.84
C ARG A 119 -17.48 23.09 17.29
N ALA A 120 -16.34 23.29 17.94
CA ALA A 120 -16.26 23.77 19.33
C ALA A 120 -16.00 25.29 19.43
N SER A 121 -15.22 25.87 18.52
CA SER A 121 -14.86 27.30 18.57
C SER A 121 -16.02 28.24 18.27
N GLN A 122 -17.08 27.78 17.58
CA GLN A 122 -18.29 28.56 17.32
C GLN A 122 -19.01 29.05 18.59
N PHE A 123 -18.75 28.44 19.75
CA PHE A 123 -19.32 28.86 21.03
C PHE A 123 -18.47 29.93 21.73
N THR A 124 -17.34 30.35 21.14
CA THR A 124 -16.41 31.30 21.76
C THR A 124 -16.19 32.58 20.95
N THR A 125 -15.81 33.66 21.63
CA THR A 125 -15.33 34.92 21.08
C THR A 125 -14.05 35.35 21.78
N GLN A 126 -13.21 36.13 21.10
CA GLN A 126 -11.98 36.64 21.69
C GLN A 126 -12.27 37.79 22.68
N SER A 127 -11.62 37.76 23.85
CA SER A 127 -11.69 38.79 24.89
C SER A 127 -10.31 38.98 25.54
N GLY A 128 -9.43 39.68 24.82
CA GLY A 128 -8.07 39.98 25.26
C GLY A 128 -7.06 38.85 24.99
N TYR A 129 -6.06 38.75 25.86
CA TYR A 129 -4.94 37.80 25.74
C TYR A 129 -4.74 36.99 27.03
N SER A 130 -4.41 35.71 26.87
CA SER A 130 -3.88 34.84 27.92
C SER A 130 -2.37 34.81 27.79
N TYR A 131 -1.66 35.14 28.87
CA TYR A 131 -0.21 35.26 28.89
C TYR A 131 0.42 33.94 29.32
N THR A 132 1.46 33.52 28.60
CA THR A 132 2.31 32.39 28.97
C THR A 132 3.45 32.84 29.87
N ASP A 133 4.14 31.89 30.51
CA ASP A 133 5.36 32.16 31.28
C ASP A 133 6.60 32.37 30.39
N ARG A 134 6.45 32.47 29.07
CA ARG A 134 7.58 32.61 28.14
C ARG A 134 7.88 34.07 27.80
N PRO A 135 9.07 34.59 28.15
CA PRO A 135 9.52 35.91 27.72
C PRO A 135 9.67 35.99 26.20
N CYS A 136 9.45 37.18 25.62
CA CYS A 136 9.60 37.41 24.20
C CYS A 136 10.22 38.78 23.88
N SER A 137 10.95 38.86 22.77
CA SER A 137 11.45 40.12 22.21
C SER A 137 10.69 40.54 20.95
N SER A 138 10.13 39.58 20.21
CA SER A 138 9.27 39.78 19.04
C SER A 138 8.28 38.62 18.89
N ASP A 139 7.29 38.77 18.00
CA ASP A 139 6.33 37.69 17.68
C ASP A 139 7.04 36.44 17.14
N ALA A 140 8.21 36.58 16.50
CA ALA A 140 9.01 35.46 16.02
C ALA A 140 9.56 34.57 17.15
N ASN A 141 9.55 35.05 18.40
CA ASN A 141 9.91 34.28 19.59
C ASN A 141 8.73 33.54 20.22
N CYS A 142 7.52 33.77 19.68
CA CYS A 142 6.29 33.17 20.17
C CYS A 142 5.80 32.03 19.26
N ASP A 143 4.91 31.19 19.78
CA ASP A 143 4.41 30.05 19.01
C ASP A 143 3.35 30.49 18.00
N MET A 144 3.07 29.64 17.02
CA MET A 144 2.04 29.91 16.03
C MET A 144 0.69 30.22 16.73
N GLY A 145 0.05 31.33 16.37
CA GLY A 145 -1.16 31.84 17.03
C GLY A 145 -0.93 32.62 18.33
N GLU A 146 0.33 32.84 18.73
CA GLU A 146 0.71 33.75 19.80
C GLU A 146 1.29 35.05 19.26
N SER A 147 1.30 36.06 20.12
CA SER A 147 1.95 37.34 19.86
C SER A 147 2.70 37.81 21.10
N CYS A 148 3.77 38.57 20.89
CA CYS A 148 4.61 39.09 21.94
C CYS A 148 3.96 40.32 22.57
N GLN A 149 3.24 40.09 23.67
CA GLN A 149 2.42 41.11 24.33
C GLN A 149 3.13 41.71 25.54
N THR A 150 2.86 42.99 25.80
CA THR A 150 3.32 43.65 27.03
C THR A 150 2.40 43.22 28.16
N CYS A 151 2.94 42.61 29.21
CA CYS A 151 2.16 42.14 30.35
C CYS A 151 2.04 43.25 31.41
N SER A 152 0.81 43.53 31.85
CA SER A 152 0.51 44.62 32.78
C SER A 152 0.64 44.25 34.27
N SER A 153 0.61 42.96 34.65
CA SER A 153 0.85 42.48 36.02
C SER A 153 0.93 40.95 36.11
N GLY A 154 1.85 40.40 36.92
CA GLY A 154 1.88 38.98 37.29
C GLY A 154 2.70 38.04 36.39
N CYS A 155 3.41 38.56 35.40
CA CYS A 155 4.25 37.77 34.49
C CYS A 155 5.74 37.80 34.89
N VAL A 156 6.50 36.79 34.44
CA VAL A 156 7.94 36.67 34.67
C VAL A 156 8.80 37.71 33.94
N ALA A 157 8.27 38.38 32.91
CA ALA A 157 8.95 39.41 32.14
C ALA A 157 7.97 40.50 31.63
N THR A 158 8.51 41.66 31.24
CA THR A 158 7.73 42.81 30.73
C THR A 158 7.00 42.51 29.41
N LYS A 159 7.62 41.69 28.55
CA LYS A 159 7.01 41.16 27.34
C LYS A 159 7.05 39.64 27.39
N VAL A 160 5.89 39.01 27.21
CA VAL A 160 5.72 37.55 27.19
C VAL A 160 4.83 37.15 26.02
N CYS A 161 5.00 35.92 25.56
CA CYS A 161 4.12 35.37 24.53
C CYS A 161 2.71 35.20 25.08
N ALA A 162 1.72 35.58 24.28
CA ALA A 162 0.33 35.51 24.68
C ALA A 162 -0.55 35.09 23.50
N TYR A 163 -1.56 34.26 23.77
CA TYR A 163 -2.54 33.81 22.79
C TYR A 163 -3.89 34.51 23.01
N PRO A 164 -4.74 34.60 21.98
CA PRO A 164 -6.12 35.08 22.11
C PRO A 164 -6.84 34.42 23.28
N ARG A 165 -7.19 35.21 24.29
CA ARG A 165 -8.05 34.71 25.36
C ARG A 165 -9.44 34.57 24.80
N LEU A 166 -10.01 33.38 24.91
CA LEU A 166 -11.39 33.13 24.53
C LEU A 166 -12.31 33.31 25.74
N VAL A 167 -13.56 33.66 25.45
CA VAL A 167 -14.70 33.62 26.36
C VAL A 167 -15.88 33.01 25.59
N LEU A 168 -16.82 32.37 26.26
CA LEU A 168 -18.01 31.86 25.60
C LEU A 168 -18.84 33.04 25.06
N ARG A 169 -19.37 32.92 23.84
CA ARG A 169 -20.08 34.00 23.15
C ARG A 169 -21.24 34.49 24.01
N ASP A 170 -21.42 35.80 24.13
CA ASP A 170 -22.75 36.34 24.38
C ASP A 170 -23.37 36.73 23.04
N ASN A 171 -24.68 36.58 22.91
CA ASN A 171 -25.30 36.71 21.59
C ASN A 171 -25.69 38.16 21.28
N THR A 172 -24.73 39.09 21.33
CA THR A 172 -24.92 40.31 20.55
C THR A 172 -23.67 40.91 19.93
N GLY A 173 -22.47 40.70 20.49
CA GLY A 173 -21.41 41.68 20.22
C GLY A 173 -21.74 43.12 20.66
N TYR A 174 -22.95 43.40 21.20
CA TYR A 174 -23.42 44.51 22.07
C TYR A 174 -24.97 44.54 22.29
N PRO A 175 -25.49 45.01 23.44
CA PRO A 175 -26.52 44.35 24.26
C PRO A 175 -28.00 44.47 23.76
N GLY A 176 -28.83 43.43 23.83
CA GLY A 176 -30.27 43.63 23.60
C GLY A 176 -31.19 42.40 23.51
N THR A 177 -31.91 42.14 24.60
CA THR A 177 -33.29 41.61 24.67
C THR A 177 -33.61 40.27 23.99
N GLY A 178 -33.14 39.16 24.59
CA GLY A 178 -33.60 37.80 24.31
C GLY A 178 -32.84 36.79 25.19
N SER A 179 -33.47 35.71 25.62
CA SER A 179 -33.00 34.76 26.64
C SER A 179 -31.79 33.88 26.23
N SER A 180 -30.60 34.44 26.05
CA SER A 180 -29.46 33.74 25.41
C SER A 180 -28.11 34.01 26.08
N ASN A 181 -27.40 32.96 26.51
CA ASN A 181 -26.16 32.98 27.29
C ASN A 181 -25.20 31.90 26.71
N GLY A 182 -24.01 32.18 26.16
CA GLY A 182 -23.22 31.14 25.47
C GLY A 182 -22.62 30.01 26.33
N VAL A 183 -22.59 30.17 27.65
CA VAL A 183 -22.41 29.03 28.57
C VAL A 183 -23.57 28.05 28.43
N TYR A 184 -24.80 28.56 28.33
CA TYR A 184 -25.97 27.75 28.09
C TYR A 184 -25.91 27.13 26.70
N ASP A 185 -25.51 27.85 25.65
CA ASP A 185 -25.48 27.28 24.29
C ASP A 185 -24.50 26.09 24.15
N TRP A 186 -23.32 26.18 24.78
CA TRP A 186 -22.37 25.06 24.83
C TRP A 186 -22.92 23.86 25.61
N PHE A 187 -23.46 24.08 26.81
CA PHE A 187 -24.02 23.00 27.62
C PHE A 187 -25.33 22.44 27.06
N GLU A 188 -26.14 23.28 26.41
CA GLU A 188 -27.33 22.86 25.68
C GLU A 188 -26.93 21.98 24.51
N ALA A 189 -25.90 22.36 23.73
CA ALA A 189 -25.36 21.50 22.68
C ALA A 189 -24.90 20.15 23.25
N LEU A 190 -24.11 20.14 24.32
CA LEU A 190 -23.66 18.92 24.99
C LEU A 190 -24.83 18.01 25.41
N TYR A 191 -25.87 18.53 26.05
CA TYR A 191 -26.92 17.68 26.61
C TYR A 191 -28.19 17.57 25.74
N SER A 192 -28.15 18.08 24.50
CA SER A 192 -29.27 18.02 23.56
C SER A 192 -29.51 16.62 22.98
N LYS A 193 -30.79 16.29 22.73
CA LYS A 193 -31.20 15.08 22.01
C LYS A 193 -31.02 15.22 20.49
N PRO A 194 -30.84 14.12 19.73
CA PRO A 194 -30.76 14.18 18.28
C PRO A 194 -32.10 14.57 17.65
N SER A 195 -32.07 15.28 16.52
CA SER A 195 -33.19 15.49 15.58
C SER A 195 -34.47 16.17 16.11
N GLY A 196 -34.51 17.51 16.12
CA GLY A 196 -35.76 18.30 16.05
C GLY A 196 -36.82 18.08 17.16
N SER A 197 -36.48 17.31 18.20
CA SER A 197 -37.31 17.06 19.37
C SER A 197 -37.32 18.31 20.27
N THR A 198 -38.50 18.80 20.62
CA THR A 198 -38.67 19.90 21.59
C THR A 198 -38.36 19.48 23.04
N ASN A 199 -37.97 18.23 23.27
CA ASN A 199 -37.48 17.73 24.57
C ASN A 199 -35.96 17.88 24.60
N VAL A 200 -35.51 18.93 25.28
CA VAL A 200 -34.13 19.46 25.19
C VAL A 200 -33.12 18.66 26.02
N TYR A 201 -33.52 17.74 26.90
CA TYR A 201 -32.60 17.15 27.87
C TYR A 201 -32.74 15.63 28.01
N THR A 202 -31.60 14.93 27.94
CA THR A 202 -31.43 13.47 28.12
C THR A 202 -31.48 13.04 29.58
N PHE A 203 -31.30 13.99 30.49
CA PHE A 203 -31.61 13.90 31.91
C PHE A 203 -32.79 14.83 32.21
N PRO A 204 -33.69 14.53 33.16
CA PRO A 204 -34.69 15.49 33.59
C PRO A 204 -33.99 16.65 34.31
N SER A 205 -33.43 17.61 33.56
CA SER A 205 -33.34 18.97 34.06
C SER A 205 -34.80 19.41 34.19
N LEU A 206 -35.30 19.50 35.42
CA LEU A 206 -36.64 19.99 35.67
C LEU A 206 -36.69 21.48 35.30
N VAL A 207 -36.82 21.79 34.01
CA VAL A 207 -37.21 23.09 33.49
C VAL A 207 -38.72 23.24 33.71
N ARG A 208 -39.12 23.29 34.97
CA ARG A 208 -40.33 24.03 35.38
C ARG A 208 -39.96 24.87 36.58
N PRO A 209 -40.09 26.21 36.50
CA PRO A 209 -39.92 27.04 37.68
C PRO A 209 -41.02 26.65 38.66
N PHE A 210 -40.66 26.01 39.78
CA PHE A 210 -41.60 25.89 40.88
C PHE A 210 -41.95 27.30 41.37
N PRO A 211 -43.24 27.64 41.57
CA PRO A 211 -43.64 28.98 41.94
C PRO A 211 -42.97 29.39 43.24
N THR A 212 -42.29 30.53 43.20
CA THR A 212 -41.62 31.14 44.35
C THR A 212 -42.64 31.65 45.35
N THR A 213 -42.89 30.91 46.43
CA THR A 213 -43.44 31.49 47.66
C THR A 213 -42.67 31.02 48.88
N LYS A 214 -42.15 32.03 49.61
CA LYS A 214 -41.32 32.06 50.83
C LYS A 214 -41.27 30.81 51.73
N PRO A 215 -40.14 30.58 52.43
CA PRO A 215 -40.05 29.52 53.42
C PRO A 215 -40.99 29.83 54.60
N TYR A 216 -41.98 28.96 54.84
CA TYR A 216 -42.67 28.93 56.13
C TYR A 216 -41.70 28.37 57.18
N PRO A 217 -41.49 29.07 58.31
CA PRO A 217 -40.65 28.54 59.39
C PRO A 217 -41.44 27.45 60.12
N GLY A 218 -41.00 26.20 60.01
CA GLY A 218 -41.55 25.12 60.85
C GLY A 218 -41.63 23.69 60.29
N TYR A 219 -41.18 23.40 59.06
CA TYR A 219 -41.15 22.02 58.56
C TYR A 219 -39.75 21.53 58.21
N SER A 220 -39.33 20.52 58.96
CA SER A 220 -38.22 19.61 58.73
C SER A 220 -38.49 18.68 57.54
N TRP A 221 -37.57 18.65 56.57
CA TRP A 221 -37.22 17.48 55.73
C TRP A 221 -38.18 16.82 54.69
N PRO A 222 -39.28 17.39 54.11
CA PRO A 222 -40.12 16.61 53.19
C PRO A 222 -39.68 16.65 51.70
N TRP A 223 -38.84 17.62 51.31
CA TRP A 223 -38.51 17.88 49.89
C TRP A 223 -37.61 16.81 49.26
N GLN A 224 -36.72 16.20 50.04
CA GLN A 224 -35.80 15.18 49.56
C GLN A 224 -36.50 13.84 49.29
N GLN A 225 -37.55 13.49 50.05
CA GLN A 225 -38.31 12.26 49.87
C GLN A 225 -39.29 12.30 48.67
N GLN A 226 -39.86 13.47 48.33
CA GLN A 226 -40.76 13.58 47.16
C GLN A 226 -40.01 13.48 45.83
N LEU A 227 -38.79 14.03 45.74
CA LEU A 227 -37.90 13.84 44.60
C LEU A 227 -37.38 12.39 44.53
N TRP A 228 -37.00 11.80 45.67
CA TRP A 228 -36.60 10.40 45.76
C TRP A 228 -37.67 9.43 45.25
N ASN A 229 -38.93 9.63 45.64
CA ASN A 229 -40.02 8.80 45.18
C ASN A 229 -40.37 9.02 43.70
N TYR A 230 -40.11 10.20 43.14
CA TYR A 230 -40.30 10.45 41.70
C TYR A 230 -39.24 9.71 40.86
N ASP A 231 -37.97 9.79 41.26
CA ASP A 231 -36.86 9.10 40.59
C ASP A 231 -36.94 7.57 40.77
N TYR A 232 -37.36 7.09 41.95
CA TYR A 232 -37.45 5.66 42.28
C TYR A 232 -38.63 4.94 41.60
N TYR A 233 -39.77 5.61 41.41
CA TYR A 233 -40.98 4.96 40.85
C TYR A 233 -41.23 5.23 39.36
N ASN A 234 -40.69 6.31 38.78
CA ASN A 234 -41.04 6.72 37.41
C ASN A 234 -39.91 6.63 36.37
N LEU A 235 -38.67 6.36 36.77
CA LEU A 235 -37.56 6.21 35.81
C LEU A 235 -37.30 4.72 35.55
N THR A 236 -37.76 4.24 34.39
CA THR A 236 -37.38 2.92 33.87
C THR A 236 -35.95 2.98 33.31
N THR A 237 -35.26 1.84 33.15
CA THR A 237 -33.91 1.76 32.56
C THR A 237 -33.79 2.40 31.16
N THR A 238 -34.92 2.68 30.51
CA THR A 238 -35.04 3.35 29.21
C THR A 238 -35.11 4.88 29.27
N SER A 239 -35.37 5.51 30.42
CA SER A 239 -35.63 6.96 30.52
C SER A 239 -34.38 7.83 30.74
N LEU A 240 -33.19 7.22 30.87
CA LEU A 240 -31.89 7.88 31.04
C LEU A 240 -30.96 7.64 29.84
N ARG A 241 -31.47 7.10 28.73
CA ARG A 241 -30.73 7.01 27.47
C ARG A 241 -30.86 8.33 26.73
N ASP A 242 -29.74 8.85 26.28
CA ASP A 242 -29.57 10.02 25.42
C ASP A 242 -29.93 9.77 23.95
N GLU A 243 -30.26 8.52 23.61
CA GLU A 243 -30.54 8.04 22.25
C GLU A 243 -29.30 8.13 21.32
N GLY A 244 -28.11 8.32 21.91
CA GLY A 244 -26.80 8.23 21.26
C GLY A 244 -26.26 6.80 21.19
N THR A 245 -25.01 6.70 20.73
CA THR A 245 -24.28 5.45 20.57
C THR A 245 -23.97 4.80 21.91
N TRP A 246 -23.52 5.62 22.87
CA TRP A 246 -23.13 5.19 24.21
C TRP A 246 -24.07 5.78 25.24
N PRO A 247 -24.80 4.95 26.00
CA PRO A 247 -25.69 5.46 27.04
C PRO A 247 -24.92 6.36 28.01
N ARG A 248 -25.38 7.60 28.18
CA ARG A 248 -24.91 8.58 29.18
C ARG A 248 -23.61 9.29 28.82
N ILE A 249 -23.13 9.15 27.59
CA ILE A 249 -22.17 10.07 26.97
C ILE A 249 -22.96 11.09 26.15
N SER A 250 -22.65 12.37 26.32
CA SER A 250 -23.27 13.43 25.53
C SER A 250 -23.20 13.14 24.02
N ASN A 251 -24.35 13.17 23.33
CA ASN A 251 -24.41 13.00 21.87
C ASN A 251 -23.49 13.96 21.11
N PHE A 252 -23.33 15.19 21.61
CA PHE A 252 -22.44 16.16 20.98
C PHE A 252 -20.97 15.84 21.23
N LEU A 253 -20.63 15.26 22.39
CA LEU A 253 -19.30 14.73 22.67
C LEU A 253 -18.99 13.53 21.77
N GLU A 254 -19.94 12.62 21.57
CA GLU A 254 -19.85 11.54 20.57
C GLU A 254 -19.60 12.13 19.17
N TYR A 255 -20.38 13.12 18.76
CA TYR A 255 -20.19 13.80 17.47
C TYR A 255 -18.80 14.43 17.31
N LEU A 256 -18.29 15.11 18.34
CA LEU A 256 -16.95 15.73 18.31
C LEU A 256 -15.84 14.69 18.17
N VAL A 257 -15.98 13.57 18.89
CA VAL A 257 -15.06 12.42 18.83
C VAL A 257 -15.12 11.75 17.45
N ASP A 258 -16.31 11.50 16.92
CA ASP A 258 -16.49 10.76 15.66
C ASP A 258 -16.03 11.56 14.43
N THR A 259 -16.14 12.89 14.46
CA THR A 259 -15.87 13.72 13.26
C THR A 259 -14.49 14.41 13.25
N GLY A 260 -13.65 14.15 14.25
CA GLY A 260 -12.30 14.71 14.35
C GLY A 260 -11.73 14.59 15.75
N GLY A 261 -11.79 13.39 16.31
CA GLY A 261 -11.34 13.03 17.65
C GLY A 261 -11.19 11.51 17.82
N GLY A 262 -11.15 11.07 19.07
CA GLY A 262 -11.05 9.66 19.40
C GLY A 262 -11.33 9.36 20.87
N TRP A 263 -11.84 8.16 21.11
CA TRP A 263 -11.84 7.55 22.45
C TRP A 263 -10.44 7.02 22.74
N LEU A 264 -9.95 7.23 23.97
CA LEU A 264 -8.68 6.66 24.43
C LEU A 264 -8.98 5.46 25.31
N PHE A 265 -9.60 5.69 26.46
CA PHE A 265 -9.95 4.64 27.40
C PHE A 265 -11.43 4.77 27.73
N MET A 266 -12.21 3.80 27.28
CA MET A 266 -13.68 3.82 27.48
C MET A 266 -14.07 3.58 28.94
N LEU A 267 -13.18 2.91 29.68
CA LEU A 267 -13.14 2.78 31.13
C LEU A 267 -11.73 3.18 31.58
N ALA A 268 -11.61 4.25 32.36
CA ALA A 268 -10.33 4.66 32.94
C ALA A 268 -10.12 4.10 34.36
N ASP A 269 -11.21 3.78 35.05
CA ASP A 269 -11.26 3.22 36.41
C ASP A 269 -10.80 1.74 36.42
N ASP A 270 -10.24 1.29 37.55
CA ASP A 270 -9.69 -0.05 37.78
C ASP A 270 -10.32 -0.76 39.00
N ASP A 271 -11.49 -0.27 39.44
CA ASP A 271 -12.28 -0.83 40.53
C ASP A 271 -13.26 -1.93 40.10
N THR A 272 -14.06 -2.47 41.04
CA THR A 272 -14.94 -3.62 40.73
C THR A 272 -16.11 -3.30 39.80
N ASP A 273 -16.28 -2.10 39.25
CA ASP A 273 -17.40 -1.60 38.40
C ASP A 273 -18.80 -1.74 39.01
N TYR A 274 -18.92 -2.39 40.18
CA TYR A 274 -20.20 -2.75 40.80
C TYR A 274 -20.60 -1.78 41.92
N GLU A 275 -19.71 -0.86 42.31
CA GLU A 275 -19.89 0.00 43.48
C GLU A 275 -19.42 1.44 43.24
N THR A 276 -20.27 2.30 42.66
CA THR A 276 -20.16 3.74 42.97
C THR A 276 -20.49 3.91 44.46
N THR A 277 -19.50 3.86 45.34
CA THR A 277 -19.73 3.88 46.78
C THR A 277 -20.23 5.26 47.22
N VAL A 278 -21.38 5.31 47.89
CA VAL A 278 -21.83 6.52 48.59
C VAL A 278 -21.10 6.55 49.92
N THR A 279 -19.94 7.22 50.01
CA THR A 279 -19.27 7.43 51.29
C THR A 279 -19.94 8.58 52.05
N CYS A 280 -20.79 8.27 53.02
CA CYS A 280 -21.10 9.22 54.09
C CYS A 280 -19.86 9.35 54.99
N ARG A 281 -18.90 10.24 54.66
CA ARG A 281 -17.81 10.56 55.58
C ARG A 281 -18.33 11.42 56.73
N SER A 282 -18.28 10.87 57.93
CA SER A 282 -18.63 11.51 59.20
C SER A 282 -17.54 12.48 59.63
N TRP A 283 -17.66 13.77 59.32
CA TRP A 283 -16.70 14.78 59.80
C TRP A 283 -17.25 15.82 60.78
N ASP A 284 -18.53 15.81 61.13
CA ASP A 284 -19.04 16.70 62.18
C ASP A 284 -19.83 15.98 63.27
N TYR A 285 -19.50 16.36 64.51
CA TYR A 285 -20.09 15.89 65.75
C TYR A 285 -21.62 15.99 65.73
N ALA A 286 -22.29 14.86 65.94
CA ALA A 286 -23.66 14.73 66.45
C ALA A 286 -24.78 15.48 65.69
N GLU A 287 -25.08 15.07 64.45
CA GLU A 287 -26.39 15.26 63.83
C GLU A 287 -27.18 13.92 63.84
N PRO A 288 -28.29 13.79 64.58
CA PRO A 288 -29.08 12.56 64.61
C PRO A 288 -29.93 12.44 63.34
N GLY A 289 -29.35 11.86 62.28
CA GLY A 289 -30.05 11.70 60.99
C GLY A 289 -29.63 10.52 60.10
N CYS A 290 -28.42 9.97 60.23
CA CYS A 290 -27.97 8.85 59.40
C CYS A 290 -28.41 7.47 59.94
N TYR A 291 -29.68 7.32 60.35
CA TYR A 291 -30.22 6.08 60.91
C TYR A 291 -31.05 5.24 59.93
N TYR A 292 -30.78 5.36 58.64
CA TYR A 292 -31.11 4.33 57.68
C TYR A 292 -29.84 4.00 56.91
N ALA A 293 -29.22 2.89 57.26
CA ALA A 293 -28.39 2.15 56.33
C ALA A 293 -29.26 1.90 55.08
N VAL A 294 -29.09 2.73 54.06
CA VAL A 294 -29.61 2.41 52.75
C VAL A 294 -28.77 1.21 52.32
N GLN A 295 -29.34 0.01 52.47
CA GLN A 295 -28.78 -1.20 51.89
C GLN A 295 -28.36 -0.92 50.45
N HIS A 296 -27.37 -1.66 49.96
CA HIS A 296 -26.94 -1.64 48.57
C HIS A 296 -28.10 -2.07 47.66
N TRP A 297 -29.04 -1.19 47.36
CA TRP A 297 -30.02 -1.38 46.29
C TRP A 297 -29.33 -0.90 45.02
N GLN A 298 -28.42 -1.76 44.55
CA GLN A 298 -28.05 -1.81 43.14
C GLN A 298 -29.36 -1.83 42.35
N TRP A 299 -29.47 -0.94 41.37
CA TRP A 299 -30.37 -1.22 40.27
C TRP A 299 -29.86 -2.54 39.67
N GLY A 300 -30.54 -3.66 39.91
CA GLY A 300 -30.25 -4.88 39.17
C GLY A 300 -30.35 -4.52 37.69
N SER A 301 -29.23 -4.61 36.96
CA SER A 301 -29.05 -4.17 35.56
C SER A 301 -28.61 -2.71 35.32
N PHE A 302 -27.72 -2.15 36.16
CA PHE A 302 -27.10 -0.83 35.95
C PHE A 302 -25.62 -0.99 35.64
N TYR A 303 -25.26 -0.75 34.38
CA TYR A 303 -23.90 -0.85 33.85
C TYR A 303 -23.41 0.57 33.53
N LEU A 304 -22.31 0.99 34.17
CA LEU A 304 -21.47 2.15 33.86
C LEU A 304 -20.04 1.59 33.87
N PRO A 305 -19.08 2.01 33.00
CA PRO A 305 -19.14 2.52 31.61
C PRO A 305 -19.46 1.40 30.57
N PRO A 306 -19.33 1.60 29.23
CA PRO A 306 -19.62 0.55 28.22
C PRO A 306 -18.72 -0.70 28.26
N TYR A 307 -17.55 -0.62 28.90
CA TYR A 307 -16.64 -1.73 29.11
C TYR A 307 -16.62 -2.10 30.58
N LYS A 308 -16.12 -3.30 30.87
CA LYS A 308 -16.07 -3.87 32.22
C LYS A 308 -14.66 -4.35 32.52
N ASP A 309 -14.16 -3.98 33.70
CA ASP A 309 -13.03 -4.57 34.39
C ASP A 309 -13.27 -6.09 34.58
N ASN A 310 -12.30 -6.87 34.11
CA ASN A 310 -12.36 -8.32 34.08
C ASN A 310 -11.45 -8.98 35.12
N TYR A 311 -10.59 -8.24 35.81
CA TYR A 311 -9.58 -8.70 36.74
C TYR A 311 -9.71 -8.02 38.11
N GLY A 312 -9.98 -8.81 39.16
CA GLY A 312 -10.10 -8.28 40.54
C GLY A 312 -8.81 -7.78 41.21
N SER A 313 -7.88 -7.15 40.48
CA SER A 313 -6.63 -6.58 40.98
C SER A 313 -6.55 -5.08 40.73
N PHE A 314 -6.85 -4.30 41.77
CA PHE A 314 -6.70 -2.83 41.81
C PHE A 314 -5.22 -2.43 41.76
N ASN A 315 -4.72 -1.99 40.61
CA ASN A 315 -3.30 -1.70 40.34
C ASN A 315 -3.07 -0.39 39.54
N GLY A 316 -4.11 0.42 39.39
CA GLY A 316 -4.21 1.73 38.76
C GLY A 316 -4.09 1.73 37.24
N VAL A 317 -4.43 0.65 36.53
CA VAL A 317 -4.31 0.56 35.06
C VAL A 317 -5.42 -0.29 34.42
N PRO A 318 -5.82 -0.01 33.16
CA PRO A 318 -6.81 -0.80 32.43
C PRO A 318 -6.47 -2.29 32.37
N ASP A 319 -7.52 -3.10 32.51
CA ASP A 319 -7.49 -4.56 32.59
C ASP A 319 -8.53 -5.21 31.62
N TYR A 320 -8.98 -4.45 30.65
CA TYR A 320 -9.84 -4.88 29.55
C TYR A 320 -9.14 -4.72 28.20
N ASP A 321 -9.69 -5.39 27.19
CA ASP A 321 -9.21 -5.38 25.82
C ASP A 321 -9.53 -4.01 25.18
N VAL A 322 -8.52 -3.12 25.14
CA VAL A 322 -8.63 -1.77 24.60
C VAL A 322 -8.38 -1.79 23.09
N ASN A 323 -7.50 -2.67 22.62
CA ASN A 323 -7.09 -2.73 21.21
C ASN A 323 -7.98 -3.65 20.34
N GLY A 324 -8.88 -4.42 20.96
CA GLY A 324 -9.82 -5.33 20.32
C GLY A 324 -9.23 -6.67 19.86
N ASP A 325 -8.06 -7.08 20.38
CA ASP A 325 -7.34 -8.29 19.97
C ASP A 325 -7.79 -9.56 20.71
N GLY A 326 -8.66 -9.42 21.70
CA GLY A 326 -9.22 -10.50 22.51
C GLY A 326 -8.35 -10.94 23.69
N SER A 327 -7.20 -10.30 23.93
CA SER A 327 -6.28 -10.55 25.04
C SER A 327 -6.07 -9.27 25.85
N VAL A 328 -5.80 -9.40 27.16
CA VAL A 328 -5.45 -8.26 28.02
C VAL A 328 -3.96 -8.32 28.35
N THR A 329 -3.21 -7.36 27.84
CA THR A 329 -1.74 -7.26 27.93
C THR A 329 -1.30 -5.82 28.25
N SER A 330 0.01 -5.56 28.28
CA SER A 330 0.51 -4.18 28.39
C SER A 330 0.20 -3.34 27.15
N ALA A 331 -0.07 -3.96 26.00
CA ALA A 331 -0.44 -3.26 24.77
C ALA A 331 -1.78 -2.52 24.90
N ASP A 332 -2.72 -3.03 25.70
CA ASP A 332 -4.02 -2.41 25.97
C ASP A 332 -3.91 -1.08 26.73
N ARG A 333 -2.76 -0.80 27.32
CA ARG A 333 -2.50 0.49 27.95
C ARG A 333 -2.06 1.55 26.94
N THR A 334 -2.07 1.23 25.65
CA THR A 334 -1.54 2.09 24.59
C THR A 334 -2.59 2.31 23.50
N VAL A 335 -2.81 3.57 23.13
CA VAL A 335 -3.72 3.96 22.04
C VAL A 335 -2.99 4.86 21.06
N ASP A 336 -3.01 4.49 19.78
CA ASP A 336 -2.52 5.33 18.70
C ASP A 336 -3.59 6.36 18.31
N MET A 337 -3.29 7.64 18.48
CA MET A 337 -4.19 8.72 18.06
C MET A 337 -4.06 9.03 16.57
N GLY A 338 -3.01 8.52 15.92
CA GLY A 338 -2.66 8.79 14.53
C GLY A 338 -1.77 10.02 14.36
N THR A 339 -1.58 10.40 13.09
CA THR A 339 -0.68 11.48 12.70
C THR A 339 -1.41 12.82 12.65
N PHE A 340 -0.78 13.86 13.20
CA PHE A 340 -1.30 15.22 13.25
C PHE A 340 -0.39 16.20 12.55
N ASP A 341 -0.97 17.10 11.77
CA ASP A 341 -0.26 18.21 11.15
C ASP A 341 0.03 19.33 12.16
N ALA A 342 1.14 20.04 11.92
CA ALA A 342 1.49 21.24 12.66
C ALA A 342 0.36 22.29 12.57
N GLY A 343 0.01 22.90 13.70
CA GLY A 343 -1.08 23.87 13.84
C GLY A 343 -2.38 23.27 14.38
N SER A 344 -2.48 21.95 14.52
CA SER A 344 -3.64 21.30 15.15
C SER A 344 -3.67 21.55 16.66
N GLU A 345 -4.83 21.89 17.22
CA GLU A 345 -5.01 22.05 18.68
C GLU A 345 -5.85 20.89 19.23
N LEU A 346 -5.31 20.19 20.22
CA LEU A 346 -5.94 19.06 20.88
C LEU A 346 -6.69 19.50 22.13
N ILE A 347 -7.87 18.91 22.34
CA ILE A 347 -8.61 18.99 23.59
C ILE A 347 -8.87 17.58 24.09
N PHE A 348 -8.25 17.26 25.21
CA PHE A 348 -8.60 16.08 25.98
C PHE A 348 -9.74 16.39 26.93
N PHE A 349 -10.56 15.38 27.19
CA PHE A 349 -11.63 15.44 28.18
C PHE A 349 -11.73 14.13 28.96
N LEU A 350 -12.16 14.26 30.21
CA LEU A 350 -12.52 13.18 31.10
C LEU A 350 -14.01 13.27 31.41
N ASN A 351 -14.79 12.30 30.96
CA ASN A 351 -16.22 12.21 31.25
C ASN A 351 -16.43 11.33 32.49
N SER A 352 -16.77 11.95 33.62
CA SER A 352 -16.94 11.25 34.90
C SER A 352 -18.42 10.90 35.17
N TYR A 353 -18.65 9.73 35.76
CA TYR A 353 -19.98 9.23 36.15
C TYR A 353 -20.12 9.21 37.69
N TYR A 354 -20.98 10.05 38.24
CA TYR A 354 -21.13 10.18 39.70
C TYR A 354 -22.56 9.99 40.22
N ARG A 355 -22.70 9.34 41.39
CA ARG A 355 -23.96 9.21 42.13
C ARG A 355 -23.83 9.82 43.53
N ASN A 356 -24.39 11.02 43.75
CA ASN A 356 -24.53 11.54 45.11
C ASN A 356 -25.97 11.94 45.46
N VAL A 357 -26.51 11.24 46.46
CA VAL A 357 -27.82 11.51 47.08
C VAL A 357 -27.80 12.72 48.02
N ALA A 358 -26.62 13.30 48.27
CA ALA A 358 -26.38 14.49 49.07
C ALA A 358 -25.79 15.68 48.28
N ALA A 359 -25.73 15.63 46.94
CA ALA A 359 -25.33 16.77 46.10
C ALA A 359 -26.35 17.91 46.19
N ARG A 360 -26.29 18.69 47.27
CA ARG A 360 -26.92 20.01 47.40
C ARG A 360 -26.10 21.10 46.67
N TYR A 361 -24.97 20.76 46.04
CA TYR A 361 -23.95 21.74 45.62
C TYR A 361 -23.33 21.58 44.22
N GLU A 362 -23.60 20.50 43.46
CA GLU A 362 -23.15 20.36 42.05
C GLU A 362 -24.03 21.19 41.09
N SER A 363 -24.33 22.43 41.46
CA SER A 363 -24.97 23.36 40.53
C SER A 363 -23.93 23.79 39.51
N ILE A 364 -24.20 23.55 38.22
CA ILE A 364 -23.60 24.32 37.11
C ILE A 364 -23.55 25.78 37.57
N GLY A 365 -22.34 26.34 37.67
CA GLY A 365 -22.09 27.63 38.30
C GLY A 365 -22.61 28.81 37.48
N MET A 366 -23.91 28.86 37.21
CA MET A 366 -24.54 29.89 36.40
C MET A 366 -24.85 31.11 37.26
N LYS A 367 -24.07 32.18 37.15
CA LYS A 367 -24.49 33.48 37.70
C LYS A 367 -24.08 34.65 36.82
N LYS A 368 -25.06 35.49 36.43
CA LYS A 368 -25.29 36.84 36.99
C LYS A 368 -26.28 37.68 36.17
N SER A 369 -27.55 37.73 36.59
CA SER A 369 -28.24 38.98 36.95
C SER A 369 -29.58 38.64 37.60
N SER A 370 -30.08 39.55 38.42
CA SER A 370 -31.28 39.42 39.24
C SER A 370 -32.45 38.70 38.53
N SER A 371 -32.89 37.58 39.12
CA SER A 371 -34.24 36.93 39.02
C SER A 371 -34.30 35.47 38.55
N TRP A 372 -33.20 34.80 38.24
CA TRP A 372 -33.23 33.36 37.91
C TRP A 372 -32.25 32.57 38.77
N TYR A 373 -32.75 32.07 39.90
CA TYR A 373 -32.14 30.98 40.66
C TYR A 373 -32.55 29.68 39.96
N PHE A 374 -31.61 28.92 39.40
CA PHE A 374 -31.80 27.49 39.14
C PHE A 374 -31.24 26.74 40.34
N PRO A 375 -32.05 26.38 41.35
CA PRO A 375 -31.60 25.43 42.35
C PRO A 375 -31.47 24.06 41.66
N THR A 376 -30.25 23.53 41.59
CA THR A 376 -29.92 22.12 41.35
C THR A 376 -30.41 21.52 40.03
N VAL A 377 -29.56 21.56 38.99
CA VAL A 377 -29.64 20.60 37.87
C VAL A 377 -28.85 19.36 38.30
N ARG A 378 -29.45 18.17 38.25
CA ARG A 378 -28.77 16.90 38.49
C ARG A 378 -28.47 16.23 37.15
N VAL A 379 -27.19 16.09 36.81
CA VAL A 379 -26.72 15.31 35.66
C VAL A 379 -25.93 14.11 36.17
N GLY A 380 -26.12 12.94 35.56
CA GLY A 380 -25.43 11.71 35.96
C GLY A 380 -24.08 11.50 35.28
N SER A 381 -23.66 12.43 34.41
CA SER A 381 -22.36 12.45 33.74
C SER A 381 -21.88 13.89 33.52
N MET A 382 -20.59 14.13 33.75
CA MET A 382 -19.98 15.46 33.65
C MET A 382 -18.64 15.39 32.91
N PRO A 383 -18.47 16.12 31.79
CA PRO A 383 -17.20 16.20 31.08
C PRO A 383 -16.31 17.33 31.63
N TYR A 384 -15.05 17.01 31.91
CA TYR A 384 -14.00 17.93 32.31
C TYR A 384 -12.94 18.01 31.22
N PHE A 385 -12.68 19.21 30.71
CA PHE A 385 -11.82 19.47 29.56
C PHE A 385 -10.47 20.05 30.00
N SER A 386 -9.42 19.67 29.27
CA SER A 386 -8.11 20.34 29.28
C SER A 386 -8.22 21.84 29.00
N LYS A 387 -9.13 22.23 28.10
CA LYS A 387 -9.43 23.63 27.80
C LYS A 387 -10.43 24.19 28.80
N SER A 388 -9.94 24.88 29.83
CA SER A 388 -10.72 25.27 31.02
C SER A 388 -12.03 26.00 30.72
N ILE A 389 -12.06 26.86 29.70
CA ILE A 389 -13.27 27.60 29.30
C ILE A 389 -14.50 26.71 29.03
N LEU A 390 -14.30 25.45 28.65
CA LEU A 390 -15.38 24.50 28.37
C LEU A 390 -15.92 23.82 29.63
N ASN A 391 -15.26 24.03 30.78
CA ASN A 391 -15.61 23.38 32.04
C ASN A 391 -16.85 23.99 32.69
N PRO A 392 -17.69 23.17 33.36
CA PRO A 392 -18.97 23.59 33.94
C PRO A 392 -18.86 24.37 35.26
N ASP A 393 -17.67 24.45 35.86
CA ASP A 393 -17.44 24.98 37.19
C ASP A 393 -16.72 26.36 37.22
N TYR A 394 -17.48 27.37 37.64
CA TYR A 394 -17.06 28.78 37.68
C TYR A 394 -17.01 29.33 39.11
N LYS A 395 -15.95 30.08 39.47
CA LYS A 395 -15.79 30.80 40.75
C LYS A 395 -15.81 32.32 40.54
N THR A 396 -16.29 33.06 41.55
CA THR A 396 -16.62 34.49 41.43
C THR A 396 -15.43 35.45 41.34
N THR A 397 -14.23 35.11 41.81
CA THR A 397 -12.95 35.83 41.58
C THR A 397 -11.75 35.06 42.17
N GLY A 398 -10.58 35.14 41.52
CA GLY A 398 -9.27 34.72 42.08
C GLY A 398 -8.48 33.73 41.21
N THR A 399 -7.18 33.66 41.42
CA THR A 399 -6.26 32.62 40.91
C THR A 399 -5.77 31.82 42.10
N ASN A 400 -5.95 30.50 42.09
CA ASN A 400 -5.49 29.59 43.14
C ASN A 400 -4.42 28.65 42.59
N THR A 401 -3.45 28.25 43.41
CA THR A 401 -2.38 27.33 43.02
C THR A 401 -2.19 26.21 44.04
N ARG A 402 -1.79 25.01 43.60
CA ARG A 402 -1.45 23.86 44.45
C ARG A 402 -0.05 23.35 44.14
N ALA A 403 0.69 22.97 45.18
CA ALA A 403 2.05 22.44 45.07
C ALA A 403 2.07 20.92 45.25
N LEU A 404 2.67 20.19 44.31
CA LEU A 404 2.88 18.73 44.36
C LEU A 404 4.36 18.39 44.12
N ASP A 405 4.87 17.36 44.78
CA ASP A 405 6.18 16.77 44.49
C ASP A 405 6.01 15.59 43.53
N ILE A 406 6.41 15.78 42.27
CA ILE A 406 6.13 14.81 41.19
C ILE A 406 6.93 13.52 41.30
N GLY A 407 8.05 13.52 42.02
CA GLY A 407 8.90 12.33 42.21
C GLY A 407 8.59 11.58 43.51
N CYS A 408 7.71 12.11 44.35
CA CYS A 408 7.37 11.50 45.63
C CYS A 408 6.10 10.64 45.52
N SER A 409 6.15 9.44 46.12
CA SER A 409 4.98 8.54 46.16
C SER A 409 3.83 9.18 46.93
N PHE A 410 2.67 9.22 46.30
CA PHE A 410 1.39 9.50 46.95
C PHE A 410 1.05 8.38 47.93
N THR A 411 0.63 8.72 49.14
CA THR A 411 0.24 7.75 50.18
C THR A 411 -0.91 8.32 51.02
N PHE A 412 -1.86 7.48 51.43
CA PHE A 412 -2.90 7.86 52.41
C PHE A 412 -2.45 7.47 53.81
N SER A 413 -2.47 8.40 54.77
CA SER A 413 -2.22 8.12 56.19
C SER A 413 -3.36 8.68 57.04
N ASN A 414 -4.04 7.81 57.80
CA ASN A 414 -5.18 8.16 58.67
C ASN A 414 -6.32 8.95 57.96
N GLY A 415 -6.62 8.62 56.70
CA GLY A 415 -7.71 9.25 55.95
C GLY A 415 -7.40 10.64 55.39
N TYR A 416 -6.14 11.08 55.48
CA TYR A 416 -5.63 12.30 54.86
C TYR A 416 -4.47 11.97 53.90
N PRO A 417 -4.33 12.73 52.80
CA PRO A 417 -3.19 12.57 51.90
C PRO A 417 -1.90 12.87 52.66
N GLY A 418 -1.00 11.90 52.70
CA GLY A 418 0.22 11.90 53.49
C GLY A 418 1.31 12.78 52.88
N HIS A 419 1.82 13.74 53.65
CA HIS A 419 2.98 14.55 53.31
C HIS A 419 4.27 13.75 53.56
N THR A 420 4.79 13.05 52.56
CA THR A 420 5.92 12.12 52.74
C THR A 420 7.26 12.65 52.23
N CYS A 421 7.29 13.82 51.57
CA CYS A 421 8.53 14.49 51.17
C CYS A 421 8.59 15.94 51.68
N SER A 422 9.20 16.17 52.84
CA SER A 422 9.44 17.52 53.40
C SER A 422 8.18 18.39 53.59
N GLY A 423 7.01 17.78 53.80
CA GLY A 423 5.76 18.52 54.04
C GLY A 423 4.93 18.82 52.79
N ILE A 424 5.36 18.40 51.60
CA ILE A 424 4.60 18.50 50.34
C ILE A 424 4.00 17.12 49.99
N MET A 425 2.86 17.13 49.32
CA MET A 425 2.15 15.94 48.87
C MET A 425 2.84 15.33 47.63
N GLY A 426 2.97 14.01 47.59
CA GLY A 426 3.37 13.28 46.38
C GLY A 426 2.28 13.29 45.31
N TRP A 427 2.58 12.85 44.08
CA TRP A 427 1.60 12.88 42.99
C TRP A 427 1.12 11.48 42.57
N LEU A 428 2.05 10.60 42.19
CA LEU A 428 1.76 9.23 41.74
C LEU A 428 2.14 8.21 42.81
N ASP A 429 1.55 7.02 42.80
CA ASP A 429 1.99 5.94 43.67
C ASP A 429 3.39 5.39 43.26
N GLN A 430 4.01 4.61 44.15
CA GLN A 430 5.35 4.09 43.88
C GLN A 430 5.38 3.13 42.67
N ALA A 431 4.29 2.41 42.40
CA ALA A 431 4.22 1.49 41.26
C ALA A 431 4.20 2.24 39.93
N ALA A 432 3.45 3.35 39.83
CA ALA A 432 3.41 4.23 38.68
C ALA A 432 4.74 4.94 38.44
N ILE A 433 5.40 5.42 39.49
CA ILE A 433 6.76 6.00 39.38
C ILE A 433 7.74 4.97 38.80
N ASN A 434 7.67 3.71 39.27
CA ASN A 434 8.51 2.64 38.74
C ASN A 434 8.15 2.28 37.29
N ARG A 435 6.86 2.30 36.94
CA ARG A 435 6.33 2.00 35.60
C ARG A 435 6.83 3.00 34.55
N LEU A 436 6.84 4.29 34.88
CA LEU A 436 7.39 5.34 34.02
C LEU A 436 8.87 5.09 33.68
N ASN A 437 9.62 4.49 34.60
CA ASN A 437 11.02 4.10 34.40
C ASN A 437 11.20 2.70 33.80
N THR A 438 10.38 2.34 32.81
CA THR A 438 10.51 1.09 32.05
C THR A 438 10.67 1.38 30.55
N ALA A 439 11.07 0.37 29.77
CA ALA A 439 11.21 0.51 28.32
C ALA A 439 9.89 0.95 27.67
N ASP A 440 8.76 0.38 28.13
CA ASP A 440 7.42 0.70 27.64
C ASP A 440 7.01 2.17 27.90
N TYR A 441 7.70 2.91 28.76
CA TYR A 441 7.42 4.33 29.02
C TYR A 441 8.66 5.20 28.77
N ASN A 442 9.58 4.72 27.93
CA ASN A 442 10.80 5.40 27.51
C ASN A 442 11.69 5.86 28.68
N TYR A 443 11.74 5.07 29.76
CA TYR A 443 12.59 5.30 30.93
C TYR A 443 12.43 6.71 31.53
N LEU A 444 11.21 7.22 31.59
CA LEU A 444 10.91 8.52 32.19
C LEU A 444 11.16 8.48 33.70
N VAL A 445 12.19 9.21 34.15
CA VAL A 445 12.53 9.35 35.58
C VAL A 445 11.97 10.66 36.10
N LEU A 446 11.11 10.59 37.11
CA LEU A 446 10.59 11.76 37.83
C LEU A 446 11.52 12.10 39.02
N PRO A 447 12.24 13.24 38.99
CA PRO A 447 13.02 13.68 40.13
C PRO A 447 12.09 14.24 41.23
N HIS A 448 12.58 14.24 42.48
CA HIS A 448 11.91 14.94 43.58
C HIS A 448 11.98 16.46 43.38
N GLU A 449 10.94 17.03 42.77
CA GLU A 449 10.81 18.47 42.56
C GLU A 449 9.37 18.96 42.75
N ILE A 450 9.24 20.15 43.33
CA ILE A 450 7.94 20.77 43.63
C ILE A 450 7.44 21.52 42.40
N LYS A 451 6.28 21.12 41.88
CA LYS A 451 5.54 21.79 40.81
C LYS A 451 4.34 22.53 41.37
N ASN A 452 4.11 23.75 40.91
CA ASN A 452 2.95 24.57 41.28
C ASN A 452 1.97 24.61 40.12
N TYR A 453 0.77 24.09 40.33
CA TYR A 453 -0.30 24.06 39.34
C TYR A 453 -1.34 25.13 39.66
N LYS A 454 -1.79 25.86 38.64
CA LYS A 454 -2.99 26.69 38.78
C LYS A 454 -4.19 25.74 38.91
N THR A 455 -4.99 25.90 39.96
CA THR A 455 -6.26 25.15 40.15
C THR A 455 -7.48 25.97 39.76
N ILE A 456 -7.32 27.30 39.68
CA ILE A 456 -8.29 28.23 39.12
C ILE A 456 -7.54 29.29 38.33
N GLU A 457 -7.94 29.52 37.09
CA GLU A 457 -7.43 30.59 36.24
C GLU A 457 -8.59 31.47 35.77
N ASN A 458 -8.51 32.77 36.10
CA ASN A 458 -9.51 33.76 35.69
C ASN A 458 -10.96 33.43 36.10
N GLY A 459 -11.14 32.74 37.23
CA GLY A 459 -12.47 32.32 37.71
C GLY A 459 -13.00 31.03 37.09
N ILE A 460 -12.19 30.33 36.28
CA ILE A 460 -12.53 29.04 35.68
C ILE A 460 -11.58 27.97 36.23
N ARG A 461 -12.06 26.76 36.48
CA ARG A 461 -11.22 25.67 36.98
C ARG A 461 -10.44 24.97 35.89
N THR A 462 -9.25 24.54 36.26
CA THR A 462 -8.34 23.73 35.46
C THR A 462 -8.37 22.31 35.99
N HIS A 463 -8.78 21.38 35.13
CA HIS A 463 -8.89 19.95 35.44
C HIS A 463 -7.74 19.13 34.87
N VAL A 464 -6.76 19.77 34.24
CA VAL A 464 -5.61 19.09 33.63
C VAL A 464 -4.31 19.84 33.94
N VAL A 465 -3.31 19.09 34.41
CA VAL A 465 -1.95 19.60 34.69
C VAL A 465 -0.89 18.85 33.90
N LEU A 466 0.28 19.45 33.78
CA LEU A 466 1.45 18.88 33.10
C LEU A 466 2.54 18.49 34.11
N GLY A 467 2.81 17.20 34.21
CA GLY A 467 3.82 16.60 35.08
C GLY A 467 5.22 16.49 34.50
N ALA A 468 5.57 17.27 33.47
CA ALA A 468 6.88 17.21 32.81
C ALA A 468 8.03 17.54 33.81
N PRO A 469 9.01 16.65 34.02
CA PRO A 469 10.11 16.92 34.94
C PRO A 469 11.10 17.93 34.36
N SER A 470 11.82 18.68 35.21
CA SER A 470 12.83 19.66 34.75
C SER A 470 13.99 19.03 33.97
N THR A 471 14.25 17.74 34.18
CA THR A 471 15.25 16.95 33.44
C THR A 471 14.80 16.56 32.04
N ASP A 472 13.49 16.60 31.77
CA ASP A 472 12.87 16.28 30.49
C ASP A 472 11.61 17.15 30.25
N PRO A 473 11.79 18.46 30.04
CA PRO A 473 10.70 19.43 30.09
C PRO A 473 9.75 19.35 28.88
N THR A 474 10.09 18.56 27.87
CA THR A 474 9.29 18.38 26.65
C THR A 474 8.30 17.23 26.75
N ARG A 475 8.39 16.39 27.79
CA ARG A 475 7.50 15.25 28.00
C ARG A 475 6.06 15.68 28.26
N TRP A 476 5.08 14.99 27.67
CA TRP A 476 3.64 15.26 27.88
C TRP A 476 3.04 14.23 28.84
N LEU A 477 3.27 14.42 30.13
CA LEU A 477 2.64 13.62 31.19
C LEU A 477 1.45 14.42 31.74
N LEU A 478 0.22 14.07 31.34
CA LEU A 478 -0.99 14.81 31.71
C LEU A 478 -1.70 14.12 32.86
N GLY A 479 -2.04 14.89 33.90
CA GLY A 479 -2.86 14.45 35.03
C GLY A 479 -4.21 15.13 35.04
N PHE A 480 -5.27 14.36 35.22
CA PHE A 480 -6.65 14.82 35.26
C PHE A 480 -7.19 14.86 36.68
N GLU A 481 -8.09 15.80 36.91
CA GLU A 481 -8.84 15.98 38.14
C GLU A 481 -10.35 15.97 37.85
N GLN A 482 -11.15 15.38 38.74
CA GLN A 482 -12.61 15.30 38.59
C GLN A 482 -13.43 15.99 39.71
N LEU A 483 -12.81 16.63 40.71
CA LEU A 483 -13.53 17.16 41.88
C LEU A 483 -14.02 18.63 41.78
N TYR A 484 -15.23 18.86 42.33
CA TYR A 484 -15.77 20.17 42.69
C TYR A 484 -15.65 20.40 44.20
N ASP A 485 -14.86 21.40 44.61
CA ASP A 485 -14.67 21.69 46.05
C ASP A 485 -15.86 22.48 46.65
N GLY A 486 -16.33 22.00 47.80
CA GLY A 486 -17.53 22.43 48.49
C GLY A 486 -17.43 23.80 49.14
N GLY A 487 -18.07 24.80 48.53
CA GLY A 487 -18.54 26.00 49.23
C GLY A 487 -17.46 27.00 49.70
N PRO A 488 -17.88 28.15 50.27
CA PRO A 488 -17.03 29.33 50.43
C PRO A 488 -16.00 29.29 51.58
N GLY A 489 -15.61 28.12 52.08
CA GLY A 489 -14.76 28.05 53.27
C GLY A 489 -14.22 26.65 53.57
N GLY A 490 -13.18 26.27 52.84
CA GLY A 490 -12.40 25.05 53.04
C GLY A 490 -11.72 24.73 51.72
N GLU A 491 -10.43 25.02 51.60
CA GLU A 491 -9.62 24.44 50.54
C GLU A 491 -9.39 22.99 50.98
N ASP A 492 -10.16 22.05 50.43
CA ASP A 492 -10.06 20.66 50.86
C ASP A 492 -8.69 20.12 50.46
N ASN A 493 -7.90 19.71 51.45
CA ASN A 493 -6.50 19.33 51.27
C ASN A 493 -6.36 18.06 50.41
N SER A 494 -7.45 17.40 50.00
CA SER A 494 -7.47 16.09 49.35
C SER A 494 -8.12 15.98 47.97
N GLY A 495 -8.51 17.07 47.29
CA GLY A 495 -9.28 16.99 46.03
C GLY A 495 -8.79 17.85 44.87
N ASN A 496 -7.48 17.94 44.68
CA ASN A 496 -6.86 18.66 43.54
C ASN A 496 -5.52 17.97 43.20
N ASP A 497 -5.43 16.66 43.39
CA ASP A 497 -4.23 15.83 43.26
C ASP A 497 -3.91 15.47 41.81
N TYR A 498 -4.85 15.69 40.88
CA TYR A 498 -4.62 15.51 39.45
C TYR A 498 -4.04 14.14 39.10
N ASN A 499 -4.38 13.13 39.88
CA ASN A 499 -3.94 11.75 39.70
C ASN A 499 -5.13 10.80 39.52
N ASP A 500 -6.34 11.35 39.31
CA ASP A 500 -7.54 10.57 38.99
C ASP A 500 -7.32 9.75 37.72
N VAL A 501 -6.80 10.38 36.67
CA VAL A 501 -6.28 9.71 35.47
C VAL A 501 -4.99 10.37 35.05
N VAL A 502 -3.96 9.57 34.82
CA VAL A 502 -2.65 10.05 34.36
C VAL A 502 -2.27 9.31 33.09
N ILE A 503 -1.93 10.08 32.06
CA ILE A 503 -1.50 9.54 30.77
C ILE A 503 -0.17 10.14 30.34
N LEU A 504 0.64 9.33 29.68
CA LEU A 504 1.85 9.75 28.98
C LEU A 504 1.56 9.82 27.49
N ILE A 505 1.77 10.98 26.88
CA ILE A 505 1.69 11.14 25.42
C ILE A 505 3.10 11.06 24.87
N GLU A 506 3.35 10.01 24.09
CA GLU A 506 4.55 9.83 23.30
C GLU A 506 4.37 10.47 21.93
N ARG A 507 5.45 11.10 21.46
CA ARG A 507 5.45 11.90 20.23
C ARG A 507 6.56 11.41 19.34
N GLN A 508 6.20 11.02 18.13
CA GLN A 508 7.16 10.77 17.07
C GLN A 508 7.18 12.01 16.17
N ASN A 509 8.31 12.71 16.10
CA ASN A 509 8.44 13.87 15.24
C ASN A 509 8.50 13.45 13.78
N GLY A 510 7.76 14.16 12.96
CA GLY A 510 7.75 14.07 11.52
C GLY A 510 7.95 15.45 10.92
N GLY A 511 8.55 15.49 9.75
CA GLY A 511 8.65 16.70 8.96
C GLY A 511 8.61 16.35 7.48
N GLU A 512 8.01 17.21 6.68
CA GLU A 512 7.82 17.01 5.26
C GLU A 512 8.31 18.23 4.47
N ALA A 513 8.99 18.00 3.35
CA ALA A 513 9.19 19.01 2.33
C ALA A 513 8.66 18.50 1.00
N VAL A 514 7.84 19.30 0.32
CA VAL A 514 7.23 18.98 -0.98
C VAL A 514 7.74 19.96 -2.03
N SER A 515 8.23 19.43 -3.13
CA SER A 515 8.71 20.21 -4.26
C SER A 515 7.96 19.85 -5.54
N ASP A 516 7.54 20.89 -6.28
CA ASP A 516 7.00 20.71 -7.62
C ASP A 516 8.14 20.70 -8.62
N LEU A 517 8.48 19.51 -9.10
CA LEU A 517 9.51 19.33 -10.09
C LEU A 517 8.88 19.18 -11.47
N VAL A 518 8.36 20.28 -12.02
CA VAL A 518 7.93 20.26 -13.42
C VAL A 518 9.16 20.41 -14.28
N ALA A 519 9.48 19.33 -14.98
CA ALA A 519 10.37 19.39 -16.12
C ALA A 519 9.96 20.52 -17.07
N THR A 520 10.74 21.59 -17.15
CA THR A 520 10.52 22.65 -18.16
C THR A 520 10.65 22.13 -19.59
N GLU A 521 11.14 20.91 -19.75
CA GLU A 521 11.38 20.21 -21.00
C GLU A 521 10.12 19.59 -21.62
N ILE A 522 9.11 19.19 -20.82
CA ILE A 522 7.80 18.80 -21.36
C ILE A 522 7.01 20.10 -21.59
N PRO A 523 6.73 20.48 -22.85
CA PRO A 523 5.98 21.70 -23.12
C PRO A 523 4.62 21.64 -22.43
N ALA A 524 4.15 22.74 -21.84
CA ALA A 524 2.86 22.77 -21.15
C ALA A 524 1.69 22.29 -22.02
N SER A 525 1.78 22.47 -23.34
CA SER A 525 0.80 21.98 -24.33
C SER A 525 0.81 20.45 -24.52
N GLN A 526 1.88 19.75 -24.10
CA GLN A 526 2.05 18.31 -24.22
C GLN A 526 1.82 17.55 -22.90
N LEU A 527 1.65 18.23 -21.77
CA LEU A 527 1.39 17.56 -20.47
C LEU A 527 0.17 16.64 -20.50
N GLY A 528 -0.84 16.94 -21.31
CA GLY A 528 -2.02 16.06 -21.50
C GLY A 528 -1.80 14.92 -22.51
N ASN A 529 -0.67 14.90 -23.21
CA ASN A 529 -0.28 13.89 -24.21
C ASN A 529 1.02 13.19 -23.81
N THR A 530 1.37 13.20 -22.53
CA THR A 530 2.64 12.63 -22.06
C THR A 530 2.40 11.96 -20.72
N THR A 531 3.08 10.85 -20.47
CA THR A 531 3.03 10.09 -19.22
C THR A 531 4.44 9.83 -18.76
N VAL A 532 4.78 10.24 -17.54
CA VAL A 532 6.06 9.87 -16.91
C VAL A 532 6.01 8.37 -16.61
N THR A 533 6.94 7.61 -17.16
CA THR A 533 6.97 6.15 -17.07
C THR A 533 8.09 5.64 -16.17
N LYS A 534 9.19 6.39 -16.05
CA LYS A 534 10.25 6.07 -15.09
C LYS A 534 10.73 7.30 -14.36
N VAL A 535 11.11 7.11 -13.11
CA VAL A 535 11.77 8.13 -12.28
C VAL A 535 12.97 7.51 -11.61
N LYS A 536 14.12 8.16 -11.71
CA LYS A 536 15.32 7.79 -10.97
C LYS A 536 15.59 8.85 -9.92
N ILE A 537 15.79 8.40 -8.69
CA ILE A 537 16.16 9.26 -7.57
C ILE A 537 17.49 8.79 -7.00
N THR A 538 18.38 9.74 -6.74
CA THR A 538 19.61 9.54 -5.99
C THR A 538 19.61 10.47 -4.79
N LYS A 539 19.88 9.96 -3.59
CA LYS A 539 19.84 10.69 -2.32
C LYS A 539 21.18 10.75 -1.61
N ASN A 540 21.39 11.78 -0.81
CA ASN A 540 22.48 11.88 0.14
C ASN A 540 21.96 12.36 1.50
N ASP A 541 21.81 11.41 2.39
CA ASP A 541 21.25 11.63 3.72
C ASP A 541 22.34 11.62 4.80
N TYR A 542 22.00 12.20 5.95
CA TYR A 542 22.81 12.09 7.15
C TYR A 542 21.94 11.97 8.39
N ILE A 543 22.01 10.81 9.04
CA ILE A 543 21.39 10.54 10.34
C ILE A 543 22.51 10.52 11.41
N PRO A 544 22.56 11.48 12.35
CA PRO A 544 23.61 11.54 13.35
C PRO A 544 23.40 10.51 14.48
N ILE A 545 24.27 9.51 14.56
CA ILE A 545 24.21 8.43 15.58
C ILE A 545 25.46 8.51 16.48
N PRO A 546 25.33 8.81 17.81
CA PRO A 546 24.16 9.34 18.56
C PRO A 546 23.84 10.81 18.23
N PRO A 547 22.66 11.37 18.62
CA PRO A 547 21.63 10.85 19.52
C PRO A 547 20.47 10.10 18.82
N CYS A 548 20.47 10.01 17.49
CA CYS A 548 19.45 9.27 16.76
C CYS A 548 19.55 7.77 17.05
N THR A 549 18.40 7.12 17.11
CA THR A 549 18.32 5.66 17.02
C THR A 549 18.23 5.25 15.55
N PRO A 550 18.88 4.15 15.13
CA PRO A 550 18.81 3.68 13.75
C PRO A 550 17.38 3.26 13.35
N GLU A 551 17.18 3.02 12.05
CA GLU A 551 15.98 2.36 11.49
C GLU A 551 15.50 1.17 12.35
N PRO A 552 14.18 0.99 12.55
CA PRO A 552 13.05 1.69 11.90
C PRO A 552 12.61 2.99 12.58
N GLU A 553 13.32 3.40 13.64
CA GLU A 553 12.86 4.45 14.55
C GLU A 553 13.08 5.84 13.95
N THR A 554 14.31 6.17 13.55
CA THR A 554 14.62 7.39 12.80
C THR A 554 14.87 7.06 11.34
N ARG A 555 14.10 7.69 10.43
CA ARG A 555 14.15 7.43 8.99
C ARG A 555 13.95 8.69 8.14
N ILE A 556 14.36 8.58 6.87
CA ILE A 556 14.15 9.60 5.84
C ILE A 556 13.54 8.89 4.64
N ASP A 557 12.25 9.14 4.43
CA ASP A 557 11.45 8.48 3.42
C ASP A 557 11.20 9.42 2.25
N TYR A 558 11.41 8.91 1.04
CA TYR A 558 11.23 9.69 -0.18
C TYR A 558 10.00 9.23 -0.92
N TYR A 559 9.30 10.18 -1.51
CA TYR A 559 8.13 9.89 -2.32
C TYR A 559 8.16 10.69 -3.61
N ILE A 560 7.57 10.11 -4.65
CA ILE A 560 7.29 10.80 -5.89
C ILE A 560 5.78 10.82 -6.15
N SER A 561 5.34 11.77 -6.94
CA SER A 561 3.99 11.80 -7.48
C SER A 561 4.07 12.21 -8.93
N ILE A 562 3.32 11.54 -9.81
CA ILE A 562 3.15 11.94 -11.21
C ILE A 562 1.69 12.27 -11.55
N SER A 563 0.79 12.00 -10.60
CA SER A 563 -0.66 12.01 -10.73
C SER A 563 -1.30 12.88 -9.65
N GLU A 564 -2.50 13.38 -9.92
CA GLU A 564 -3.29 14.13 -8.95
C GLU A 564 -4.70 13.55 -8.87
N ASP A 565 -5.31 13.55 -7.69
CA ASP A 565 -6.74 13.27 -7.57
C ASP A 565 -7.62 14.33 -8.25
N SER A 566 -8.94 14.12 -8.26
CA SER A 566 -9.89 15.08 -8.83
C SER A 566 -9.91 16.44 -8.11
N GLY A 567 -9.35 16.52 -6.89
CA GLY A 567 -9.15 17.75 -6.12
C GLY A 567 -7.80 18.45 -6.39
N GLY A 568 -6.94 17.87 -7.24
CA GLY A 568 -5.60 18.38 -7.53
C GLY A 568 -4.52 17.96 -6.52
N ASN A 569 -4.83 17.07 -5.58
CA ASN A 569 -3.87 16.60 -4.58
C ASN A 569 -2.95 15.52 -5.17
N PRO A 570 -1.62 15.60 -4.97
CA PRO A 570 -0.68 14.60 -5.46
C PRO A 570 -0.97 13.21 -4.87
N ILE A 571 -0.93 12.19 -5.73
CA ILE A 571 -0.93 10.79 -5.32
C ILE A 571 0.53 10.40 -5.09
N TRP A 572 0.92 10.28 -3.82
CA TRP A 572 2.30 9.95 -3.44
C TRP A 572 2.60 8.47 -3.58
N ILE A 573 3.84 8.16 -3.94
CA ILE A 573 4.41 6.83 -4.12
C ILE A 573 5.68 6.77 -3.29
N LEU A 574 5.71 5.92 -2.27
CA LEU A 574 6.91 5.68 -1.48
C LEU A 574 8.00 5.05 -2.37
N ILE A 575 9.22 5.50 -2.18
CA ILE A 575 10.39 5.00 -2.90
C ILE A 575 11.17 4.07 -1.99
N ASP A 576 11.17 2.79 -2.34
CA ASP A 576 12.03 1.80 -1.71
C ASP A 576 13.42 1.85 -2.37
N PHE A 577 14.44 2.13 -1.55
CA PHE A 577 15.83 2.09 -1.99
C PHE A 577 16.41 0.70 -1.78
N PRO A 578 17.08 0.10 -2.78
CA PRO A 578 17.79 -1.17 -2.61
C PRO A 578 18.77 -1.13 -1.44
N THR A 579 19.00 -2.28 -0.79
CA THR A 579 19.82 -2.35 0.42
C THR A 579 21.23 -1.80 0.19
N GLY A 580 21.60 -0.75 0.92
CA GLY A 580 22.92 -0.12 0.79
C GLY A 580 23.10 0.74 -0.46
N SER A 581 22.04 0.94 -1.25
CA SER A 581 21.99 1.89 -2.35
C SER A 581 21.41 3.23 -1.91
N ASN A 582 21.99 4.30 -2.44
CA ASN A 582 21.43 5.65 -2.36
C ASN A 582 20.65 6.02 -3.63
N THR A 583 20.45 5.08 -4.55
CA THR A 583 19.77 5.30 -5.82
C THR A 583 18.67 4.26 -6.02
N ALA A 584 17.50 4.72 -6.43
CA ALA A 584 16.37 3.89 -6.81
C ALA A 584 15.83 4.33 -8.17
N THR A 585 15.36 3.39 -8.98
CA THR A 585 14.66 3.65 -10.24
C THR A 585 13.28 3.02 -10.16
N LEU A 586 12.24 3.83 -10.26
CA LEU A 586 10.85 3.38 -10.25
C LEU A 586 10.35 3.30 -11.69
N ASP A 587 9.90 2.11 -12.09
CA ASP A 587 9.13 1.91 -13.30
C ASP A 587 7.64 2.12 -13.00
N LEU A 588 7.21 3.37 -13.15
CA LEU A 588 5.85 3.82 -12.89
C LEU A 588 4.85 3.17 -13.84
N ALA A 589 5.25 2.91 -15.09
CA ALA A 589 4.42 2.19 -16.04
C ALA A 589 4.20 0.73 -15.59
N SER A 590 5.25 0.03 -15.13
CA SER A 590 5.14 -1.32 -14.54
C SER A 590 4.36 -1.35 -13.22
N LEU A 591 4.33 -0.26 -12.47
CA LEU A 591 3.53 -0.08 -11.26
C LEU A 591 2.08 0.37 -11.55
N GLY A 592 1.78 0.71 -12.81
CA GLY A 592 0.45 1.13 -13.28
C GLY A 592 0.14 2.63 -13.15
N TYR A 593 1.02 3.42 -12.54
CA TYR A 593 0.81 4.86 -12.32
C TYR A 593 0.84 5.65 -13.63
N THR A 594 0.00 6.68 -13.75
CA THR A 594 -0.01 7.57 -14.92
C THR A 594 -0.11 9.03 -14.57
N GLY A 595 0.51 9.86 -15.40
CA GLY A 595 0.44 11.31 -15.29
C GLY A 595 1.76 11.94 -15.71
N ALA A 596 1.74 13.25 -15.87
CA ALA A 596 2.88 14.01 -16.38
C ALA A 596 3.49 14.96 -15.34
N LYS A 597 2.90 15.05 -14.14
CA LYS A 597 3.23 16.08 -13.16
C LYS A 597 4.17 15.52 -12.10
N LEU A 598 5.44 15.44 -12.43
CA LEU A 598 6.45 14.98 -11.48
C LEU A 598 6.57 15.94 -10.30
N ARG A 599 6.39 15.40 -9.10
CA ARG A 599 6.64 16.03 -7.82
C ARG A 599 7.40 15.04 -6.97
N TRP A 600 8.11 15.57 -5.98
CA TRP A 600 8.69 14.72 -4.96
C TRP A 600 8.44 15.34 -3.58
N LYS A 601 8.41 14.47 -2.59
CA LYS A 601 8.49 14.89 -1.19
C LYS A 601 9.50 14.03 -0.45
N VAL A 602 9.96 14.57 0.66
CA VAL A 602 10.72 13.82 1.65
C VAL A 602 10.03 13.98 3.00
N GLU A 603 9.92 12.88 3.72
CA GLU A 603 9.47 12.83 5.10
C GLU A 603 10.63 12.41 5.99
N ILE A 604 10.88 13.16 7.06
CA ILE A 604 11.93 12.89 8.03
C ILE A 604 11.24 12.56 9.35
N ILE A 605 11.50 11.38 9.88
CA ILE A 605 10.80 10.86 11.07
C ILE A 605 11.82 10.55 12.15
N SER A 606 11.54 10.97 13.39
CA SER A 606 12.36 10.63 14.55
C SER A 606 11.57 10.64 15.87
N PRO A 607 11.63 9.57 16.68
CA PRO A 607 11.05 9.54 18.01
C PRO A 607 11.88 10.32 19.04
N ASN A 608 13.14 10.65 18.73
CA ASN A 608 14.01 11.39 19.64
C ASN A 608 14.04 12.88 19.28
N GLU A 609 13.55 13.72 20.17
CA GLU A 609 13.54 15.17 19.99
C GLU A 609 14.94 15.81 19.86
N SER A 610 15.98 15.11 20.30
CA SER A 610 17.39 15.53 20.10
C SER A 610 17.99 15.08 18.78
N CYS A 611 17.34 14.16 18.07
CA CYS A 611 17.78 13.67 16.78
C CYS A 611 17.35 14.63 15.67
N ARG A 612 18.31 15.06 14.84
CA ARG A 612 18.05 15.95 13.69
C ARG A 612 18.67 15.37 12.44
N PRO A 613 17.96 14.50 11.72
CA PRO A 613 18.41 14.01 10.43
C PRO A 613 18.47 15.15 9.41
N GLU A 614 19.37 15.00 8.44
CA GLU A 614 19.58 15.96 7.36
C GLU A 614 19.44 15.28 5.99
N VAL A 615 18.72 15.94 5.07
CA VAL A 615 18.78 15.66 3.63
C VAL A 615 19.73 16.68 3.02
N ARG A 616 20.82 16.22 2.38
CA ARG A 616 21.89 17.09 1.88
C ARG A 616 21.75 17.40 0.40
N ASP A 617 21.50 16.38 -0.40
CA ASP A 617 21.24 16.50 -1.83
C ASP A 617 20.31 15.38 -2.31
N VAL A 618 19.59 15.70 -3.38
CA VAL A 618 18.68 14.81 -4.08
C VAL A 618 18.80 15.11 -5.57
N ASP A 619 18.97 14.07 -6.38
CA ASP A 619 18.93 14.15 -7.82
C ASP A 619 17.74 13.34 -8.32
N ILE A 620 16.86 13.98 -9.11
CA ILE A 620 15.67 13.35 -9.66
C ILE A 620 15.68 13.55 -11.17
N GLY A 621 15.75 12.43 -11.88
CA GLY A 621 15.56 12.34 -13.32
C GLY A 621 14.32 11.53 -13.67
N TYR A 622 13.87 11.65 -14.91
CA TYR A 622 12.66 10.98 -15.37
C TYR A 622 12.73 10.63 -16.86
N GLU A 623 11.85 9.70 -17.25
CA GLU A 623 11.51 9.36 -18.62
C GLU A 623 10.00 9.50 -18.78
N ALA A 624 9.55 10.10 -19.89
CA ALA A 624 8.14 10.33 -20.15
C ALA A 624 7.76 10.04 -21.60
N LEU A 625 6.80 9.14 -21.79
CA LEU A 625 6.28 8.72 -23.08
C LEU A 625 5.22 9.67 -23.60
N VAL A 626 5.24 9.89 -24.91
CA VAL A 626 4.14 10.51 -25.63
C VAL A 626 2.94 9.56 -25.63
N GLY A 627 1.71 10.09 -25.54
CA GLY A 627 0.49 9.27 -25.51
C GLY A 627 0.37 8.34 -26.72
N GLY A 628 0.14 7.05 -26.47
CA GLY A 628 0.02 6.01 -27.49
C GLY A 628 -0.06 4.58 -26.93
N ASP A 629 -0.17 3.61 -27.85
CA ASP A 629 -0.23 2.17 -27.59
C ASP A 629 1.15 1.51 -27.68
N TYR A 630 1.52 0.73 -26.65
CA TYR A 630 2.81 0.05 -26.54
C TYR A 630 2.65 -1.43 -26.17
N THR A 631 3.64 -2.26 -26.53
CA THR A 631 3.54 -3.72 -26.40
C THR A 631 4.81 -4.32 -25.80
N PHE A 632 4.68 -5.16 -24.77
CA PHE A 632 5.78 -5.95 -24.21
C PHE A 632 5.46 -7.46 -24.15
N SER A 633 4.19 -7.85 -24.20
CA SER A 633 3.78 -9.26 -24.28
C SER A 633 4.06 -9.88 -25.65
N THR A 634 4.34 -11.17 -25.69
CA THR A 634 4.53 -11.94 -26.93
C THR A 634 3.20 -12.07 -27.70
N PRO A 635 3.16 -11.90 -29.04
CA PRO A 635 1.94 -12.08 -29.82
C PRO A 635 1.65 -13.58 -30.00
N LEU A 636 0.36 -13.95 -30.05
CA LEU A 636 -0.07 -15.35 -30.09
C LEU A 636 -0.89 -15.62 -31.37
N PRO A 637 -0.25 -16.04 -32.47
CA PRO A 637 -0.93 -16.47 -33.68
C PRO A 637 -1.58 -17.86 -33.51
N ILE A 638 -2.78 -18.02 -34.07
CA ILE A 638 -3.49 -19.31 -34.16
C ILE A 638 -4.41 -19.29 -35.38
N ALA A 639 -4.52 -20.40 -36.12
CA ALA A 639 -5.20 -20.47 -37.42
C ALA A 639 -4.86 -19.27 -38.34
N ASN A 640 -5.83 -18.37 -38.55
CA ASN A 640 -5.69 -17.18 -39.39
C ASN A 640 -5.74 -15.86 -38.59
N VAL A 641 -5.51 -15.91 -37.27
CA VAL A 641 -5.64 -14.77 -36.36
C VAL A 641 -4.42 -14.62 -35.44
N MET A 642 -4.31 -13.46 -34.77
CA MET A 642 -3.29 -13.16 -33.77
C MET A 642 -3.91 -12.43 -32.59
N PHE A 643 -3.56 -12.85 -31.37
CA PHE A 643 -3.90 -12.14 -30.14
C PHE A 643 -2.73 -11.27 -29.67
N LYS A 644 -3.05 -10.10 -29.12
CA LYS A 644 -2.04 -9.13 -28.65
C LYS A 644 -2.57 -8.25 -27.51
N GLY A 645 -1.83 -8.20 -26.41
CA GLY A 645 -2.05 -7.25 -25.33
C GLY A 645 -1.23 -5.97 -25.50
N THR A 646 -1.78 -4.83 -25.11
CA THR A 646 -1.08 -3.54 -25.11
C THR A 646 -1.40 -2.70 -23.88
N LEU A 647 -0.49 -1.77 -23.60
CA LEU A 647 -0.62 -0.68 -22.65
C LEU A 647 -0.82 0.62 -23.44
N GLU A 648 -1.92 1.32 -23.20
CA GLU A 648 -2.18 2.67 -23.72
C GLU A 648 -1.87 3.70 -22.61
N THR A 649 -1.03 4.68 -22.95
CA THR A 649 -0.66 5.80 -22.08
C THR A 649 -1.51 7.04 -22.33
N ALA A 650 -1.59 7.93 -21.35
CA ALA A 650 -2.52 9.06 -21.38
C ALA A 650 -2.33 9.97 -22.61
N SER A 651 -3.44 10.26 -23.29
CA SER A 651 -3.51 11.23 -24.39
C SER A 651 -4.65 12.23 -24.19
N SER A 652 -4.55 13.40 -24.83
CA SER A 652 -5.56 14.46 -24.75
C SER A 652 -6.93 14.05 -25.32
N SER A 653 -6.99 12.93 -26.04
CA SER A 653 -8.23 12.34 -26.54
C SER A 653 -8.94 11.45 -25.52
N TRP A 654 -8.29 11.11 -24.41
CA TRP A 654 -8.88 10.29 -23.36
C TRP A 654 -10.06 10.99 -22.73
N THR A 655 -11.20 10.28 -22.70
CA THR A 655 -12.27 10.62 -21.78
C THR A 655 -11.88 10.10 -20.40
N VAL A 656 -11.37 10.97 -19.53
CA VAL A 656 -11.15 10.63 -18.12
C VAL A 656 -12.46 10.87 -17.38
N THR A 657 -12.96 9.86 -16.70
CA THR A 657 -14.07 10.01 -15.75
C THR A 657 -13.45 10.12 -14.35
N GLY A 658 -13.94 11.07 -13.54
CA GLY A 658 -13.61 11.26 -12.12
C GLY A 658 -12.14 11.12 -11.71
N SER A 659 -11.83 9.98 -11.09
CA SER A 659 -10.60 9.58 -10.38
C SER A 659 -9.85 8.43 -11.08
N ASP A 660 -10.26 7.98 -12.26
CA ASP A 660 -9.59 6.90 -13.00
C ASP A 660 -8.37 7.39 -13.80
N LEU A 661 -7.19 7.25 -13.19
CA LEU A 661 -5.91 7.77 -13.71
C LEU A 661 -4.94 6.64 -14.08
N ARG A 662 -5.44 5.54 -14.61
CA ARG A 662 -4.65 4.34 -14.89
C ARG A 662 -4.33 4.19 -16.37
N ASN A 663 -3.24 3.49 -16.68
CA ASN A 663 -2.92 3.12 -18.06
C ASN A 663 -4.01 2.15 -18.52
N ARG A 664 -4.49 2.33 -19.75
CA ARG A 664 -5.61 1.55 -20.27
C ARG A 664 -5.11 0.29 -20.95
N GLY A 665 -5.71 -0.85 -20.60
CA GLY A 665 -5.40 -2.11 -21.27
C GLY A 665 -6.24 -2.30 -22.51
N HIS A 666 -5.59 -2.76 -23.57
CA HIS A 666 -6.27 -3.31 -24.73
C HIS A 666 -5.82 -4.74 -24.95
N PHE A 667 -6.76 -5.58 -25.34
CA PHE A 667 -6.46 -6.92 -25.81
C PHE A 667 -7.16 -7.12 -27.14
N TYR A 668 -6.35 -7.23 -28.18
CA TYR A 668 -6.82 -7.27 -29.55
C TYR A 668 -6.82 -8.70 -30.09
N MET A 669 -7.79 -8.94 -30.97
CA MET A 669 -7.72 -10.02 -31.94
C MET A 669 -7.63 -9.42 -33.34
N TYR A 670 -6.61 -9.82 -34.08
CA TYR A 670 -6.43 -9.46 -35.48
C TYR A 670 -6.63 -10.67 -36.37
N GLU A 671 -7.38 -10.55 -37.45
CA GLU A 671 -7.31 -11.50 -38.56
C GLU A 671 -6.08 -11.16 -39.40
N LEU A 672 -5.21 -12.14 -39.65
CA LEU A 672 -3.95 -11.98 -40.38
C LEU A 672 -4.15 -12.06 -41.90
N TYR A 673 -5.04 -12.95 -42.34
CA TYR A 673 -5.40 -13.21 -43.72
C TYR A 673 -6.80 -13.82 -43.80
N ASP A 674 -7.48 -13.66 -44.94
CA ASP A 674 -8.77 -14.32 -45.20
C ASP A 674 -8.52 -15.83 -45.40
N ALA A 675 -9.08 -16.66 -44.53
CA ALA A 675 -8.93 -18.13 -44.61
C ALA A 675 -9.40 -18.73 -45.95
N SER A 676 -10.30 -18.05 -46.66
CA SER A 676 -10.74 -18.46 -48.01
C SER A 676 -9.81 -18.03 -49.14
N ASN A 677 -8.84 -17.17 -48.87
CA ASN A 677 -7.79 -16.75 -49.78
C ASN A 677 -6.45 -16.56 -49.04
N PRO A 678 -5.72 -17.65 -48.75
CA PRO A 678 -4.47 -17.59 -48.00
C PRO A 678 -3.29 -17.01 -48.80
N ASN A 679 -3.49 -16.44 -49.99
CA ASN A 679 -2.39 -15.91 -50.82
C ASN A 679 -2.15 -14.40 -50.65
N ALA A 680 -2.73 -13.78 -49.61
CA ALA A 680 -2.53 -12.38 -49.32
C ALA A 680 -2.61 -12.10 -47.81
N THR A 681 -1.63 -11.36 -47.31
CA THR A 681 -1.67 -10.79 -45.95
C THR A 681 -2.62 -9.59 -45.91
N ASN A 682 -3.61 -9.62 -45.02
CA ASN A 682 -4.54 -8.52 -44.80
C ASN A 682 -4.90 -8.44 -43.32
N VAL A 683 -4.09 -7.70 -42.55
CA VAL A 683 -4.27 -7.60 -41.10
C VAL A 683 -5.44 -6.67 -40.79
N THR A 684 -6.49 -7.20 -40.15
CA THR A 684 -7.66 -6.43 -39.73
C THR A 684 -8.02 -6.69 -38.27
N THR A 685 -8.37 -5.65 -37.52
CA THR A 685 -8.84 -5.80 -36.14
C THR A 685 -10.25 -6.37 -36.13
N ILE A 686 -10.46 -7.47 -35.41
CA ILE A 686 -11.77 -8.11 -35.24
C ILE A 686 -12.49 -7.54 -34.02
N TRP A 687 -11.81 -7.45 -32.88
CA TRP A 687 -12.32 -6.81 -31.67
C TRP A 687 -11.18 -6.32 -30.76
N ASP A 688 -11.56 -5.42 -29.84
CA ASP A 688 -10.75 -4.97 -28.70
C ASP A 688 -11.56 -5.23 -27.41
N ALA A 689 -11.02 -6.09 -26.54
CA ALA A 689 -11.66 -6.47 -25.29
C ALA A 689 -11.80 -5.30 -24.29
N GLY A 690 -10.84 -4.36 -24.29
CA GLY A 690 -10.90 -3.18 -23.42
C GLY A 690 -12.10 -2.30 -23.79
N GLN A 691 -12.30 -2.05 -25.09
CA GLN A 691 -13.46 -1.30 -25.59
C GLN A 691 -14.78 -2.00 -25.24
N LYS A 692 -14.83 -3.33 -25.37
CA LYS A 692 -16.02 -4.12 -24.99
C LYS A 692 -16.33 -3.98 -23.51
N LEU A 693 -15.30 -4.09 -22.65
CA LEU A 693 -15.46 -3.97 -21.21
C LEU A 693 -15.90 -2.56 -20.78
N ALA A 694 -15.36 -1.51 -21.40
CA ALA A 694 -15.75 -0.12 -21.14
C ALA A 694 -17.24 0.16 -21.39
N THR A 695 -17.87 -0.55 -22.33
CA THR A 695 -19.30 -0.41 -22.63
C THR A 695 -20.21 -1.29 -21.77
N ARG A 696 -19.65 -2.22 -20.98
CA ARG A 696 -20.41 -3.17 -20.17
C ARG A 696 -20.92 -2.51 -18.88
N ASP A 697 -22.14 -2.87 -18.46
CA ASP A 697 -22.61 -2.48 -17.12
C ASP A 697 -21.81 -3.23 -16.04
N PRO A 698 -21.08 -2.54 -15.14
CA PRO A 698 -20.33 -3.15 -14.05
C PRO A 698 -21.14 -4.10 -13.18
N SER A 699 -22.47 -3.90 -13.05
CA SER A 699 -23.33 -4.78 -12.27
C SER A 699 -23.42 -6.20 -12.84
N THR A 700 -23.23 -6.35 -14.15
CA THR A 700 -23.35 -7.62 -14.89
C THR A 700 -22.03 -8.37 -15.02
N ARG A 701 -20.90 -7.81 -14.57
CA ARG A 701 -19.60 -8.49 -14.62
C ARG A 701 -19.57 -9.69 -13.68
N THR A 702 -18.99 -10.78 -14.15
CA THR A 702 -18.75 -11.98 -13.36
C THR A 702 -17.31 -11.92 -12.88
N ILE A 703 -17.11 -11.67 -11.58
CA ILE A 703 -15.77 -11.59 -10.98
C ILE A 703 -15.73 -12.53 -9.79
N TYR A 704 -14.68 -13.33 -9.71
CA TYR A 704 -14.48 -14.33 -8.68
C TYR A 704 -13.21 -14.06 -7.86
N THR A 705 -13.20 -14.61 -6.65
CA THR A 705 -12.02 -14.78 -5.80
C THR A 705 -12.21 -16.07 -4.98
N ASN A 706 -11.32 -16.38 -4.05
CA ASN A 706 -11.45 -17.55 -3.20
C ASN A 706 -11.02 -17.33 -1.75
N SER A 707 -11.67 -18.09 -0.86
CA SER A 707 -11.28 -18.24 0.54
C SER A 707 -10.92 -19.71 0.76
N GLY A 708 -9.63 -20.03 0.77
CA GLY A 708 -9.21 -21.43 0.66
C GLY A 708 -9.73 -22.04 -0.65
N LEU A 709 -10.33 -23.23 -0.56
CA LEU A 709 -10.96 -23.91 -1.71
C LEU A 709 -12.43 -23.50 -1.96
N THR A 710 -12.91 -22.41 -1.33
CA THR A 710 -14.28 -21.92 -1.55
C THR A 710 -14.29 -20.74 -2.51
N ARG A 711 -14.96 -20.90 -3.66
CA ARG A 711 -15.14 -19.80 -4.63
C ARG A 711 -16.13 -18.77 -4.10
N LYS A 712 -15.73 -17.51 -4.18
CA LYS A 712 -16.51 -16.35 -3.76
C LYS A 712 -16.79 -15.47 -4.98
N THR A 713 -18.01 -14.94 -5.05
CA THR A 713 -18.34 -13.94 -6.07
C THR A 713 -17.96 -12.57 -5.53
N PHE A 714 -17.19 -11.81 -6.29
CA PHE A 714 -16.71 -10.48 -5.92
C PHE A 714 -17.81 -9.44 -6.18
N THR A 715 -18.67 -9.21 -5.19
CA THR A 715 -19.80 -8.27 -5.25
C THR A 715 -19.84 -7.38 -4.02
N ALA A 716 -20.41 -6.17 -4.16
CA ALA A 716 -20.57 -5.22 -3.07
C ALA A 716 -21.74 -5.59 -2.13
N GLY A 717 -21.83 -6.87 -1.75
CA GLY A 717 -22.86 -7.42 -0.88
C GLY A 717 -22.51 -7.28 0.61
N THR A 718 -23.00 -8.23 1.40
CA THR A 718 -22.83 -8.29 2.86
C THR A 718 -21.87 -9.41 3.30
N ASP A 719 -21.02 -9.93 2.41
CA ASP A 719 -20.03 -10.96 2.76
C ASP A 719 -18.91 -10.31 3.58
N THR A 720 -18.98 -10.45 4.91
CA THR A 720 -18.05 -9.81 5.84
C THR A 720 -16.61 -10.26 5.67
N TRP A 721 -16.38 -11.51 5.22
CA TRP A 721 -15.03 -11.99 4.91
C TRP A 721 -14.45 -11.21 3.73
N LEU A 722 -15.23 -10.99 2.67
CA LEU A 722 -14.74 -10.21 1.53
C LEU A 722 -14.47 -8.76 1.94
N LEU A 723 -15.39 -8.14 2.69
CA LEU A 723 -15.25 -6.75 3.13
C LEU A 723 -14.04 -6.56 4.05
N SER A 724 -13.73 -7.53 4.92
CA SER A 724 -12.54 -7.47 5.80
C SER A 724 -11.23 -7.73 5.06
N ASN A 725 -11.25 -8.47 3.94
CA ASN A 725 -10.06 -8.68 3.11
C ASN A 725 -9.80 -7.48 2.18
N ILE A 726 -10.82 -6.70 1.82
CA ILE A 726 -10.66 -5.45 1.08
C ILE A 726 -10.18 -4.33 1.99
N LEU A 727 -10.79 -4.22 3.17
CA LEU A 727 -10.45 -3.23 4.18
C LEU A 727 -10.53 -3.87 5.57
N SER A 728 -9.37 -4.17 6.12
CA SER A 728 -9.18 -4.84 7.41
C SER A 728 -9.44 -3.91 8.61
N THR A 729 -9.58 -4.48 9.81
CA THR A 729 -9.80 -3.70 11.03
C THR A 729 -8.67 -2.69 11.32
N PRO A 730 -7.36 -3.06 11.23
CA PRO A 730 -6.30 -2.08 11.40
C PRO A 730 -6.38 -0.92 10.41
N GLU A 731 -6.72 -1.21 9.15
CA GLU A 731 -6.85 -0.17 8.13
C GLU A 731 -8.02 0.78 8.40
N ARG A 732 -9.15 0.26 8.90
CA ARG A 732 -10.30 1.07 9.30
C ARG A 732 -9.99 1.99 10.48
N ASN A 733 -9.05 1.59 11.32
CA ASN A 733 -8.63 2.36 12.48
C ASN A 733 -7.56 3.41 12.16
N LEU A 734 -6.97 3.39 10.96
CA LEU A 734 -5.98 4.39 10.56
C LEU A 734 -6.61 5.78 10.48
N LYS A 735 -6.03 6.73 11.21
CA LYS A 735 -6.48 8.12 11.29
C LYS A 735 -5.39 9.12 10.91
N HIS A 736 -5.80 10.21 10.26
CA HIS A 736 -4.98 11.38 9.98
C HIS A 736 -5.77 12.63 10.40
N ASN A 737 -5.18 13.49 11.23
CA ASN A 737 -5.87 14.64 11.85
C ASN A 737 -7.23 14.24 12.48
N GLY A 738 -7.28 13.08 13.14
CA GLY A 738 -8.49 12.55 13.77
C GLY A 738 -9.57 12.04 12.81
N LYS A 739 -9.32 11.97 11.49
CA LYS A 739 -10.25 11.45 10.49
C LYS A 739 -9.80 10.09 9.95
N PRO A 740 -10.70 9.13 9.71
CA PRO A 740 -10.33 7.85 9.11
C PRO A 740 -9.72 8.02 7.71
N VAL A 741 -8.61 7.32 7.43
CA VAL A 741 -7.90 7.40 6.14
C VAL A 741 -8.71 6.79 4.99
N TYR A 742 -9.48 5.74 5.29
CA TYR A 742 -10.25 4.96 4.31
C TYR A 742 -11.76 5.24 4.34
N ASP A 743 -12.17 6.42 4.84
CA ASP A 743 -13.51 6.94 4.63
C ASP A 743 -13.62 7.48 3.18
N VAL A 744 -13.84 6.56 2.23
CA VAL A 744 -13.92 6.89 0.80
C VAL A 744 -15.30 7.39 0.41
N ASN A 745 -16.31 7.15 1.24
CA ASN A 745 -17.68 7.54 1.00
C ASN A 745 -18.01 8.94 1.57
N GLY A 746 -17.17 9.46 2.48
CA GLY A 746 -17.24 10.79 3.10
C GLY A 746 -18.25 10.89 4.26
N ASP A 747 -18.64 9.77 4.89
CA ASP A 747 -19.63 9.72 5.97
C ASP A 747 -19.03 9.90 7.38
N GLY A 748 -17.71 10.03 7.48
CA GLY A 748 -16.95 10.20 8.71
C GLY A 748 -16.42 8.91 9.32
N TYR A 749 -16.72 7.74 8.74
CA TYR A 749 -16.34 6.44 9.27
C TYR A 749 -15.66 5.58 8.20
N ALA A 750 -14.59 4.86 8.53
CA ALA A 750 -14.04 3.81 7.64
C ALA A 750 -14.66 2.45 8.01
N ASN A 751 -15.60 1.97 7.21
CA ASN A 751 -16.40 0.80 7.52
C ASN A 751 -16.72 -0.07 6.28
N ASP A 752 -17.73 -0.94 6.40
CA ASP A 752 -18.12 -1.88 5.35
C ASP A 752 -18.68 -1.17 4.10
N ASN A 753 -19.23 0.03 4.24
CA ASN A 753 -19.68 0.86 3.12
C ASN A 753 -18.49 1.29 2.24
N ASP A 754 -17.35 1.61 2.85
CA ASP A 754 -16.12 1.97 2.13
C ASP A 754 -15.54 0.78 1.36
N ALA A 755 -15.50 -0.39 2.00
CA ALA A 755 -15.12 -1.63 1.34
C ALA A 755 -16.06 -1.95 0.16
N ARG A 756 -17.37 -1.76 0.30
CA ARG A 756 -18.35 -1.90 -0.81
C ARG A 756 -18.09 -0.92 -1.95
N GLN A 757 -17.73 0.32 -1.64
CA GLN A 757 -17.41 1.32 -2.64
C GLN A 757 -16.14 0.96 -3.41
N MET A 758 -15.10 0.47 -2.73
CA MET A 758 -13.89 -0.06 -3.36
C MET A 758 -14.20 -1.27 -4.26
N ILE A 759 -15.06 -2.20 -3.82
CA ILE A 759 -15.51 -3.33 -4.65
C ILE A 759 -16.24 -2.83 -5.90
N ASN A 760 -17.15 -1.86 -5.78
CA ASN A 760 -17.85 -1.28 -6.93
C ASN A 760 -16.87 -0.59 -7.89
N TRP A 761 -15.85 0.09 -7.35
CA TRP A 761 -14.78 0.70 -8.14
C TRP A 761 -14.02 -0.35 -8.96
N THR A 762 -13.58 -1.45 -8.33
CA THR A 762 -12.87 -2.55 -9.01
C THR A 762 -13.74 -3.19 -10.09
N ARG A 763 -15.07 -3.25 -9.87
CA ARG A 763 -16.03 -3.74 -10.87
C ARG A 763 -16.20 -2.79 -12.06
N GLY A 764 -15.86 -1.51 -11.93
CA GLY A 764 -15.97 -0.52 -13.02
C GLY A 764 -16.96 0.63 -12.76
N LYS A 765 -17.47 0.78 -11.53
CA LYS A 765 -18.20 1.99 -11.12
C LYS A 765 -17.22 3.08 -10.69
N GLU A 766 -17.68 4.30 -10.68
CA GLU A 766 -16.86 5.43 -10.27
C GLU A 766 -17.60 6.34 -9.31
N HIS A 767 -17.04 6.49 -8.12
CA HIS A 767 -17.54 7.39 -7.10
C HIS A 767 -16.61 8.60 -6.99
N PRO A 768 -17.07 9.82 -7.33
CA PRO A 768 -16.31 11.02 -7.06
C PRO A 768 -16.07 11.16 -5.54
N ILE A 769 -14.88 11.59 -5.15
CA ILE A 769 -14.55 11.79 -3.72
C ILE A 769 -15.45 12.87 -3.13
N GLY A 770 -16.00 12.62 -1.93
CA GLY A 770 -16.76 13.60 -1.15
C GLY A 770 -18.15 13.97 -1.69
N THR A 771 -18.64 13.29 -2.73
CA THR A 771 -20.03 13.45 -3.21
C THR A 771 -20.66 12.10 -3.48
N GLN A 772 -21.87 11.90 -2.96
CA GLN A 772 -22.72 10.76 -3.31
C GLN A 772 -23.67 11.19 -4.44
N PRO A 773 -23.31 10.99 -5.73
CA PRO A 773 -24.19 11.37 -6.82
C PRO A 773 -25.47 10.53 -6.78
N ALA A 774 -26.59 11.10 -7.23
CA ALA A 774 -27.86 10.38 -7.33
C ALA A 774 -27.79 9.16 -8.27
N SER A 775 -26.81 9.13 -9.17
CA SER A 775 -26.45 7.97 -10.00
C SER A 775 -24.92 7.87 -10.10
N ILE A 776 -24.38 6.70 -9.77
CA ILE A 776 -22.94 6.42 -9.83
C ILE A 776 -22.54 6.14 -11.29
N PRO A 777 -21.67 6.95 -11.92
CA PRO A 777 -21.20 6.71 -13.29
C PRO A 777 -20.35 5.43 -13.39
N ASN A 778 -20.14 4.97 -14.62
CA ASN A 778 -19.17 3.92 -14.92
C ASN A 778 -17.81 4.56 -15.21
N ARG A 779 -16.73 3.83 -14.87
CA ARG A 779 -15.37 4.17 -15.29
C ARG A 779 -15.29 4.18 -16.81
N ALA A 780 -14.57 5.15 -17.36
CA ALA A 780 -14.33 5.24 -18.80
C ALA A 780 -13.62 4.00 -19.34
N TRP A 781 -12.71 3.40 -18.56
CA TRP A 781 -11.95 2.24 -18.97
C TRP A 781 -11.63 1.30 -17.80
N PRO A 782 -12.44 0.26 -17.56
CA PRO A 782 -12.24 -0.64 -16.42
C PRO A 782 -11.02 -1.56 -16.53
N LEU A 783 -10.59 -1.92 -17.75
CA LEU A 783 -9.49 -2.87 -18.00
C LEU A 783 -8.13 -2.22 -17.71
N GLY A 784 -7.42 -2.75 -16.71
CA GLY A 784 -6.03 -2.37 -16.45
C GLY A 784 -5.10 -2.74 -17.60
N SER A 785 -3.95 -2.10 -17.68
CA SER A 785 -2.99 -2.36 -18.76
C SER A 785 -2.46 -3.78 -18.81
N ILE A 786 -2.27 -4.27 -20.04
CA ILE A 786 -1.60 -5.54 -20.31
C ILE A 786 -0.15 -5.20 -20.65
N HIS A 787 0.67 -5.12 -19.60
CA HIS A 787 2.05 -4.70 -19.73
C HIS A 787 2.94 -5.86 -20.23
N ARG A 788 3.38 -6.75 -19.32
CA ARG A 788 4.27 -7.88 -19.60
C ARG A 788 3.61 -9.26 -19.50
N SER A 789 2.28 -9.30 -19.35
CA SER A 789 1.51 -10.56 -19.27
C SER A 789 1.29 -11.14 -20.66
N THR A 790 2.03 -12.20 -21.01
CA THR A 790 1.68 -13.02 -22.18
C THR A 790 0.46 -13.88 -21.83
N ALA A 791 -0.57 -13.81 -22.66
CA ALA A 791 -1.84 -14.50 -22.46
C ALA A 791 -1.73 -16.01 -22.71
N ALA A 792 -2.76 -16.75 -22.29
CA ALA A 792 -2.99 -18.15 -22.66
C ALA A 792 -4.27 -18.27 -23.49
N VAL A 793 -4.23 -19.01 -24.60
CA VAL A 793 -5.40 -19.26 -25.46
C VAL A 793 -5.93 -20.67 -25.19
N VAL A 794 -7.08 -20.76 -24.52
CA VAL A 794 -7.74 -22.03 -24.21
C VAL A 794 -8.55 -22.48 -25.41
N THR A 795 -8.07 -23.52 -26.09
CA THR A 795 -8.69 -24.13 -27.28
C THR A 795 -9.17 -25.54 -26.96
N PRO A 796 -10.01 -26.22 -27.78
CA PRO A 796 -10.24 -27.66 -27.62
C PRO A 796 -8.93 -28.45 -27.46
N PRO A 797 -8.88 -29.47 -26.58
CA PRO A 797 -7.64 -30.18 -26.27
C PRO A 797 -6.92 -30.70 -27.52
N GLY A 798 -5.62 -30.40 -27.61
CA GLY A 798 -4.74 -30.86 -28.68
C GLY A 798 -4.17 -32.25 -28.44
N VAL A 799 -3.10 -32.59 -29.15
CA VAL A 799 -2.32 -33.81 -28.90
C VAL A 799 -1.05 -33.41 -28.15
N PRO A 800 -1.01 -33.49 -26.80
CA PRO A 800 0.15 -33.04 -26.04
C PRO A 800 1.37 -33.93 -26.31
N ALA A 801 2.56 -33.35 -26.18
CA ALA A 801 3.82 -34.00 -26.55
C ALA A 801 4.04 -35.33 -25.82
N TRP A 802 3.73 -35.39 -24.51
CA TRP A 802 3.87 -36.58 -23.69
C TRP A 802 3.08 -37.78 -24.21
N MET A 803 1.98 -37.61 -24.97
CA MET A 803 1.23 -38.74 -25.53
C MET A 803 2.05 -39.60 -26.48
N GLN A 804 3.11 -39.06 -27.08
CA GLN A 804 4.01 -39.81 -27.94
C GLN A 804 5.04 -40.62 -27.14
N GLY A 805 5.19 -40.33 -25.85
CA GLY A 805 6.14 -40.95 -24.94
C GLY A 805 5.99 -42.47 -24.85
N THR A 806 7.13 -43.17 -24.87
CA THR A 806 7.17 -44.64 -24.94
C THR A 806 6.80 -45.32 -23.61
N ALA A 807 7.01 -44.66 -22.46
CA ALA A 807 6.67 -45.18 -21.14
C ALA A 807 5.27 -44.76 -20.64
N ILE A 808 4.58 -43.89 -21.39
CA ILE A 808 3.21 -43.51 -21.04
C ILE A 808 2.26 -44.71 -21.20
N PRO A 809 1.54 -45.12 -20.14
CA PRO A 809 0.66 -46.28 -20.19
C PRO A 809 -0.43 -46.14 -21.26
N PRO A 810 -0.71 -47.17 -22.10
CA PRO A 810 -1.77 -47.11 -23.10
C PRO A 810 -3.15 -46.76 -22.54
N ALA A 811 -3.44 -47.23 -21.32
CA ALA A 811 -4.68 -46.90 -20.63
C ALA A 811 -4.84 -45.40 -20.36
N LEU A 812 -3.73 -44.71 -20.05
CA LEU A 812 -3.74 -43.28 -19.79
C LEU A 812 -3.87 -42.47 -21.08
N LYS A 813 -3.17 -42.87 -22.17
CA LYS A 813 -3.38 -42.29 -23.52
C LYS A 813 -4.85 -42.44 -23.95
N SER A 814 -5.43 -43.61 -23.72
CA SER A 814 -6.84 -43.89 -24.01
C SER A 814 -7.77 -43.01 -23.16
N ALA A 815 -7.46 -42.83 -21.87
CA ALA A 815 -8.24 -41.98 -20.97
C ALA A 815 -8.19 -40.50 -21.40
N TYR A 816 -7.03 -39.98 -21.77
CA TYR A 816 -6.89 -38.62 -22.29
C TYR A 816 -7.68 -38.44 -23.58
N ASN A 817 -7.47 -39.32 -24.57
CA ASN A 817 -8.21 -39.26 -25.84
C ASN A 817 -9.72 -39.34 -25.62
N THR A 818 -10.18 -40.18 -24.69
CA THR A 818 -11.61 -40.28 -24.35
C THR A 818 -12.13 -38.96 -23.80
N TRP A 819 -11.39 -38.32 -22.88
CA TRP A 819 -11.74 -37.01 -22.32
C TRP A 819 -11.72 -35.90 -23.38
N ALA A 820 -10.62 -35.78 -24.13
CA ALA A 820 -10.41 -34.78 -25.17
C ALA A 820 -11.46 -34.84 -26.29
N THR A 821 -11.94 -36.04 -26.63
CA THR A 821 -12.96 -36.25 -27.67
C THR A 821 -14.40 -36.19 -27.15
N THR A 822 -14.62 -35.97 -25.85
CA THR A 822 -15.98 -35.72 -25.35
C THR A 822 -16.56 -34.47 -26.02
N PRO A 823 -17.88 -34.40 -26.29
CA PRO A 823 -18.48 -33.21 -26.89
C PRO A 823 -18.22 -31.93 -26.09
N ALA A 824 -18.14 -32.04 -24.76
CA ALA A 824 -17.85 -30.89 -23.90
C ALA A 824 -16.45 -30.29 -24.13
N GLN A 825 -15.45 -31.12 -24.47
CA GLN A 825 -14.07 -30.68 -24.67
C GLN A 825 -13.73 -30.43 -26.15
N ALA A 826 -14.13 -31.35 -27.03
CA ALA A 826 -13.89 -31.24 -28.47
C ALA A 826 -14.63 -30.05 -29.11
N GLU A 827 -15.78 -29.66 -28.55
CA GLU A 827 -16.58 -28.52 -29.03
C GLU A 827 -16.54 -27.30 -28.10
N ARG A 828 -15.62 -27.26 -27.12
CA ARG A 828 -15.56 -26.11 -26.21
C ARG A 828 -15.29 -24.81 -26.97
N ASP A 829 -15.85 -23.73 -26.44
CA ASP A 829 -15.59 -22.39 -26.94
C ASP A 829 -14.15 -21.99 -26.59
N THR A 830 -13.56 -21.15 -27.44
CA THR A 830 -12.20 -20.65 -27.29
C THR A 830 -12.23 -19.39 -26.44
N ILE A 831 -11.39 -19.35 -25.42
CA ILE A 831 -11.21 -18.15 -24.58
C ILE A 831 -9.74 -17.77 -24.54
N VAL A 832 -9.47 -16.52 -24.25
CA VAL A 832 -8.12 -16.03 -23.99
C VAL A 832 -8.05 -15.47 -22.59
N VAL A 833 -7.03 -15.87 -21.84
CA VAL A 833 -6.85 -15.53 -20.43
C VAL A 833 -5.58 -14.71 -20.25
N VAL A 834 -5.67 -13.55 -19.63
CA VAL A 834 -4.55 -12.59 -19.52
C VAL A 834 -4.60 -11.79 -18.21
N GLY A 835 -3.42 -11.50 -17.63
CA GLY A 835 -3.29 -10.67 -16.45
C GLY A 835 -3.27 -9.18 -16.78
N ALA A 836 -3.81 -8.34 -15.89
CA ALA A 836 -3.85 -6.89 -16.04
C ALA A 836 -3.45 -6.11 -14.76
N GLN A 837 -3.05 -4.84 -14.95
CA GLN A 837 -2.68 -3.88 -13.89
C GLN A 837 -3.85 -3.37 -13.02
N ASP A 838 -4.99 -4.03 -13.06
CA ASP A 838 -6.14 -3.77 -12.18
C ASP A 838 -6.28 -4.79 -11.05
N GLY A 839 -5.38 -5.78 -11.00
CA GLY A 839 -5.33 -6.82 -9.97
C GLY A 839 -6.09 -8.08 -10.36
N MET A 840 -6.50 -8.18 -11.63
CA MET A 840 -7.32 -9.28 -12.13
C MET A 840 -6.65 -10.07 -13.24
N LEU A 841 -7.01 -11.35 -13.30
CA LEU A 841 -6.88 -12.20 -14.48
C LEU A 841 -8.20 -12.18 -15.23
N HIS A 842 -8.20 -11.84 -16.51
CA HIS A 842 -9.40 -11.71 -17.33
C HIS A 842 -9.50 -12.84 -18.36
N ALA A 843 -10.71 -13.35 -18.58
CA ALA A 843 -11.02 -14.26 -19.68
C ALA A 843 -11.95 -13.60 -20.68
N PHE A 844 -11.55 -13.55 -21.95
CA PHE A 844 -12.34 -12.98 -23.04
C PHE A 844 -12.79 -14.05 -24.04
N ASN A 845 -13.99 -13.87 -24.59
CA ASN A 845 -14.53 -14.71 -25.65
C ASN A 845 -13.71 -14.56 -26.94
N ALA A 846 -13.02 -15.63 -27.31
CA ALA A 846 -12.17 -15.73 -28.48
C ALA A 846 -12.76 -16.64 -29.58
N GLY A 847 -14.06 -16.95 -29.51
CA GLY A 847 -14.79 -17.60 -30.59
C GLY A 847 -14.75 -19.13 -30.53
N LYS A 848 -14.74 -19.77 -31.72
CA LYS A 848 -14.84 -21.24 -31.84
C LYS A 848 -13.76 -21.80 -32.75
N TYR A 849 -12.55 -21.89 -32.23
CA TYR A 849 -11.44 -22.56 -32.88
C TYR A 849 -11.62 -24.09 -32.83
N ARG A 850 -11.20 -24.77 -33.90
CA ARG A 850 -11.13 -26.23 -34.01
C ARG A 850 -9.79 -26.64 -34.63
N GLN A 851 -9.29 -27.77 -34.15
CA GLN A 851 -8.09 -28.41 -34.69
C GLN A 851 -8.40 -29.09 -36.03
N GLY A 852 -7.42 -29.11 -36.93
CA GLY A 852 -7.48 -29.81 -38.22
C GLY A 852 -8.12 -29.01 -39.37
N ASP A 853 -8.66 -29.74 -40.33
CA ASP A 853 -9.25 -29.21 -41.57
C ASP A 853 -10.72 -28.79 -41.37
N ASP A 854 -11.15 -27.69 -41.99
CA ASP A 854 -12.53 -27.22 -41.88
C ASP A 854 -13.46 -28.04 -42.79
N PRO A 855 -14.42 -28.82 -42.23
CA PRO A 855 -15.33 -29.60 -43.06
C PRO A 855 -16.27 -28.73 -43.91
N ALA A 856 -16.34 -27.41 -43.66
CA ALA A 856 -17.11 -26.45 -44.44
C ALA A 856 -16.34 -25.83 -45.61
N THR A 857 -15.04 -26.10 -45.78
CA THR A 857 -14.22 -25.69 -46.93
C THR A 857 -13.82 -26.93 -47.72
N THR A 858 -14.16 -26.97 -49.02
CA THR A 858 -13.83 -28.14 -49.87
C THR A 858 -12.71 -27.87 -50.87
N SER A 859 -12.28 -26.61 -51.00
CA SER A 859 -11.28 -26.17 -51.97
C SER A 859 -9.95 -25.78 -51.33
N ILE A 860 -9.89 -25.68 -50.01
CA ILE A 860 -8.73 -25.30 -49.20
C ILE A 860 -8.71 -26.29 -48.04
N VAL A 861 -7.50 -26.74 -47.68
CA VAL A 861 -7.28 -27.61 -46.53
C VAL A 861 -6.52 -26.82 -45.48
N GLU A 862 -7.16 -26.50 -44.36
CA GLU A 862 -6.56 -25.76 -43.25
C GLU A 862 -5.49 -26.61 -42.53
N GLN A 863 -4.27 -26.08 -42.38
CA GLN A 863 -3.12 -26.79 -41.83
C GLN A 863 -2.92 -26.56 -40.33
N ARG A 864 -3.45 -25.46 -39.79
CA ARG A 864 -3.24 -25.00 -38.40
C ARG A 864 -4.55 -24.68 -37.68
N GLY A 865 -5.57 -25.48 -37.97
CA GLY A 865 -6.91 -25.30 -37.44
C GLY A 865 -7.70 -24.18 -38.11
N TYR A 866 -8.94 -24.00 -37.66
CA TYR A 866 -9.89 -23.07 -38.24
C TYR A 866 -10.87 -22.55 -37.19
N PHE A 867 -11.46 -21.38 -37.45
CA PHE A 867 -12.64 -20.92 -36.74
C PHE A 867 -13.90 -21.40 -37.45
N LYS A 868 -14.87 -21.95 -36.70
CA LYS A 868 -16.14 -22.45 -37.27
C LYS A 868 -16.85 -21.36 -38.06
N LYS A 869 -17.62 -21.76 -39.08
CA LYS A 869 -18.49 -20.85 -39.84
C LYS A 869 -19.90 -20.83 -39.26
N ASN A 870 -20.46 -19.63 -39.19
CA ASN A 870 -21.90 -19.41 -39.07
C ASN A 870 -22.39 -18.66 -40.33
N GLY A 871 -22.92 -19.41 -41.30
CA GLY A 871 -23.19 -18.89 -42.63
C GLY A 871 -21.88 -18.57 -43.37
N SER A 872 -21.71 -17.30 -43.78
CA SER A 872 -20.51 -16.83 -44.49
C SER A 872 -19.43 -16.25 -43.57
N LEU A 873 -19.72 -16.07 -42.27
CA LEU A 873 -18.80 -15.45 -41.32
C LEU A 873 -18.12 -16.51 -40.44
N ARG A 874 -16.87 -16.25 -40.08
CA ARG A 874 -16.11 -17.03 -39.11
C ARG A 874 -16.49 -16.60 -37.68
N GLU A 875 -16.60 -17.56 -36.76
CA GLU A 875 -16.94 -17.32 -35.35
C GLU A 875 -15.68 -16.95 -34.55
N TYR A 876 -15.18 -15.73 -34.72
CA TYR A 876 -14.00 -15.17 -34.02
C TYR A 876 -14.26 -14.72 -32.58
N GLY A 877 -15.48 -14.89 -32.08
CA GLY A 877 -15.90 -14.32 -30.81
C GLY A 877 -16.10 -12.81 -30.94
N ASP A 878 -16.33 -12.15 -29.80
CA ASP A 878 -16.66 -10.73 -29.74
C ASP A 878 -15.81 -9.95 -28.74
N GLY A 879 -14.81 -10.58 -28.12
CA GLY A 879 -13.94 -9.96 -27.12
C GLY A 879 -14.64 -9.62 -25.81
N SER A 880 -15.87 -10.10 -25.57
CA SER A 880 -16.56 -9.84 -24.30
C SER A 880 -15.91 -10.60 -23.14
N GLU A 881 -15.78 -9.93 -21.98
CA GLU A 881 -15.29 -10.57 -20.75
C GLU A 881 -16.28 -11.63 -20.27
N LEU A 882 -15.85 -12.88 -20.14
CA LEU A 882 -16.70 -13.95 -19.62
C LEU A 882 -16.66 -13.97 -18.10
N TRP A 883 -15.46 -13.91 -17.55
CA TRP A 883 -15.19 -13.81 -16.13
C TRP A 883 -13.85 -13.10 -15.88
N ALA A 884 -13.68 -12.59 -14.67
CA ALA A 884 -12.40 -12.15 -14.14
C ALA A 884 -12.14 -12.83 -12.78
N TRP A 885 -10.86 -12.97 -12.41
CA TRP A 885 -10.42 -13.58 -11.17
C TRP A 885 -9.48 -12.66 -10.41
N ILE A 886 -9.76 -12.43 -9.13
CA ILE A 886 -8.89 -11.70 -8.20
C ILE A 886 -8.24 -12.73 -7.28
N PRO A 887 -6.91 -12.94 -7.38
CA PRO A 887 -6.20 -13.81 -6.44
C PRO A 887 -6.33 -13.29 -5.00
N PRO A 888 -6.46 -14.14 -3.98
CA PRO A 888 -6.65 -13.71 -2.60
C PRO A 888 -5.57 -12.77 -2.08
N SER A 889 -4.31 -12.96 -2.51
CA SER A 889 -3.18 -12.07 -2.17
C SER A 889 -3.34 -10.63 -2.67
N GLN A 890 -4.23 -10.39 -3.65
CA GLN A 890 -4.47 -9.07 -4.20
C GLN A 890 -5.64 -8.32 -3.55
N LEU A 891 -6.49 -9.00 -2.77
CA LEU A 891 -7.71 -8.41 -2.20
C LEU A 891 -7.42 -7.16 -1.36
N SER A 892 -6.46 -7.25 -0.44
CA SER A 892 -6.09 -6.12 0.42
C SER A 892 -5.42 -5.00 -0.36
N ASN A 893 -4.80 -5.29 -1.50
CA ASN A 893 -4.13 -4.28 -2.33
C ASN A 893 -5.13 -3.47 -3.19
N LEU A 894 -6.36 -3.96 -3.38
CA LEU A 894 -7.39 -3.23 -4.15
C LEU A 894 -7.77 -1.88 -3.54
N LYS A 895 -7.64 -1.71 -2.21
CA LYS A 895 -7.85 -0.41 -1.55
C LYS A 895 -6.90 0.67 -2.05
N ASN A 896 -5.71 0.27 -2.52
CA ASN A 896 -4.71 1.18 -3.06
C ASN A 896 -5.02 1.56 -4.51
N ASN A 897 -5.90 0.79 -5.16
CA ASN A 897 -6.36 1.11 -6.50
C ASN A 897 -7.36 2.27 -6.54
N TYR A 898 -7.96 2.59 -5.39
CA TYR A 898 -8.87 3.71 -5.20
C TYR A 898 -8.11 5.00 -4.82
N VAL A 899 -8.58 6.15 -5.33
CA VAL A 899 -7.96 7.45 -5.05
C VAL A 899 -8.39 8.00 -3.69
N LYS A 900 -7.43 8.41 -2.85
CA LYS A 900 -7.68 8.91 -1.48
C LYS A 900 -6.84 10.15 -1.16
N THR A 901 -7.25 10.91 -0.15
CA THR A 901 -6.58 12.17 0.24
C THR A 901 -5.29 11.97 1.01
N TYR A 902 -5.09 10.80 1.62
CA TYR A 902 -3.89 10.43 2.35
C TYR A 902 -3.51 8.98 2.04
N TYR A 903 -2.23 8.76 1.71
CA TYR A 903 -1.66 7.45 1.44
C TYR A 903 -0.69 7.08 2.57
N PRO A 904 -0.93 5.99 3.33
CA PRO A 904 0.00 5.49 4.36
C PRO A 904 1.37 5.10 3.78
N GLU A 905 2.36 4.83 4.62
CA GLU A 905 3.70 4.44 4.16
C GLU A 905 3.65 2.96 3.70
N THR A 906 3.79 2.70 2.40
CA THR A 906 3.56 1.43 1.63
C THR A 906 2.14 1.19 1.10
N HIS A 907 1.99 1.17 -0.23
CA HIS A 907 0.70 0.91 -0.90
C HIS A 907 0.87 0.49 -2.37
N PRO A 908 1.54 -0.64 -2.67
CA PRO A 908 1.54 -1.16 -4.03
C PRO A 908 0.10 -1.40 -4.48
N TRP A 909 -0.17 -1.02 -5.73
CA TRP A 909 -1.46 -1.26 -6.36
C TRP A 909 -1.64 -2.75 -6.61
N ALA A 910 -2.87 -3.23 -6.51
CA ALA A 910 -3.17 -4.59 -6.93
C ALA A 910 -2.98 -4.70 -8.45
N GLN A 911 -2.21 -5.70 -8.88
CA GLN A 911 -1.92 -5.96 -10.29
C GLN A 911 -1.48 -7.40 -10.55
N ILE A 912 -1.75 -7.89 -11.76
CA ILE A 912 -1.30 -9.18 -12.28
C ILE A 912 -0.53 -8.92 -13.57
N ASN A 913 0.79 -8.73 -13.47
CA ASN A 913 1.64 -8.34 -14.60
C ASN A 913 2.47 -9.48 -15.19
N GLY A 914 2.35 -10.69 -14.65
CA GLY A 914 3.06 -11.87 -15.11
C GLY A 914 2.33 -12.66 -16.20
N SER A 915 3.07 -13.47 -16.94
CA SER A 915 2.54 -14.31 -18.02
C SER A 915 1.80 -15.55 -17.49
N VAL A 916 0.92 -16.10 -18.34
CA VAL A 916 0.06 -17.25 -18.04
C VAL A 916 0.55 -18.48 -18.80
N THR A 917 0.74 -19.59 -18.10
CA THR A 917 0.98 -20.92 -18.68
C THR A 917 -0.32 -21.71 -18.70
N LEU A 918 -0.50 -22.53 -19.74
CA LEU A 918 -1.66 -23.40 -19.95
C LEU A 918 -1.16 -24.82 -20.26
N ASP A 919 -1.75 -25.82 -19.62
CA ASP A 919 -1.51 -27.23 -19.98
C ASP A 919 -2.71 -28.11 -19.60
N ASP A 920 -2.84 -29.27 -20.25
CA ASP A 920 -3.78 -30.31 -19.86
C ASP A 920 -3.10 -31.31 -18.91
N ILE A 921 -3.53 -31.31 -17.65
CA ILE A 921 -2.93 -32.09 -16.58
C ILE A 921 -3.92 -33.12 -16.01
N LEU A 922 -3.38 -34.11 -15.30
CA LEU A 922 -4.18 -35.04 -14.51
C LEU A 922 -4.39 -34.49 -13.09
N TYR A 923 -5.39 -33.64 -12.91
CA TYR A 923 -5.73 -33.00 -11.64
C TYR A 923 -6.69 -33.87 -10.81
N GLN A 924 -6.31 -34.27 -9.60
CA GLN A 924 -7.12 -35.12 -8.72
C GLN A 924 -7.68 -36.38 -9.43
N ASN A 925 -6.86 -37.00 -10.28
CA ASN A 925 -7.20 -38.16 -11.15
C ASN A 925 -8.21 -37.88 -12.28
N ASN A 926 -8.49 -36.62 -12.60
CA ASN A 926 -9.32 -36.24 -13.74
C ASN A 926 -8.54 -35.34 -14.69
N TRP A 927 -8.64 -35.62 -15.99
CA TRP A 927 -8.08 -34.72 -16.99
C TRP A 927 -8.73 -33.36 -16.92
N SER A 928 -7.89 -32.34 -16.82
CA SER A 928 -8.30 -30.95 -16.66
C SER A 928 -7.36 -30.06 -17.43
N THR A 929 -7.90 -28.99 -18.02
CA THR A 929 -7.10 -27.89 -18.55
C THR A 929 -6.85 -26.90 -17.42
N ALA A 930 -5.58 -26.73 -17.06
CA ALA A 930 -5.14 -25.89 -15.95
C ALA A 930 -4.33 -24.69 -16.48
N ILE A 931 -4.47 -23.56 -15.79
CA ILE A 931 -3.63 -22.39 -15.99
C ILE A 931 -2.86 -22.06 -14.71
N PHE A 932 -1.62 -21.62 -14.89
CA PHE A 932 -0.71 -21.19 -13.84
C PHE A 932 -0.14 -19.83 -14.22
N TYR A 933 -0.18 -18.86 -13.32
CA TYR A 933 0.25 -17.50 -13.63
C TYR A 933 0.94 -16.87 -12.44
N THR A 934 1.94 -16.04 -12.75
CA THR A 934 2.65 -15.22 -11.76
C THR A 934 2.03 -13.82 -11.73
N HIS A 935 2.05 -13.18 -10.56
CA HIS A 935 1.52 -11.82 -10.42
C HIS A 935 2.57 -10.76 -10.82
N GLY A 936 3.84 -11.15 -10.98
CA GLY A 936 4.97 -10.27 -11.31
C GLY A 936 5.88 -9.96 -10.11
N PRO A 937 7.00 -9.23 -10.31
CA PRO A 937 7.96 -8.93 -9.25
C PRO A 937 7.41 -8.08 -8.10
N ILE A 938 6.41 -7.23 -8.36
CA ILE A 938 5.81 -6.36 -7.34
C ILE A 938 4.93 -7.15 -6.36
N HIS A 939 4.40 -8.28 -6.79
CA HIS A 939 3.60 -9.20 -5.98
C HIS A 939 4.13 -10.61 -6.20
N PRO A 940 5.14 -11.07 -5.44
CA PRO A 940 5.85 -12.33 -5.71
C PRO A 940 5.00 -13.55 -5.33
N TYR A 941 3.95 -13.81 -6.12
CA TYR A 941 3.01 -14.91 -5.96
C TYR A 941 2.75 -15.64 -7.28
N ILE A 942 2.36 -16.91 -7.17
CA ILE A 942 1.86 -17.73 -8.28
C ILE A 942 0.50 -18.32 -7.90
N SER A 943 -0.43 -18.35 -8.85
CA SER A 943 -1.77 -18.89 -8.66
C SER A 943 -2.15 -19.87 -9.75
N ALA A 944 -3.17 -20.69 -9.47
CA ALA A 944 -3.64 -21.73 -10.38
C ALA A 944 -5.15 -21.83 -10.45
N LEU A 945 -5.69 -22.02 -11.66
CA LEU A 945 -7.11 -22.24 -11.92
C LEU A 945 -7.33 -23.38 -12.91
N ASN A 946 -8.41 -24.13 -12.72
CA ASN A 946 -8.88 -25.11 -13.68
C ASN A 946 -9.91 -24.45 -14.59
N VAL A 947 -9.62 -24.42 -15.88
CA VAL A 947 -10.42 -23.79 -16.95
C VAL A 947 -10.92 -24.81 -17.97
N THR A 948 -11.11 -26.07 -17.53
CA THR A 948 -11.66 -27.16 -18.36
C THR A 948 -13.03 -26.80 -18.93
N ASP A 949 -13.85 -26.09 -18.16
CA ASP A 949 -15.01 -25.37 -18.66
C ASP A 949 -14.62 -23.89 -18.83
N PRO A 950 -14.50 -23.40 -20.07
CA PRO A 950 -14.12 -22.01 -20.33
C PRO A 950 -15.07 -20.96 -19.71
N GLY A 951 -16.32 -21.32 -19.44
CA GLY A 951 -17.31 -20.42 -18.85
C GLY A 951 -17.35 -20.42 -17.33
N ASP A 952 -16.75 -21.42 -16.67
CA ASP A 952 -16.88 -21.64 -15.22
C ASP A 952 -15.54 -22.05 -14.58
N PRO A 953 -14.62 -21.10 -14.30
CA PRO A 953 -13.29 -21.40 -13.76
C PRO A 953 -13.37 -21.95 -12.33
N GLN A 954 -12.62 -23.01 -12.05
CA GLN A 954 -12.57 -23.67 -10.74
C GLN A 954 -11.23 -23.43 -10.02
N ILE A 955 -11.28 -23.39 -8.69
CA ILE A 955 -10.09 -23.21 -7.83
C ILE A 955 -9.25 -24.48 -7.87
N MET A 956 -7.95 -24.33 -8.04
CA MET A 956 -7.00 -25.44 -7.83
C MET A 956 -6.29 -25.34 -6.49
N TRP A 957 -5.75 -24.16 -6.16
CA TRP A 957 -4.97 -23.94 -4.94
C TRP A 957 -5.74 -23.13 -3.91
N ALA A 958 -5.61 -23.52 -2.64
CA ALA A 958 -6.29 -22.84 -1.55
C ALA A 958 -5.77 -21.41 -1.31
N ASN A 959 -4.48 -21.21 -1.57
CA ASN A 959 -3.77 -19.93 -1.42
C ASN A 959 -2.85 -19.73 -2.63
N ASP A 960 -2.50 -18.48 -2.90
CA ASP A 960 -1.45 -18.14 -3.85
C ASP A 960 -0.09 -18.60 -3.27
N TRP A 961 0.73 -19.27 -4.08
CA TRP A 961 2.03 -19.79 -3.67
C TRP A 961 3.07 -18.67 -3.58
N THR A 962 3.94 -18.71 -2.57
CA THR A 962 5.12 -17.83 -2.43
C THR A 962 6.19 -18.50 -1.55
N ASP A 963 7.40 -17.94 -1.52
CA ASP A 963 8.53 -18.36 -0.68
C ASP A 963 9.43 -17.15 -0.37
N ASN A 964 10.11 -17.15 0.79
CA ASN A 964 11.00 -16.06 1.20
C ASN A 964 12.19 -15.77 0.23
N ASN A 965 12.52 -16.70 -0.68
CA ASN A 965 13.54 -16.52 -1.71
C ASN A 965 12.94 -16.41 -3.11
N TYR A 966 11.64 -16.13 -3.23
CA TYR A 966 10.96 -15.84 -4.48
C TYR A 966 10.67 -14.34 -4.57
N HIS A 967 11.29 -13.69 -5.54
CA HIS A 967 11.19 -12.25 -5.78
C HIS A 967 10.21 -11.91 -6.92
N GLY A 968 9.51 -12.92 -7.45
CA GLY A 968 8.59 -12.77 -8.57
C GLY A 968 9.29 -12.73 -9.94
N THR A 969 8.54 -12.98 -11.01
CA THR A 969 9.03 -12.91 -12.40
C THR A 969 7.90 -12.50 -13.33
N TYR A 970 8.21 -11.93 -14.49
CA TYR A 970 7.23 -11.70 -15.55
C TYR A 970 7.00 -12.94 -16.41
N GLN A 971 7.94 -13.89 -16.38
CA GLN A 971 7.95 -15.05 -17.27
C GLN A 971 7.00 -16.15 -16.77
N PRO A 972 6.40 -16.92 -17.71
CA PRO A 972 5.49 -18.00 -17.34
C PRO A 972 6.25 -19.11 -16.59
N PRO A 973 5.66 -19.73 -15.55
CA PRO A 973 6.25 -20.93 -14.96
C PRO A 973 6.18 -22.10 -15.94
N ALA A 974 7.11 -23.05 -15.86
CA ALA A 974 7.03 -24.26 -16.66
C ALA A 974 6.12 -25.31 -16.01
N VAL A 975 5.35 -26.04 -16.81
CA VAL A 975 4.59 -27.21 -16.35
C VAL A 975 5.36 -28.46 -16.75
N ALA A 976 5.53 -29.38 -15.80
CA ALA A 976 6.31 -30.59 -16.00
C ALA A 976 5.59 -31.80 -15.40
N TRP A 977 5.73 -32.96 -16.03
CA TRP A 977 5.21 -34.22 -15.53
C TRP A 977 6.35 -35.21 -15.32
N PHE A 978 6.65 -35.58 -14.07
CA PHE A 978 7.84 -36.37 -13.78
C PHE A 978 7.62 -37.39 -12.66
N ASN A 979 8.60 -38.28 -12.46
CA ASN A 979 8.58 -39.17 -11.29
C ASN A 979 9.02 -38.45 -10.02
N SER A 980 8.05 -38.13 -9.17
CA SER A 980 8.23 -37.42 -7.91
C SER A 980 8.46 -38.32 -6.69
N ASP A 981 8.52 -39.65 -6.83
CA ASP A 981 8.71 -40.60 -5.71
C ASP A 981 9.85 -40.19 -4.75
N ARG A 982 10.90 -39.61 -5.34
CA ARG A 982 12.10 -39.19 -4.62
C ARG A 982 12.05 -37.75 -4.11
N TYR A 983 11.05 -36.98 -4.52
CA TYR A 983 10.68 -35.67 -3.98
C TYR A 983 9.52 -35.78 -2.97
N GLY A 984 9.30 -36.96 -2.38
CA GLY A 984 8.20 -37.21 -1.45
C GLY A 984 6.80 -37.10 -2.07
N GLY A 985 6.69 -37.06 -3.39
CA GLY A 985 5.43 -37.09 -4.11
C GLY A 985 4.86 -38.51 -4.28
N LYS A 986 3.75 -38.63 -5.00
CA LYS A 986 2.91 -39.84 -5.06
C LYS A 986 3.16 -40.71 -6.31
N GLY A 987 4.38 -40.68 -6.87
CA GLY A 987 4.70 -41.30 -8.15
C GLY A 987 4.81 -40.28 -9.28
N LYS A 988 4.15 -40.54 -10.41
CA LYS A 988 4.13 -39.61 -11.56
C LYS A 988 3.24 -38.41 -11.25
N THR A 989 3.86 -37.24 -11.09
CA THR A 989 3.23 -36.02 -10.55
C THR A 989 3.44 -34.85 -11.48
N TRP A 990 2.37 -34.09 -11.71
CA TRP A 990 2.43 -32.81 -12.40
C TRP A 990 2.90 -31.74 -11.43
N ALA A 991 3.87 -30.92 -11.86
CA ALA A 991 4.38 -29.84 -11.05
C ALA A 991 4.57 -28.58 -11.89
N VAL A 992 4.54 -27.45 -11.20
CA VAL A 992 4.86 -26.13 -11.70
C VAL A 992 6.28 -25.80 -11.25
N ALA A 993 7.13 -25.41 -12.20
CA ALA A 993 8.50 -25.04 -11.96
C ALA A 993 8.71 -23.53 -12.17
N THR A 994 9.32 -22.87 -11.19
CA THR A 994 9.70 -21.46 -11.27
C THR A 994 11.07 -21.23 -10.64
N THR A 995 11.68 -20.07 -10.85
CA THR A 995 12.97 -19.70 -10.26
C THR A 995 12.79 -18.68 -9.15
N SER A 996 13.88 -18.26 -8.48
CA SER A 996 13.88 -17.16 -7.52
C SER A 996 13.47 -15.81 -8.11
N GLY A 997 13.45 -15.66 -9.44
CA GLY A 997 13.20 -14.38 -10.09
C GLY A 997 14.41 -13.44 -10.05
N MET A 998 14.19 -12.19 -10.43
CA MET A 998 15.18 -11.11 -10.38
C MET A 998 15.22 -10.47 -8.99
N SER A 999 16.41 -10.05 -8.55
CA SER A 999 16.62 -9.36 -7.28
C SER A 999 17.46 -8.10 -7.51
N ASP A 1000 17.21 -7.06 -6.71
CA ASP A 1000 18.01 -5.83 -6.72
C ASP A 1000 19.40 -6.04 -6.11
N ASP A 1001 19.55 -7.07 -5.29
CA ASP A 1001 20.79 -7.45 -4.63
C ASP A 1001 21.32 -8.79 -5.18
N TYR A 1002 22.65 -8.98 -5.13
CA TYR A 1002 23.22 -10.28 -5.47
C TYR A 1002 22.80 -11.33 -4.43
N GLU A 1003 21.98 -12.30 -4.87
CA GLU A 1003 21.41 -13.36 -4.04
C GLU A 1003 21.71 -14.78 -4.55
N ASP A 1004 21.33 -15.78 -3.76
CA ASP A 1004 21.38 -17.17 -4.19
C ASP A 1004 20.24 -17.46 -5.18
N VAL A 1005 20.55 -18.23 -6.22
CA VAL A 1005 19.58 -18.57 -7.28
C VAL A 1005 18.90 -19.88 -6.91
N TYR A 1006 17.57 -19.93 -7.00
CA TYR A 1006 16.79 -21.13 -6.69
C TYR A 1006 15.92 -21.60 -7.86
N LEU A 1007 15.71 -22.91 -7.94
CA LEU A 1007 14.62 -23.56 -8.67
C LEU A 1007 13.61 -24.10 -7.65
N PHE A 1008 12.33 -23.87 -7.90
CA PHE A 1008 11.22 -24.35 -7.09
C PHE A 1008 10.36 -25.30 -7.92
N LEU A 1009 10.00 -26.46 -7.35
CA LEU A 1009 9.05 -27.41 -7.89
C LEU A 1009 7.83 -27.48 -6.97
N ILE A 1010 6.69 -27.09 -7.50
CA ILE A 1010 5.43 -26.89 -6.78
C ILE A 1010 4.43 -27.93 -7.29
N ASP A 1011 3.81 -28.71 -6.42
CA ASP A 1011 2.78 -29.67 -6.81
C ASP A 1011 1.62 -28.95 -7.49
N ALA A 1012 1.29 -29.34 -8.73
CA ALA A 1012 0.25 -28.70 -9.51
C ALA A 1012 -1.15 -28.90 -8.91
N ASP A 1013 -1.37 -29.96 -8.11
CA ASP A 1013 -2.68 -30.28 -7.54
C ASP A 1013 -3.05 -29.38 -6.35
N ASP A 1014 -2.10 -28.95 -5.52
CA ASP A 1014 -2.41 -28.23 -4.28
C ASP A 1014 -1.59 -26.97 -4.02
N GLY A 1015 -0.58 -26.70 -4.85
CA GLY A 1015 0.27 -25.51 -4.72
C GLY A 1015 1.29 -25.63 -3.59
N SER A 1016 1.57 -26.83 -3.07
CA SER A 1016 2.63 -27.03 -2.08
C SER A 1016 3.99 -27.20 -2.75
N THR A 1017 5.06 -26.65 -2.17
CA THR A 1017 6.42 -26.97 -2.62
C THR A 1017 6.72 -28.45 -2.34
N LEU A 1018 7.08 -29.21 -3.37
CA LEU A 1018 7.43 -30.62 -3.20
C LEU A 1018 8.61 -30.77 -2.21
N PRO A 1019 8.67 -31.84 -1.41
CA PRO A 1019 9.85 -32.15 -0.62
C PRO A 1019 11.12 -32.17 -1.49
N TYR A 1020 12.16 -31.42 -1.07
CA TYR A 1020 13.38 -31.20 -1.86
C TYR A 1020 13.18 -30.45 -3.20
N GLY A 1021 11.98 -29.90 -3.43
CA GLY A 1021 11.61 -29.12 -4.60
C GLY A 1021 12.21 -27.71 -4.61
N LYS A 1022 12.70 -27.20 -3.47
CA LYS A 1022 13.49 -25.97 -3.39
C LYS A 1022 14.98 -26.29 -3.50
N THR A 1023 15.58 -25.96 -4.65
CA THR A 1023 16.97 -26.29 -4.98
C THR A 1023 17.78 -25.03 -5.27
N LYS A 1024 18.79 -24.75 -4.43
CA LYS A 1024 19.77 -23.65 -4.67
C LYS A 1024 20.72 -24.01 -5.81
N LEU A 1025 20.67 -23.33 -6.95
CA LEU A 1025 21.45 -23.66 -8.15
C LEU A 1025 22.92 -23.28 -8.05
N ASN A 1026 23.25 -22.06 -7.60
CA ASN A 1026 24.62 -21.54 -7.55
C ASN A 1026 25.48 -22.24 -6.47
N ILE A 1027 26.18 -23.31 -6.88
CA ILE A 1027 27.05 -24.12 -6.03
C ILE A 1027 28.47 -24.22 -6.58
N GLY A 1028 29.41 -24.60 -5.73
CA GLY A 1028 30.82 -24.79 -6.10
C GLY A 1028 31.71 -23.64 -5.67
N SER A 1029 32.82 -23.44 -6.38
CA SER A 1029 33.81 -22.39 -6.14
C SER A 1029 33.98 -21.49 -7.37
N GLY A 1030 34.58 -20.31 -7.21
CA GLY A 1030 34.72 -19.35 -8.31
C GLY A 1030 33.36 -18.80 -8.77
N ASN A 1031 33.22 -18.53 -10.07
CA ASN A 1031 31.99 -17.96 -10.66
C ASN A 1031 30.76 -18.83 -10.38
N ALA A 1032 30.91 -20.16 -10.37
CA ALA A 1032 29.82 -21.10 -10.10
C ALA A 1032 29.16 -20.91 -8.71
N GLY A 1033 29.95 -20.59 -7.68
CA GLY A 1033 29.47 -20.38 -6.31
C GLY A 1033 29.02 -18.95 -5.99
N GLN A 1034 29.18 -18.01 -6.93
CA GLN A 1034 28.83 -16.61 -6.70
C GLN A 1034 27.32 -16.41 -6.69
N LYS A 1035 26.87 -15.42 -5.92
CA LYS A 1035 25.51 -14.90 -5.95
C LYS A 1035 25.27 -14.18 -7.29
N SER A 1036 24.02 -14.02 -7.70
CA SER A 1036 23.61 -13.39 -8.96
C SER A 1036 22.46 -12.41 -8.72
N LEU A 1037 22.23 -11.49 -9.66
CA LEU A 1037 21.02 -10.65 -9.69
C LEU A 1037 19.75 -11.45 -9.99
N GLY A 1038 19.87 -12.77 -10.21
CA GLY A 1038 18.74 -13.68 -10.29
C GLY A 1038 18.57 -14.29 -11.67
N VAL A 1039 17.32 -14.60 -12.00
CA VAL A 1039 16.94 -15.27 -13.25
C VAL A 1039 15.81 -14.49 -13.92
N TRP A 1040 16.06 -14.02 -15.13
CA TRP A 1040 15.07 -13.33 -15.95
C TRP A 1040 14.11 -14.30 -16.66
N GLY A 1041 14.65 -15.33 -17.30
CA GLY A 1041 13.91 -16.30 -18.12
C GLY A 1041 13.12 -17.35 -17.34
N SER A 1042 12.36 -18.18 -18.05
CA SER A 1042 11.68 -19.35 -17.47
C SER A 1042 12.63 -20.54 -17.29
N PRO A 1043 12.39 -21.43 -16.31
CA PRO A 1043 13.03 -22.75 -16.32
C PRO A 1043 12.50 -23.57 -17.50
N VAL A 1044 13.35 -24.35 -18.17
CA VAL A 1044 12.94 -25.18 -19.32
C VAL A 1044 12.95 -26.66 -18.95
N ALA A 1045 11.78 -27.31 -19.03
CA ALA A 1045 11.58 -28.74 -18.77
C ALA A 1045 11.90 -29.57 -20.02
N ILE A 1046 12.68 -30.64 -19.89
CA ILE A 1046 13.08 -31.53 -20.99
C ILE A 1046 12.76 -32.99 -20.63
N ASP A 1047 11.99 -33.65 -21.48
CA ASP A 1047 11.91 -35.11 -21.62
C ASP A 1047 13.06 -35.54 -22.54
N PHE A 1048 14.09 -36.15 -21.95
CA PHE A 1048 15.33 -36.45 -22.64
C PHE A 1048 15.31 -37.82 -23.30
N ASP A 1049 14.71 -38.82 -22.68
CA ASP A 1049 14.69 -40.18 -23.20
C ASP A 1049 13.46 -40.47 -24.09
N GLY A 1050 12.52 -39.52 -24.19
CA GLY A 1050 11.31 -39.63 -25.00
C GLY A 1050 10.29 -40.60 -24.38
N ASP A 1051 10.34 -40.78 -23.06
CA ASP A 1051 9.43 -41.67 -22.35
C ASP A 1051 8.08 -41.00 -22.02
N GLY A 1052 8.00 -39.68 -22.17
CA GLY A 1052 6.83 -38.82 -21.92
C GLY A 1052 6.88 -38.10 -20.58
N TYR A 1053 7.95 -38.25 -19.79
CA TYR A 1053 8.15 -37.59 -18.51
C TYR A 1053 9.37 -36.65 -18.54
N THR A 1054 9.31 -35.57 -17.76
CA THR A 1054 10.43 -34.64 -17.63
C THR A 1054 11.57 -35.26 -16.82
N ASP A 1055 12.77 -35.26 -17.40
CA ASP A 1055 13.99 -35.81 -16.79
C ASP A 1055 14.89 -34.73 -16.19
N ARG A 1056 14.81 -33.51 -16.72
CA ARG A 1056 15.66 -32.40 -16.30
C ARG A 1056 15.09 -31.02 -16.62
N PHE A 1057 15.54 -30.05 -15.84
CA PHE A 1057 15.32 -28.63 -16.04
C PHE A 1057 16.62 -27.92 -16.37
N TYR A 1058 16.54 -26.88 -17.19
CA TYR A 1058 17.62 -25.94 -17.40
C TYR A 1058 17.22 -24.52 -16.99
N VAL A 1059 18.16 -23.79 -16.39
CA VAL A 1059 17.95 -22.43 -15.88
C VAL A 1059 19.17 -21.58 -16.20
N ALA A 1060 18.97 -20.44 -16.85
CA ALA A 1060 20.03 -19.47 -17.10
C ALA A 1060 19.93 -18.30 -16.12
N ASP A 1061 21.07 -17.81 -15.61
CA ASP A 1061 21.12 -16.69 -14.66
C ASP A 1061 21.92 -15.49 -15.16
N ALA A 1062 21.74 -14.37 -14.45
CA ALA A 1062 22.34 -13.08 -14.77
C ALA A 1062 23.88 -13.03 -14.60
N ASN A 1063 24.55 -14.12 -14.22
CA ASN A 1063 26.03 -14.19 -14.24
C ASN A 1063 26.56 -14.92 -15.49
N GLY A 1064 25.71 -15.24 -16.46
CA GLY A 1064 26.12 -15.93 -17.68
C GLY A 1064 26.23 -17.45 -17.51
N ARG A 1065 25.50 -18.02 -16.54
CA ARG A 1065 25.58 -19.44 -16.19
C ARG A 1065 24.30 -20.16 -16.61
N VAL A 1066 24.46 -21.35 -17.18
CA VAL A 1066 23.34 -22.28 -17.43
C VAL A 1066 23.47 -23.47 -16.50
N TRP A 1067 22.47 -23.65 -15.65
CA TRP A 1067 22.35 -24.73 -14.69
C TRP A 1067 21.45 -25.82 -15.24
N LYS A 1068 21.82 -27.07 -15.02
CA LYS A 1068 20.98 -28.24 -15.21
C LYS A 1068 20.56 -28.76 -13.85
N HIS A 1069 19.28 -29.08 -13.68
CA HIS A 1069 18.74 -29.85 -12.56
C HIS A 1069 18.15 -31.15 -13.09
N TYR A 1070 18.64 -32.31 -12.64
CA TYR A 1070 18.19 -33.62 -13.12
C TYR A 1070 17.36 -34.36 -12.07
N MET A 1071 16.43 -35.19 -12.52
CA MET A 1071 15.37 -35.72 -11.67
C MET A 1071 15.78 -37.05 -11.01
N ASN A 1072 16.69 -36.98 -10.03
CA ASN A 1072 17.08 -38.15 -9.22
C ASN A 1072 16.52 -38.14 -7.78
N GLY A 1073 15.84 -37.06 -7.39
CA GLY A 1073 15.25 -36.76 -6.06
C GLY A 1073 16.16 -36.88 -4.83
N THR A 1074 17.43 -36.51 -4.95
CA THR A 1074 18.20 -36.00 -3.80
C THR A 1074 18.38 -34.48 -3.84
N ASN A 1075 18.79 -33.87 -2.73
CA ASN A 1075 19.09 -32.42 -2.66
C ASN A 1075 20.30 -31.96 -3.49
N ASN A 1076 20.96 -32.83 -4.26
CA ASN A 1076 22.24 -32.57 -4.93
C ASN A 1076 22.20 -32.76 -6.46
N ASN A 1077 21.03 -32.65 -7.10
CA ASN A 1077 20.87 -33.05 -8.51
C ASN A 1077 21.02 -31.89 -9.48
N ARG A 1078 22.06 -31.09 -9.31
CA ARG A 1078 22.26 -29.91 -10.14
C ARG A 1078 23.71 -29.72 -10.48
N CYS A 1079 23.96 -29.08 -11.61
CA CYS A 1079 25.28 -28.57 -11.92
C CYS A 1079 25.30 -27.52 -13.02
N LEU A 1080 26.43 -26.84 -13.07
CA LEU A 1080 26.76 -25.86 -14.08
C LEU A 1080 27.13 -26.58 -15.38
N VAL A 1081 26.33 -26.41 -16.43
CA VAL A 1081 26.56 -27.04 -17.73
C VAL A 1081 27.19 -26.07 -18.72
N ALA A 1082 26.96 -24.77 -18.61
CA ALA A 1082 27.68 -23.75 -19.38
C ALA A 1082 27.97 -22.52 -18.51
N ASP A 1083 29.12 -21.90 -18.74
CA ASP A 1083 29.55 -20.65 -18.10
C ASP A 1083 30.18 -19.76 -19.17
N VAL A 1084 29.46 -18.71 -19.55
CA VAL A 1084 29.93 -17.65 -20.46
C VAL A 1084 30.21 -16.35 -19.71
N GLY A 1085 30.26 -16.41 -18.37
CA GLY A 1085 30.65 -15.29 -17.52
C GLY A 1085 32.00 -14.71 -17.98
N PRO A 1086 32.13 -13.39 -18.12
CA PRO A 1086 31.31 -12.36 -17.49
C PRO A 1086 30.10 -11.85 -18.29
N GLU A 1087 29.67 -12.50 -19.38
CA GLU A 1087 28.54 -12.04 -20.20
C GLU A 1087 27.18 -12.52 -19.62
N PRO A 1088 26.30 -11.63 -19.09
CA PRO A 1088 25.03 -12.02 -18.48
C PRO A 1088 24.00 -12.59 -19.48
N ILE A 1089 23.03 -13.37 -18.97
CA ILE A 1089 21.92 -13.92 -19.75
C ILE A 1089 20.60 -13.40 -19.17
N TYR A 1090 19.83 -12.67 -19.98
CA TYR A 1090 18.51 -12.09 -19.64
C TYR A 1090 17.39 -12.60 -20.54
N VAL A 1091 17.50 -13.86 -20.96
CA VAL A 1091 16.52 -14.54 -21.83
C VAL A 1091 16.33 -15.99 -21.38
N THR A 1092 15.21 -16.58 -21.77
CA THR A 1092 15.03 -18.03 -21.72
C THR A 1092 15.83 -18.65 -22.86
N PRO A 1093 16.82 -19.54 -22.61
CA PRO A 1093 17.50 -20.22 -23.71
C PRO A 1093 16.52 -21.10 -24.49
N ALA A 1094 16.69 -21.16 -25.81
CA ALA A 1094 15.93 -22.06 -26.67
C ALA A 1094 16.58 -23.45 -26.66
N PHE A 1095 15.79 -24.51 -26.47
CA PHE A 1095 16.29 -25.89 -26.36
C PHE A 1095 15.75 -26.78 -27.49
N LYS A 1096 16.57 -27.72 -27.96
CA LYS A 1096 16.18 -28.81 -28.88
C LYS A 1096 16.76 -30.12 -28.40
N VAL A 1097 15.92 -31.15 -28.27
CA VAL A 1097 16.38 -32.53 -28.08
C VAL A 1097 16.68 -33.11 -29.46
N ALA A 1098 17.89 -33.61 -29.64
CA ALA A 1098 18.42 -34.12 -30.89
C ALA A 1098 19.07 -35.50 -30.69
N LYS A 1099 19.42 -36.18 -31.78
CA LYS A 1099 20.28 -37.37 -31.75
C LYS A 1099 21.65 -37.04 -32.30
N ASP A 1100 22.69 -37.43 -31.57
CA ASP A 1100 24.05 -37.44 -32.06
C ASP A 1100 24.18 -38.48 -33.18
N LEU A 1101 24.53 -38.06 -34.40
CA LEU A 1101 24.63 -38.98 -35.54
C LEU A 1101 25.75 -40.01 -35.42
N SER A 1102 26.80 -39.73 -34.63
CA SER A 1102 27.96 -40.61 -34.49
C SER A 1102 27.73 -41.72 -33.48
N THR A 1103 27.00 -41.42 -32.40
CA THR A 1103 26.73 -42.36 -31.31
C THR A 1103 25.30 -42.88 -31.28
N GLY A 1104 24.37 -42.18 -31.91
CA GLY A 1104 22.92 -42.41 -31.83
C GLY A 1104 22.31 -42.00 -30.48
N GLN A 1105 23.09 -41.40 -29.58
CA GLN A 1105 22.63 -40.96 -28.26
C GLN A 1105 21.78 -39.69 -28.37
N ASN A 1106 20.76 -39.56 -27.55
CA ASN A 1106 20.06 -38.29 -27.39
C ASN A 1106 21.03 -37.23 -26.82
N VAL A 1107 20.91 -36.00 -27.28
CA VAL A 1107 21.66 -34.83 -26.81
C VAL A 1107 20.71 -33.64 -26.70
N VAL A 1108 21.07 -32.66 -25.86
CA VAL A 1108 20.28 -31.44 -25.70
C VAL A 1108 21.10 -30.27 -26.23
N ALA A 1109 20.67 -29.69 -27.34
CA ALA A 1109 21.24 -28.46 -27.87
C ALA A 1109 20.49 -27.25 -27.29
N PHE A 1110 21.23 -26.19 -26.95
CA PHE A 1110 20.63 -24.96 -26.42
C PHE A 1110 21.32 -23.69 -26.91
N TYR A 1111 20.52 -22.66 -27.11
CA TYR A 1111 20.88 -21.44 -27.82
C TYR A 1111 20.38 -20.21 -27.05
N PHE A 1112 21.25 -19.24 -26.83
CA PHE A 1112 20.89 -18.02 -26.10
C PHE A 1112 21.83 -16.87 -26.45
N GLY A 1113 21.31 -15.65 -26.35
CA GLY A 1113 22.10 -14.44 -26.44
C GLY A 1113 22.48 -13.89 -25.07
N THR A 1114 23.56 -13.12 -25.03
CA THR A 1114 23.98 -12.37 -23.85
C THR A 1114 23.62 -10.89 -23.99
N ALA A 1115 23.44 -10.22 -22.86
CA ALA A 1115 23.09 -8.79 -22.81
C ALA A 1115 23.49 -8.16 -21.46
N ASP A 1116 23.42 -6.83 -21.39
CA ASP A 1116 23.32 -6.05 -20.16
C ASP A 1116 21.93 -6.19 -19.53
N HIS A 1117 21.81 -5.68 -18.31
CA HIS A 1117 20.54 -5.69 -17.59
C HIS A 1117 19.48 -4.88 -18.34
N PRO A 1118 18.32 -5.47 -18.70
CA PRO A 1118 17.32 -4.79 -19.54
C PRO A 1118 16.72 -3.54 -18.90
N ASP A 1119 16.63 -3.46 -17.57
CA ASP A 1119 16.03 -2.29 -16.88
C ASP A 1119 17.05 -1.25 -16.36
N LEU A 1120 18.36 -1.47 -16.51
CA LEU A 1120 19.39 -0.58 -15.93
C LEU A 1120 20.32 0.00 -17.01
N ASN A 1121 20.76 1.24 -16.81
CA ASN A 1121 21.82 1.83 -17.63
C ASN A 1121 23.17 1.25 -17.18
N ASP A 1122 23.74 0.33 -17.97
CA ASP A 1122 25.05 -0.24 -17.71
C ASP A 1122 26.12 0.30 -18.68
N ALA A 1123 27.37 0.33 -18.24
CA ALA A 1123 28.48 0.70 -19.12
C ALA A 1123 28.62 -0.35 -20.22
N VAL A 1124 28.57 0.08 -21.49
CA VAL A 1124 28.71 -0.79 -22.68
C VAL A 1124 29.86 -1.76 -22.50
N SER A 1125 29.56 -3.07 -22.44
CA SER A 1125 30.60 -4.09 -22.37
C SER A 1125 31.24 -4.34 -23.73
N SER A 1126 32.35 -5.07 -23.73
CA SER A 1126 32.84 -5.80 -24.92
C SER A 1126 31.68 -6.47 -25.67
N PRO A 1127 31.72 -6.62 -27.02
CA PRO A 1127 30.56 -7.05 -27.81
C PRO A 1127 29.94 -8.34 -27.24
N TYR A 1128 28.62 -8.28 -27.01
CA TYR A 1128 27.81 -9.43 -26.60
C TYR A 1128 27.84 -10.52 -27.67
N SER A 1129 27.37 -11.71 -27.32
CA SER A 1129 27.46 -12.87 -28.19
C SER A 1129 26.22 -13.73 -28.10
N PHE A 1130 25.93 -14.41 -29.20
CA PHE A 1130 24.97 -15.49 -29.25
C PHE A 1130 25.72 -16.83 -29.18
N TYR A 1131 25.33 -17.69 -28.27
CA TYR A 1131 25.99 -18.96 -27.99
C TYR A 1131 25.10 -20.13 -28.36
N ALA A 1132 25.75 -21.17 -28.88
CA ALA A 1132 25.15 -22.47 -29.10
C ALA A 1132 25.98 -23.53 -28.36
N PHE A 1133 25.32 -24.36 -27.57
CA PHE A 1133 25.94 -25.44 -26.82
C PHE A 1133 25.19 -26.75 -27.04
N VAL A 1134 25.87 -27.86 -26.81
CA VAL A 1134 25.29 -29.21 -26.78
C VAL A 1134 25.70 -29.92 -25.50
N ASP A 1135 24.70 -30.32 -24.72
CA ASP A 1135 24.84 -31.22 -23.58
C ASP A 1135 24.74 -32.66 -24.07
N ARG A 1136 25.87 -33.38 -24.04
CA ARG A 1136 25.99 -34.80 -24.41
C ARG A 1136 25.89 -35.73 -23.22
N ASP A 1137 25.59 -35.21 -22.03
CA ASP A 1137 25.45 -36.05 -20.84
C ASP A 1137 24.36 -37.10 -21.06
N ALA A 1138 24.70 -38.33 -20.69
CA ALA A 1138 23.72 -39.37 -20.45
C ALA A 1138 22.76 -38.95 -19.34
N ASP A 1139 21.63 -39.64 -19.22
CA ASP A 1139 20.69 -39.37 -18.13
C ASP A 1139 21.39 -39.47 -16.76
N LEU A 1140 21.03 -38.54 -15.87
CA LEU A 1140 21.60 -38.34 -14.54
C LEU A 1140 23.10 -37.97 -14.49
N ALA A 1141 23.76 -37.83 -15.65
CA ALA A 1141 25.15 -37.39 -15.71
C ALA A 1141 25.25 -35.85 -15.63
N CYS A 1142 26.45 -35.42 -15.25
CA CYS A 1142 26.73 -34.03 -14.95
C CYS A 1142 28.15 -33.68 -15.36
N SER A 1143 28.30 -33.07 -16.53
CA SER A 1143 29.52 -32.53 -17.10
C SER A 1143 29.23 -31.22 -17.84
N SER A 1144 30.28 -30.49 -18.20
CA SER A 1144 30.15 -29.26 -18.97
C SER A 1144 29.74 -29.56 -20.41
N SER A 1145 28.83 -28.76 -20.95
CA SER A 1145 28.39 -28.82 -22.34
C SER A 1145 29.48 -28.39 -23.30
N GLU A 1146 29.45 -28.95 -24.51
CA GLU A 1146 30.35 -28.59 -25.60
C GLU A 1146 29.79 -27.37 -26.34
N MET A 1147 30.62 -26.37 -26.62
CA MET A 1147 30.21 -25.21 -27.42
C MET A 1147 30.17 -25.61 -28.91
N ILE A 1148 29.01 -25.43 -29.55
CA ILE A 1148 28.84 -25.63 -31.00
C ILE A 1148 29.46 -24.45 -31.75
N TYR A 1149 29.05 -23.23 -31.39
CA TYR A 1149 29.63 -21.99 -31.91
C TYR A 1149 29.39 -20.81 -30.96
N ARG A 1150 30.18 -19.76 -31.18
CA ARG A 1150 29.95 -18.41 -30.66
C ARG A 1150 29.79 -17.46 -31.84
N PHE A 1151 28.68 -16.72 -31.87
CA PHE A 1151 28.45 -15.63 -32.81
C PHE A 1151 28.62 -14.30 -32.07
N THR A 1152 29.74 -13.62 -32.28
CA THR A 1152 29.96 -12.27 -31.73
C THR A 1152 29.05 -11.29 -32.45
N LEU A 1153 28.20 -10.60 -31.70
CA LEU A 1153 27.29 -9.60 -32.24
C LEU A 1153 28.07 -8.36 -32.68
N PRO A 1154 27.54 -7.57 -33.62
CA PRO A 1154 28.07 -6.25 -33.92
C PRO A 1154 28.22 -5.38 -32.66
N ALA A 1155 29.09 -4.36 -32.73
CA ALA A 1155 29.18 -3.38 -31.66
C ALA A 1155 27.79 -2.77 -31.40
N ASP A 1156 27.48 -2.56 -30.12
CA ASP A 1156 26.21 -2.02 -29.60
C ASP A 1156 24.99 -2.96 -29.67
N GLU A 1157 25.08 -4.14 -30.30
CA GLU A 1157 23.99 -5.11 -30.32
C GLU A 1157 24.01 -6.08 -29.12
N LYS A 1158 22.82 -6.42 -28.62
CA LYS A 1158 22.57 -7.31 -27.48
C LYS A 1158 21.24 -8.07 -27.61
N VAL A 1159 20.97 -9.06 -26.76
CA VAL A 1159 19.78 -9.93 -26.89
C VAL A 1159 18.93 -9.93 -25.61
N TRP A 1160 17.74 -9.31 -25.67
CA TRP A 1160 16.73 -9.31 -24.60
C TRP A 1160 15.47 -10.12 -24.95
N ALA A 1161 15.41 -10.67 -26.16
CA ALA A 1161 14.32 -11.50 -26.63
C ALA A 1161 14.73 -12.97 -26.71
N ASP A 1162 13.85 -13.84 -26.25
CA ASP A 1162 14.03 -15.28 -26.35
C ASP A 1162 14.21 -15.70 -27.82
N ALA A 1163 15.22 -16.51 -28.06
CA ALA A 1163 15.46 -17.09 -29.39
C ALA A 1163 14.39 -18.14 -29.71
N PHE A 1164 14.13 -18.35 -31.00
CA PHE A 1164 13.13 -19.31 -31.45
C PHE A 1164 13.73 -20.32 -32.42
N ILE A 1165 13.47 -21.61 -32.20
CA ILE A 1165 13.97 -22.70 -33.06
C ILE A 1165 12.85 -23.17 -33.97
N SER A 1166 13.09 -23.12 -35.29
CA SER A 1166 12.17 -23.63 -36.31
C SER A 1166 12.92 -24.52 -37.29
N GLY A 1167 12.61 -25.82 -37.29
CA GLY A 1167 13.33 -26.83 -38.08
C GLY A 1167 14.82 -26.88 -37.75
N ASP A 1168 15.66 -26.61 -38.76
CA ASP A 1168 17.13 -26.59 -38.66
C ASP A 1168 17.71 -25.17 -38.50
N GLU A 1169 16.87 -24.22 -38.11
CA GLU A 1169 17.26 -22.82 -37.90
C GLU A 1169 16.93 -22.33 -36.49
N VAL A 1170 17.75 -21.42 -35.99
CA VAL A 1170 17.50 -20.60 -34.81
C VAL A 1170 17.40 -19.13 -35.21
N TYR A 1171 16.32 -18.50 -34.79
CA TYR A 1171 16.03 -17.10 -35.00
C TYR A 1171 16.35 -16.33 -33.72
N LEU A 1172 17.12 -15.24 -33.86
CA LEU A 1172 17.35 -14.29 -32.78
C LEU A 1172 17.11 -12.86 -33.25
N GLY A 1173 16.72 -12.01 -32.32
CA GLY A 1173 16.50 -10.59 -32.54
C GLY A 1173 17.34 -9.82 -31.55
N THR A 1174 18.13 -8.89 -32.06
CA THR A 1174 18.98 -8.04 -31.23
C THR A 1174 18.31 -6.71 -30.95
N SER A 1175 18.81 -6.02 -29.94
CA SER A 1175 18.49 -4.66 -29.57
C SER A 1175 19.77 -3.83 -29.54
N THR A 1176 19.63 -2.52 -29.68
CA THR A 1176 20.74 -1.54 -29.71
C THR A 1176 20.58 -0.46 -28.64
N GLY A 1177 19.39 -0.34 -28.05
CA GLY A 1177 19.10 0.55 -26.93
C GLY A 1177 19.91 0.23 -25.67
N ASN A 1178 20.03 1.20 -24.76
CA ASN A 1178 20.72 1.00 -23.49
C ASN A 1178 19.84 0.25 -22.47
N LYS A 1179 18.52 0.41 -22.56
CA LYS A 1179 17.51 -0.34 -21.80
C LYS A 1179 16.45 -0.94 -22.72
N ALA A 1180 15.76 -1.96 -22.24
CA ALA A 1180 14.55 -2.53 -22.81
C ALA A 1180 13.34 -1.61 -22.54
N ASP A 1181 13.48 -0.33 -22.89
CA ASP A 1181 12.51 0.74 -22.69
C ASP A 1181 12.10 1.40 -24.01
N ILE A 1182 10.86 1.85 -24.09
CA ILE A 1182 10.31 2.58 -25.22
C ILE A 1182 11.07 3.91 -25.44
N CYS A 1183 11.56 4.55 -24.38
CA CYS A 1183 12.34 5.78 -24.46
C CYS A 1183 13.71 5.59 -25.12
N ASP A 1184 14.25 4.37 -25.09
CA ASP A 1184 15.53 3.99 -25.68
C ASP A 1184 15.38 3.39 -27.09
N GLU A 1185 14.16 3.43 -27.66
CA GLU A 1185 13.92 3.10 -29.06
C GLU A 1185 14.53 4.16 -29.98
N ASP A 1186 15.52 3.76 -30.78
CA ASP A 1186 16.11 4.55 -31.86
C ASP A 1186 15.78 3.93 -33.22
N PRO A 1187 14.75 4.42 -33.93
CA PRO A 1187 14.41 3.94 -35.27
C PRO A 1187 15.53 4.13 -36.32
N SER A 1188 16.52 4.99 -36.05
CA SER A 1188 17.66 5.21 -36.93
C SER A 1188 18.80 4.21 -36.72
N ASN A 1189 18.83 3.57 -35.54
CA ASN A 1189 19.75 2.48 -35.20
C ASN A 1189 18.96 1.30 -34.61
N PRO A 1190 18.07 0.64 -35.38
CA PRO A 1190 17.24 -0.44 -34.87
C PRO A 1190 18.07 -1.72 -34.66
N GLY A 1191 17.53 -2.64 -33.86
CA GLY A 1191 18.03 -3.99 -33.74
C GLY A 1191 17.96 -4.80 -35.04
N THR A 1192 18.59 -5.97 -35.03
CA THR A 1192 18.77 -6.85 -36.20
C THR A 1192 18.21 -8.24 -35.93
N ILE A 1193 17.56 -8.82 -36.94
CA ILE A 1193 17.07 -10.20 -36.94
C ILE A 1193 18.07 -11.08 -37.69
N TYR A 1194 18.46 -12.18 -37.05
CA TYR A 1194 19.33 -13.20 -37.62
C TYR A 1194 18.60 -14.55 -37.68
N SER A 1195 18.82 -15.28 -38.77
CA SER A 1195 18.53 -16.72 -38.86
C SER A 1195 19.85 -17.45 -39.05
N LEU A 1196 20.18 -18.29 -38.06
CA LEU A 1196 21.40 -19.07 -38.01
C LEU A 1196 21.06 -20.55 -38.10
N ALA A 1197 21.93 -21.35 -38.71
CA ALA A 1197 21.82 -22.80 -38.62
C ALA A 1197 22.05 -23.28 -37.18
N LEU A 1198 21.44 -24.42 -36.84
CA LEU A 1198 21.65 -25.07 -35.55
C LEU A 1198 23.08 -25.58 -35.35
N ASP A 1199 23.72 -26.02 -36.44
CA ASP A 1199 25.09 -26.54 -36.46
C ASP A 1199 26.10 -25.50 -36.96
N ALA A 1200 27.35 -25.64 -36.52
CA ALA A 1200 28.47 -24.88 -37.06
C ALA A 1200 28.94 -25.42 -38.42
N ASN A 1201 29.59 -24.57 -39.21
CA ASN A 1201 30.32 -25.05 -40.38
C ASN A 1201 31.56 -25.87 -39.99
N SER A 1202 32.27 -26.42 -40.97
CA SER A 1202 33.47 -27.25 -40.75
C SER A 1202 34.62 -26.53 -40.03
N SER A 1203 34.54 -25.22 -39.81
CA SER A 1203 35.51 -24.42 -39.06
C SER A 1203 35.02 -24.03 -37.66
N GLY A 1204 33.86 -24.54 -37.22
CA GLY A 1204 33.27 -24.21 -35.90
C GLY A 1204 32.64 -22.82 -35.85
N LEU A 1205 32.29 -22.23 -37.01
CA LEU A 1205 31.65 -20.91 -37.09
C LEU A 1205 30.15 -21.03 -37.38
N PRO A 1206 29.33 -20.08 -36.89
CA PRO A 1206 27.90 -20.04 -37.19
C PRO A 1206 27.67 -19.89 -38.69
N VAL A 1207 26.64 -20.56 -39.21
CA VAL A 1207 26.18 -20.42 -40.60
C VAL A 1207 24.95 -19.53 -40.60
N GLN A 1208 25.00 -18.44 -41.35
CA GLN A 1208 23.86 -17.54 -41.52
C GLN A 1208 23.09 -17.92 -42.79
N ASN A 1209 21.83 -18.34 -42.64
CA ASN A 1209 21.03 -18.87 -43.75
C ASN A 1209 20.44 -17.76 -44.62
N THR A 1210 20.09 -16.63 -44.00
CA THR A 1210 19.52 -15.46 -44.68
C THR A 1210 20.24 -14.19 -44.25
N ALA A 1211 20.26 -13.18 -45.13
CA ALA A 1211 20.86 -11.89 -44.80
C ALA A 1211 20.16 -11.26 -43.58
N PRO A 1212 20.88 -10.59 -42.66
CA PRO A 1212 20.25 -9.98 -41.50
C PRO A 1212 19.19 -8.96 -41.93
N VAL A 1213 18.07 -8.93 -41.22
CA VAL A 1213 16.95 -8.04 -41.51
C VAL A 1213 16.77 -7.07 -40.36
N SER A 1214 16.54 -5.78 -40.65
CA SER A 1214 16.24 -4.81 -39.59
C SER A 1214 14.96 -5.20 -38.84
N ALA A 1215 15.00 -5.19 -37.51
CA ALA A 1215 13.83 -5.42 -36.67
C ALA A 1215 12.84 -4.24 -36.68
N GLY A 1216 13.32 -3.03 -36.98
CA GLY A 1216 12.53 -1.79 -36.97
C GLY A 1216 12.46 -1.09 -35.60
N GLY A 1217 13.14 -1.64 -34.59
CA GLY A 1217 13.27 -1.13 -33.22
C GLY A 1217 14.07 -2.12 -32.36
N ASN A 1218 14.05 -1.95 -31.04
CA ASN A 1218 14.55 -2.92 -30.08
C ASN A 1218 13.61 -4.14 -30.03
N VAL A 1219 14.20 -5.34 -29.91
CA VAL A 1219 13.47 -6.61 -29.79
C VAL A 1219 13.60 -7.10 -28.35
N VAL A 1220 12.50 -7.03 -27.59
CA VAL A 1220 12.50 -7.27 -26.13
C VAL A 1220 11.47 -8.31 -25.66
N SER A 1221 10.64 -8.81 -26.56
CA SER A 1221 9.72 -9.90 -26.28
C SER A 1221 10.06 -11.10 -27.17
N GLY A 1222 9.56 -12.28 -26.81
CA GLY A 1222 9.83 -13.50 -27.57
C GLY A 1222 9.48 -13.41 -29.05
N LEU A 1223 10.35 -13.97 -29.88
CA LEU A 1223 10.12 -14.19 -31.30
C LEU A 1223 9.23 -15.41 -31.50
N MET A 1224 8.41 -15.41 -32.54
CA MET A 1224 7.65 -16.60 -32.91
C MET A 1224 7.66 -16.80 -34.41
N VAL A 1225 7.99 -18.01 -34.86
CA VAL A 1225 7.75 -18.44 -36.24
C VAL A 1225 6.45 -19.22 -36.26
N TYR A 1226 5.52 -18.80 -37.11
CA TYR A 1226 4.25 -19.46 -37.32
C TYR A 1226 3.88 -19.38 -38.80
N ASP A 1227 3.65 -20.54 -39.41
CA ASP A 1227 3.27 -20.64 -40.83
C ASP A 1227 4.29 -20.03 -41.78
N GLU A 1228 5.57 -20.28 -41.53
CA GLU A 1228 6.71 -19.69 -42.27
C GLU A 1228 6.81 -18.15 -42.15
N HIS A 1229 6.09 -17.54 -41.19
CA HIS A 1229 6.18 -16.12 -40.89
C HIS A 1229 6.77 -15.89 -39.51
N LEU A 1230 7.77 -15.02 -39.43
CA LEU A 1230 8.36 -14.56 -38.18
C LEU A 1230 7.60 -13.32 -37.68
N PHE A 1231 7.07 -13.42 -36.46
CA PHE A 1231 6.41 -12.34 -35.73
C PHE A 1231 7.41 -11.70 -34.77
N ILE A 1232 7.54 -10.38 -34.87
CA ILE A 1232 8.48 -9.59 -34.08
C ILE A 1232 7.73 -8.41 -33.48
N ASN A 1233 7.74 -8.30 -32.16
CA ASN A 1233 7.26 -7.10 -31.49
C ASN A 1233 8.43 -6.16 -31.23
N SER A 1234 8.25 -4.91 -31.66
CA SER A 1234 9.05 -3.77 -31.20
C SER A 1234 8.27 -3.03 -30.13
N LEU A 1235 8.96 -2.34 -29.20
CA LEU A 1235 8.31 -1.67 -28.07
C LEU A 1235 7.31 -0.59 -28.49
N GLY A 1236 7.52 0.05 -29.64
CA GLY A 1236 6.64 1.07 -30.23
C GLY A 1236 5.25 0.60 -30.70
N GLY A 1237 4.72 -0.49 -30.12
CA GLY A 1237 3.35 -0.96 -30.35
C GLY A 1237 3.13 -1.70 -31.66
N LYS A 1238 4.13 -1.84 -32.53
CA LYS A 1238 4.00 -2.49 -33.84
C LYS A 1238 4.52 -3.92 -33.83
N THR A 1239 3.77 -4.81 -34.45
CA THR A 1239 4.20 -6.19 -34.73
C THR A 1239 4.61 -6.26 -36.19
N LYS A 1240 5.88 -6.56 -36.44
CA LYS A 1240 6.40 -6.80 -37.78
C LYS A 1240 6.24 -8.28 -38.10
N ILE A 1241 5.70 -8.57 -39.29
CA ILE A 1241 5.55 -9.92 -39.82
C ILE A 1241 6.52 -10.04 -40.99
N ILE A 1242 7.42 -11.01 -40.94
CA ILE A 1242 8.40 -11.28 -41.99
C ILE A 1242 8.14 -12.68 -42.55
N GLY A 1243 7.81 -12.77 -43.84
CA GLY A 1243 7.52 -14.03 -44.53
C GLY A 1243 7.09 -13.76 -45.97
N GLY A 1244 6.59 -14.79 -46.66
CA GLY A 1244 6.01 -14.65 -48.01
C GLY A 1244 4.62 -14.01 -47.99
N ASP A 1245 3.96 -13.91 -49.15
CA ASP A 1245 2.55 -13.48 -49.21
C ASP A 1245 1.56 -14.63 -48.98
N LYS A 1246 2.07 -15.87 -48.99
CA LYS A 1246 1.27 -17.10 -48.90
C LYS A 1246 1.26 -17.63 -47.47
N TRP A 1247 0.06 -17.81 -46.95
CA TRP A 1247 -0.30 -18.46 -45.70
C TRP A 1247 -0.85 -19.87 -45.95
N ASN A 1248 -1.21 -20.54 -44.86
CA ASN A 1248 -1.71 -21.91 -44.80
C ASN A 1248 -0.75 -22.89 -45.50
N ASN A 1249 0.56 -22.73 -45.25
CA ASN A 1249 1.60 -23.56 -45.82
C ASN A 1249 1.55 -24.96 -45.21
N THR A 1250 1.63 -25.99 -46.06
CA THR A 1250 1.86 -27.36 -45.61
C THR A 1250 3.19 -27.42 -44.91
N ALA A 1251 3.24 -28.01 -43.71
CA ALA A 1251 4.49 -28.19 -42.97
C ALA A 1251 5.55 -28.80 -43.90
N GLY A 1252 6.68 -28.09 -44.06
CA GLY A 1252 7.80 -28.59 -44.83
C GLY A 1252 8.29 -29.89 -44.20
N SER A 1253 8.41 -30.96 -45.00
CA SER A 1253 9.26 -32.08 -44.61
C SER A 1253 10.67 -31.52 -44.46
N SER A 1254 11.20 -31.40 -43.24
CA SER A 1254 12.55 -30.90 -43.02
C SER A 1254 13.52 -31.73 -43.87
N SER A 1255 14.11 -31.07 -44.86
CA SER A 1255 15.02 -31.69 -45.80
C SER A 1255 16.40 -31.73 -45.17
N ALA A 1256 16.74 -32.88 -44.59
CA ALA A 1256 18.07 -33.45 -44.51
C ALA A 1256 19.26 -32.47 -44.71
N PHE A 1257 19.66 -31.77 -43.63
CA PHE A 1257 21.07 -31.46 -43.41
C PHE A 1257 21.62 -32.42 -42.33
N ALA A 1258 22.83 -32.93 -42.58
CA ALA A 1258 23.43 -34.00 -41.81
C ALA A 1258 23.86 -33.53 -40.41
N GLY A 1259 23.00 -33.69 -39.40
CA GLY A 1259 23.40 -33.48 -38.01
C GLY A 1259 22.33 -33.76 -36.97
N VAL A 1260 21.07 -33.46 -37.27
CA VAL A 1260 20.01 -33.39 -36.26
C VAL A 1260 18.73 -33.99 -36.84
N GLU A 1261 18.33 -35.17 -36.37
CA GLU A 1261 17.03 -35.75 -36.71
C GLU A 1261 15.97 -35.10 -35.81
N ASP A 1262 14.99 -34.41 -36.42
CA ASP A 1262 13.93 -33.66 -35.73
C ASP A 1262 13.03 -34.58 -34.89
N VAL A 1263 13.07 -34.42 -33.56
CA VAL A 1263 12.14 -35.14 -32.65
C VAL A 1263 11.06 -34.24 -32.07
N TYR A 1264 11.22 -32.91 -32.09
CA TYR A 1264 10.25 -32.00 -31.45
C TYR A 1264 9.95 -30.78 -32.31
N TRP A 1265 9.17 -31.00 -33.36
CA TRP A 1265 8.44 -29.94 -34.04
C TRP A 1265 7.01 -30.40 -34.31
N LYS A 1266 6.06 -29.83 -33.57
CA LYS A 1266 4.66 -29.78 -33.99
C LYS A 1266 4.18 -28.36 -33.81
N GLU A 1267 4.00 -27.69 -34.93
CA GLU A 1267 3.33 -26.40 -35.11
C GLU A 1267 1.80 -26.52 -34.87
N GLN A 1268 1.38 -27.33 -33.89
CA GLN A 1268 -0.03 -27.68 -33.61
C GLN A 1268 -0.42 -27.46 -32.16
#